data_AF-A0A8T7LNK9-F1
#
_entry.id   AF-A0A8T7LNK9-F1
#
_cell.length_a   1.000
_cell.length_b   1.000
_cell.length_c   1.000
_cell.angle_alpha   90.00
_cell.angle_beta   90.00
_cell.angle_gamma   90.00
#
_symmetry.space_group_name_H-M   'P 1'
#
loop_
_entity.id
_entity.type
_entity.pdbx_description
1 polymer ?
#
loop_
_entity_poly.entity_id
_entity_poly.type
_entity_poly.pdbx_seq_one_letter_code
_entity_poly.pdbx_strand_id
1 'polypeptide(L)'
;MSRSMRLIFFRLLGWFLMLALASCGVGNPPPATPKADSAANSLPEVPSRIPAASIPEVCNCILRFDNLGIEDGLSQSTVRVIFQDSVGFLWFGTEDGLNRYDGYSFKVFKPEPNNPYSISSGWITAIIEDQNGRLWIGTHLAGLNQYDPFTRRFTQYNHDPRNPTSLIDDHIRALWVDGENQIWVGTTSGLDRFDPRTGIFYHYPFTTPSSPLSDAVTQDPLLDADRANDYPGISTVSKKLSSGSITALFQDSRGKMWVGTADGGLNVFDPKKNIFTIYRHIENEPATINSDRITALTEDSQGNIWVATHEGFSRFQIRTGIFEQFTADRSDPLSLSDNIVNALLFDSSDNLWVATSNGLNRLSKDGTHFIRYYNDPSFSKSLSDNHVLSIYEDRGGVLWFGTLGSGVNKYDWGRSRFTYYRHDPNNPNSLSGNFITPVHVDHEGVAWIGTNGNGLNRLNWQTGEIATYLNNPGTSNSLGSNWVTAIAEDQENLLWIGTNAGLDRFDPARNLFSHYRYDPSNPLGISANSISALYVDRNNSLWIGTSSGLDLLDRETGTFIHFIPDASDPTRLSGARPFVIREDTDGYLWIGTSESGLNRYDPLTGTFRQFRHNPKDEKSISSDAILSIYQDSRKRIWIGTAGGGLNLYHPDSDTFTYYLERDGLPNGFVYGILEDNQGRLWLSTNFGISRFDPEAETFRNFDSSDGLQSNEFNPGAYSKGHQGEFYFGGINGLTVFDPSKITDNPYAPQVALISLTQDNQPIPINSSVETVRQVTLQWPHNSLEFEFAALGYNQPSKNEYAYFLEGFDSNWHYIGTQRDGRYTNLPGGKYTLLLKASNNDGVWSEGSARILITVIPPFWQTTPFRVAVALAIAAIAVVGIRVRTKAIQDRNWQLERLVRERTSALEKRNQEIQALYQADERILRNVSLHQVFQTLVDVAVDTLNADRSVVFAWDEQRKKVMPLVSRGFTPETLKVLEFAKGEGIVGRVLNDGQPAFIRQIEWNEFRQDVREALMAEGIRSFVHLPIIVDQKIVGVFNIGFTRPSLISDDAARLFSALTHRASISIANMQLFEQTKDLAVMEERNRLARDLHDSAKQKAFAALAQLGAARGLLNGNGSEVTNHLAEAENLVSDVIQELTFLVQEIYPIALQEKGLATVLREYVFEWETRNDTAVHLSIQNERRLPLGVEQALYRVTQEALANVARHSRAKNVQIALSYNGDGVQLCVSDDGCGFDVEAKGHGLGLRSIRERISSVHGTTQIQSAPGRGTTILVQAPINT
;
A
#
# COMPACT_ATOMS: atom_id res chain seq x y z
N MET A 1 73.86 -11.05 -27.23
CA MET A 1 72.40 -11.28 -27.19
C MET A 1 71.74 -9.99 -26.72
N SER A 2 71.66 -8.88 -27.47
CA SER A 2 71.18 -8.62 -28.84
C SER A 2 69.79 -9.21 -29.16
N ARG A 3 68.87 -8.28 -29.47
CA ARG A 3 67.61 -8.38 -30.22
C ARG A 3 66.27 -8.77 -29.57
N SER A 4 66.19 -9.36 -28.38
CA SER A 4 64.86 -9.75 -27.84
C SER A 4 64.21 -8.80 -26.82
N MET A 5 64.93 -7.79 -26.32
CA MET A 5 64.44 -6.95 -25.20
C MET A 5 63.99 -5.52 -25.59
N ARG A 6 64.35 -5.05 -26.80
CA ARG A 6 63.76 -3.82 -27.38
C ARG A 6 62.37 -4.04 -27.98
N LEU A 7 61.94 -5.30 -28.18
CA LEU A 7 60.64 -5.62 -28.77
C LEU A 7 59.48 -5.63 -27.75
N ILE A 8 59.77 -5.79 -26.45
CA ILE A 8 58.72 -5.81 -25.41
C ILE A 8 58.41 -4.39 -24.91
N PHE A 9 59.41 -3.50 -24.88
CA PHE A 9 59.21 -2.09 -24.50
C PHE A 9 58.38 -1.30 -25.54
N PHE A 10 58.46 -1.66 -26.82
CA PHE A 10 57.60 -1.09 -27.87
C PHE A 10 56.24 -1.80 -28.02
N ARG A 11 56.07 -3.03 -27.48
CA ARG A 11 54.76 -3.71 -27.47
C ARG A 11 53.87 -3.28 -26.28
N LEU A 12 54.44 -2.84 -25.16
CA LEU A 12 53.67 -2.30 -24.03
C LEU A 12 53.26 -0.83 -24.22
N LEU A 13 54.02 -0.03 -24.98
CA LEU A 13 53.59 1.32 -25.36
C LEU A 13 52.51 1.31 -26.45
N GLY A 14 52.42 0.24 -27.24
CA GLY A 14 51.36 0.03 -28.24
C GLY A 14 50.01 -0.42 -27.66
N TRP A 15 50.01 -1.10 -26.50
CA TRP A 15 48.76 -1.48 -25.81
C TRP A 15 48.13 -0.31 -25.05
N PHE A 16 48.92 0.65 -24.57
CA PHE A 16 48.39 1.86 -23.91
C PHE A 16 47.87 2.93 -24.88
N LEU A 17 48.18 2.83 -26.19
CA LEU A 17 47.63 3.71 -27.22
C LEU A 17 46.45 3.11 -28.02
N MET A 18 46.16 1.81 -27.86
CA MET A 18 45.00 1.16 -28.50
C MET A 18 43.71 1.18 -27.66
N LEU A 19 43.75 1.65 -26.41
CA LEU A 19 42.56 1.94 -25.60
C LEU A 19 42.10 3.42 -25.69
N ALA A 20 42.79 4.23 -26.48
CA ALA A 20 42.42 5.62 -26.76
C ALA A 20 41.89 5.85 -28.19
N LEU A 21 41.82 4.82 -29.04
CA LEU A 21 41.33 4.90 -30.43
C LEU A 21 40.55 3.63 -30.82
N ALA A 22 39.43 3.39 -30.15
CA ALA A 22 38.37 2.47 -30.61
C ALA A 22 37.01 3.00 -30.14
N SER A 23 36.67 4.19 -30.64
CA SER A 23 35.32 4.76 -30.60
C SER A 23 35.17 5.69 -31.80
N CYS A 24 35.16 5.10 -32.99
CA CYS A 24 34.68 5.70 -34.23
C CYS A 24 34.31 4.54 -35.15
N GLY A 25 33.00 4.31 -35.29
CA GLY A 25 32.44 3.20 -36.07
C GLY A 25 30.92 3.22 -36.12
N VAL A 26 30.37 4.29 -36.69
CA VAL A 26 29.10 4.38 -37.44
C VAL A 26 27.80 3.98 -36.70
N GLY A 27 27.21 4.97 -36.04
CA GLY A 27 25.75 5.13 -35.98
C GLY A 27 25.39 6.46 -36.67
N ASN A 28 24.33 6.45 -37.49
CA ASN A 28 23.84 7.54 -38.34
C ASN A 28 23.88 8.95 -37.71
N PRO A 29 23.98 10.03 -38.52
CA PRO A 29 24.00 11.40 -37.98
C PRO A 29 22.76 11.64 -37.12
N PRO A 30 22.88 12.28 -35.95
CA PRO A 30 21.72 12.74 -35.22
C PRO A 30 20.93 13.70 -36.12
N PRO A 31 19.58 13.66 -36.13
CA PRO A 31 18.84 14.79 -36.67
C PRO A 31 19.35 16.04 -35.94
N ALA A 32 19.51 17.13 -36.70
CA ALA A 32 20.03 18.40 -36.21
C ALA A 32 19.57 18.65 -34.78
N THR A 33 20.53 18.95 -33.89
CA THR A 33 20.24 19.54 -32.58
C THR A 33 19.04 20.47 -32.73
N PRO A 34 17.92 20.26 -32.02
CA PRO A 34 17.02 21.38 -31.80
C PRO A 34 17.96 22.43 -31.23
N LYS A 35 17.98 23.60 -31.86
CA LYS A 35 18.61 24.75 -31.23
C LYS A 35 18.14 24.77 -29.78
N ALA A 36 18.98 25.29 -28.90
CA ALA A 36 18.45 25.88 -27.69
C ALA A 36 17.45 26.95 -28.15
N ASP A 37 16.21 26.54 -28.41
CA ASP A 37 15.07 27.41 -28.35
C ASP A 37 15.17 27.92 -26.93
N SER A 38 15.40 29.23 -26.86
CA SER A 38 15.02 30.03 -25.72
C SER A 38 13.65 29.50 -25.29
N ALA A 39 13.64 28.63 -24.29
CA ALA A 39 12.42 28.15 -23.66
C ALA A 39 11.82 29.41 -23.05
N ALA A 40 10.97 30.05 -23.84
CA ALA A 40 10.05 31.05 -23.39
C ALA A 40 9.27 30.44 -22.24
N ASN A 41 8.81 31.31 -21.35
CA ASN A 41 7.96 31.02 -20.21
C ASN A 41 6.57 30.45 -20.61
N SER A 42 6.48 29.57 -21.61
CA SER A 42 5.22 28.96 -22.01
C SER A 42 4.92 27.78 -21.10
N LEU A 43 3.80 27.89 -20.40
CA LEU A 43 3.15 26.80 -19.67
C LEU A 43 3.04 25.54 -20.57
N PRO A 44 3.07 24.33 -19.98
CA PRO A 44 2.78 23.11 -20.75
C PRO A 44 1.42 23.25 -21.44
N GLU A 45 1.29 22.69 -22.65
CA GLU A 45 0.00 22.66 -23.34
C GLU A 45 -1.06 22.03 -22.43
N VAL A 46 -2.15 22.76 -22.22
CA VAL A 46 -3.28 22.28 -21.40
C VAL A 46 -3.85 21.06 -22.11
N PRO A 47 -3.86 19.87 -21.49
CA PRO A 47 -4.45 18.68 -22.09
C PRO A 47 -5.91 18.95 -22.46
N SER A 48 -6.33 18.53 -23.65
CA SER A 48 -7.74 18.60 -24.05
C SER A 48 -8.60 17.82 -23.06
N ARG A 49 -9.70 18.42 -22.58
CA ARG A 49 -10.69 17.75 -21.72
C ARG A 49 -11.20 16.49 -22.43
N ILE A 50 -11.28 15.39 -21.69
CA ILE A 50 -11.81 14.13 -22.21
C ILE A 50 -13.33 14.16 -22.05
N PRO A 51 -14.12 13.83 -23.09
CA PRO A 51 -15.56 13.62 -22.95
C PRO A 51 -15.80 12.44 -22.01
N ALA A 52 -16.51 12.65 -20.90
CA ALA A 52 -17.09 11.55 -20.15
C ALA A 52 -18.11 10.78 -21.04
N ALA A 53 -18.32 9.48 -20.82
CA ALA A 53 -19.37 8.78 -21.57
C ALA A 53 -20.76 9.18 -21.01
N SER A 54 -21.79 9.09 -21.84
CA SER A 54 -23.12 9.59 -21.47
C SER A 54 -23.71 8.83 -20.27
N ILE A 55 -24.34 9.56 -19.35
CA ILE A 55 -25.06 8.99 -18.21
C ILE A 55 -26.28 8.24 -18.77
N PRO A 56 -26.55 6.97 -18.38
CA PRO A 56 -27.79 6.31 -18.73
C PRO A 56 -29.00 7.14 -18.25
N GLU A 57 -29.97 7.40 -19.13
CA GLU A 57 -31.21 8.14 -18.82
C GLU A 57 -32.17 7.37 -17.88
N VAL A 58 -31.76 6.23 -17.32
CA VAL A 58 -32.65 5.41 -16.49
C VAL A 58 -33.06 6.16 -15.22
N CYS A 59 -34.34 6.55 -15.17
CA CYS A 59 -34.98 7.49 -14.25
C CYS A 59 -35.00 7.15 -12.73
N ASN A 60 -34.24 6.17 -12.25
CA ASN A 60 -34.19 5.81 -10.82
C ASN A 60 -32.76 5.66 -10.26
N CYS A 61 -31.73 6.09 -10.99
CA CYS A 61 -30.34 6.02 -10.51
C CYS A 61 -30.05 7.16 -9.52
N ILE A 62 -29.82 6.83 -8.25
CA ILE A 62 -29.38 7.80 -7.24
C ILE A 62 -27.90 8.16 -7.51
N LEU A 63 -27.60 9.43 -7.82
CA LEU A 63 -26.22 9.90 -7.90
C LEU A 63 -25.53 9.80 -6.54
N ARG A 64 -24.27 9.39 -6.55
CA ARG A 64 -23.44 9.25 -5.34
C ARG A 64 -22.37 10.33 -5.31
N PHE A 65 -22.42 11.18 -4.30
CA PHE A 65 -21.46 12.24 -4.06
C PHE A 65 -20.49 11.84 -2.94
N ASP A 66 -19.20 12.14 -3.13
CA ASP A 66 -18.27 12.25 -2.01
C ASP A 66 -18.34 13.68 -1.48
N ASN A 67 -18.29 13.83 -0.16
CA ASN A 67 -18.41 15.13 0.50
C ASN A 67 -17.07 15.51 1.11
N LEU A 68 -16.58 16.70 0.79
CA LEU A 68 -15.40 17.30 1.41
C LEU A 68 -15.84 18.52 2.21
N GLY A 69 -15.59 18.51 3.52
CA GLY A 69 -15.99 19.56 4.44
C GLY A 69 -14.84 20.06 5.31
N ILE A 70 -15.21 20.72 6.42
CA ILE A 70 -14.26 21.29 7.38
C ILE A 70 -13.39 20.19 8.02
N GLU A 71 -13.99 19.03 8.30
CA GLU A 71 -13.31 17.87 8.86
C GLU A 71 -12.19 17.33 7.95
N ASP A 72 -12.29 17.55 6.63
CA ASP A 72 -11.27 17.16 5.66
C ASP A 72 -10.17 18.22 5.49
N GLY A 73 -10.31 19.38 6.15
CA GLY A 73 -9.35 20.49 6.12
C GLY A 73 -9.80 21.73 5.34
N LEU A 74 -11.01 21.74 4.78
CA LEU A 74 -11.59 22.94 4.15
C LEU A 74 -11.76 24.06 5.19
N SER A 75 -11.39 25.29 4.85
CA SER A 75 -11.37 26.39 5.82
C SER A 75 -12.75 26.81 6.34
N GLN A 76 -13.79 26.70 5.50
CA GLN A 76 -15.16 27.08 5.81
C GLN A 76 -16.13 26.39 4.83
N SER A 77 -17.37 26.12 5.23
CA SER A 77 -18.30 25.25 4.49
C SER A 77 -19.04 25.90 3.31
N THR A 78 -19.08 27.22 3.22
CA THR A 78 -19.63 27.97 2.09
C THR A 78 -18.60 28.01 0.95
N VAL A 79 -18.85 27.29 -0.15
CA VAL A 79 -17.93 27.24 -1.30
C VAL A 79 -18.54 27.99 -2.48
N ARG A 80 -18.03 29.20 -2.71
CA ARG A 80 -18.59 30.15 -3.70
C ARG A 80 -18.01 29.99 -5.09
N VAL A 81 -16.75 29.58 -5.19
CA VAL A 81 -16.04 29.45 -6.46
C VAL A 81 -15.07 28.27 -6.40
N ILE A 82 -14.99 27.54 -7.50
CA ILE A 82 -14.10 26.41 -7.68
C ILE A 82 -13.32 26.66 -8.98
N PHE A 83 -12.02 26.41 -8.95
CA PHE A 83 -11.13 26.65 -10.08
C PHE A 83 -9.98 25.65 -10.10
N GLN A 84 -9.53 25.20 -11.27
CA GLN A 84 -8.33 24.37 -11.40
C GLN A 84 -7.22 25.15 -12.12
N ASP A 85 -6.04 25.24 -11.50
CA ASP A 85 -4.89 25.95 -12.09
C ASP A 85 -4.17 25.13 -13.18
N SER A 86 -3.27 25.77 -13.91
CA SER A 86 -2.49 25.18 -15.00
C SER A 86 -1.65 23.97 -14.56
N VAL A 87 -1.18 23.96 -13.30
CA VAL A 87 -0.43 22.85 -12.67
C VAL A 87 -1.34 21.67 -12.29
N GLY A 88 -2.64 21.92 -12.16
CA GLY A 88 -3.67 20.91 -11.92
C GLY A 88 -4.25 20.94 -10.50
N PHE A 89 -3.82 21.83 -9.61
CA PHE A 89 -4.40 21.96 -8.27
C PHE A 89 -5.81 22.53 -8.34
N LEU A 90 -6.71 22.02 -7.50
CA LEU A 90 -8.02 22.61 -7.30
C LEU A 90 -7.96 23.72 -6.25
N TRP A 91 -8.69 24.78 -6.50
CA TRP A 91 -8.79 25.96 -5.66
C TRP A 91 -10.25 26.22 -5.31
N PHE A 92 -10.53 26.37 -4.02
CA PHE A 92 -11.87 26.64 -3.50
C PHE A 92 -11.86 27.97 -2.75
N GLY A 93 -12.67 28.91 -3.25
CA GLY A 93 -12.94 30.17 -2.57
C GLY A 93 -14.10 30.02 -1.60
N THR A 94 -13.83 30.30 -0.32
CA THR A 94 -14.83 30.22 0.75
C THR A 94 -15.12 31.60 1.36
N GLU A 95 -16.01 31.68 2.36
CA GLU A 95 -16.25 32.92 3.09
C GLU A 95 -15.16 33.24 4.15
N ASP A 96 -14.30 32.26 4.47
CA ASP A 96 -13.17 32.44 5.40
C ASP A 96 -11.94 31.60 5.01
N GLY A 97 -11.45 31.82 3.80
CA GLY A 97 -10.17 31.32 3.30
C GLY A 97 -10.18 30.99 1.82
N LEU A 98 -9.00 31.11 1.21
CA LEU A 98 -8.70 30.50 -0.08
C LEU A 98 -8.05 29.14 0.18
N ASN A 99 -8.59 28.08 -0.42
CA ASN A 99 -8.14 26.71 -0.18
C ASN A 99 -7.55 26.13 -1.46
N ARG A 100 -6.38 25.51 -1.38
CA ARG A 100 -5.80 24.72 -2.45
C ARG A 100 -5.83 23.24 -2.08
N TYR A 101 -6.26 22.37 -2.98
CA TYR A 101 -6.43 20.94 -2.76
C TYR A 101 -5.59 20.15 -3.76
N ASP A 102 -4.89 19.13 -3.26
CA ASP A 102 -3.99 18.27 -4.04
C ASP A 102 -4.55 16.85 -4.29
N GLY A 103 -5.80 16.60 -3.87
CA GLY A 103 -6.45 15.28 -3.92
C GLY A 103 -6.43 14.54 -2.59
N TYR A 104 -5.67 15.04 -1.61
CA TYR A 104 -5.51 14.40 -0.30
C TYR A 104 -5.66 15.41 0.85
N SER A 105 -5.15 16.63 0.68
CA SER A 105 -5.10 17.63 1.74
C SER A 105 -5.36 19.04 1.23
N PHE A 106 -5.87 19.89 2.13
CA PHE A 106 -6.07 21.31 1.87
C PHE A 106 -4.93 22.15 2.44
N LYS A 107 -4.45 23.09 1.63
CA LYS A 107 -3.62 24.22 2.06
C LYS A 107 -4.47 25.48 2.08
N VAL A 108 -4.61 26.08 3.27
CA VAL A 108 -5.45 27.26 3.49
C VAL A 108 -4.61 28.54 3.50
N PHE A 109 -5.08 29.56 2.79
CA PHE A 109 -4.53 30.92 2.80
C PHE A 109 -5.53 31.87 3.48
N LYS A 110 -5.08 32.54 4.54
CA LYS A 110 -5.87 33.52 5.32
C LYS A 110 -5.13 34.86 5.42
N PRO A 111 -5.86 35.97 5.65
CA PRO A 111 -5.24 37.28 5.87
C PRO A 111 -4.43 37.30 7.16
N GLU A 112 -3.21 37.85 7.09
CA GLU A 112 -2.30 38.02 8.22
C GLU A 112 -2.08 39.53 8.48
N PRO A 113 -2.51 40.08 9.63
CA PRO A 113 -2.53 41.53 9.86
C PRO A 113 -1.20 42.27 9.66
N ASN A 114 -0.07 41.57 9.82
CA ASN A 114 1.28 42.15 9.75
C ASN A 114 2.07 41.71 8.52
N ASN A 115 1.45 41.02 7.57
CA ASN A 115 2.11 40.49 6.38
C ASN A 115 1.47 41.07 5.12
N PRO A 116 2.07 42.09 4.47
CA PRO A 116 1.52 42.68 3.25
C PRO A 116 1.55 41.71 2.05
N TYR A 117 2.19 40.55 2.21
CA TYR A 117 2.23 39.49 1.20
C TYR A 117 1.21 38.37 1.46
N SER A 118 0.31 38.50 2.44
CA SER A 118 -0.85 37.63 2.60
C SER A 118 -2.03 38.11 1.75
N ILE A 119 -3.03 37.26 1.57
CA ILE A 119 -4.31 37.66 0.96
C ILE A 119 -4.98 38.78 1.78
N SER A 120 -5.71 39.69 1.14
CA SER A 120 -6.34 40.84 1.80
C SER A 120 -7.55 40.47 2.66
N SER A 121 -8.27 39.40 2.31
CA SER A 121 -9.46 38.90 3.02
C SER A 121 -9.63 37.41 2.81
N GLY A 122 -10.28 36.74 3.77
CA GLY A 122 -10.68 35.34 3.65
C GLY A 122 -11.94 35.12 2.82
N TRP A 123 -12.76 36.16 2.59
CA TRP A 123 -14.02 36.01 1.86
C TRP A 123 -13.79 36.13 0.35
N ILE A 124 -13.68 34.98 -0.31
CA ILE A 124 -13.33 34.85 -1.72
C ILE A 124 -14.59 34.80 -2.58
N THR A 125 -14.60 35.58 -3.66
CA THR A 125 -15.77 35.71 -4.55
C THR A 125 -15.50 35.27 -5.98
N ALA A 126 -14.25 35.34 -6.45
CA ALA A 126 -13.85 34.93 -7.79
C ALA A 126 -12.38 34.49 -7.82
N ILE A 127 -12.05 33.53 -8.69
CA ILE A 127 -10.69 33.03 -8.92
C ILE A 127 -10.50 32.86 -10.43
N ILE A 128 -9.37 33.31 -10.97
CA ILE A 128 -8.96 33.00 -12.34
C ILE A 128 -7.43 32.99 -12.45
N GLU A 129 -6.88 32.35 -13.49
CA GLU A 129 -5.45 32.31 -13.77
C GLU A 129 -5.10 33.13 -15.01
N ASP A 130 -3.99 33.86 -14.97
CA ASP A 130 -3.44 34.54 -16.15
C ASP A 130 -2.56 33.61 -17.00
N GLN A 131 -2.23 34.02 -18.22
CA GLN A 131 -1.41 33.24 -19.15
C GLN A 131 0.04 33.01 -18.66
N ASN A 132 0.46 33.62 -17.56
CA ASN A 132 1.77 33.41 -16.93
C ASN A 132 1.69 32.48 -15.70
N GLY A 133 0.52 31.92 -15.41
CA GLY A 133 0.29 31.03 -14.26
C GLY A 133 0.09 31.75 -12.93
N ARG A 134 -0.18 33.06 -12.93
CA ARG A 134 -0.52 33.81 -11.70
C ARG A 134 -2.01 33.76 -11.45
N LEU A 135 -2.39 33.52 -10.21
CA LEU A 135 -3.81 33.50 -9.83
C LEU A 135 -4.27 34.91 -9.44
N TRP A 136 -5.45 35.28 -9.90
CA TRP A 136 -6.16 36.50 -9.56
C TRP A 136 -7.39 36.14 -8.74
N ILE A 137 -7.50 36.75 -7.57
CA ILE A 137 -8.49 36.40 -6.55
C ILE A 137 -9.28 37.65 -6.16
N GLY A 138 -10.57 37.62 -6.45
CA GLY A 138 -11.53 38.63 -6.01
C GLY A 138 -11.96 38.38 -4.58
N THR A 139 -12.07 39.46 -3.80
CA THR A 139 -12.53 39.37 -2.41
C THR A 139 -13.74 40.26 -2.15
N HIS A 140 -14.51 39.88 -1.13
CA HIS A 140 -15.61 40.69 -0.62
C HIS A 140 -15.05 41.86 0.21
N LEU A 141 -15.22 43.09 -0.29
CA LEU A 141 -14.85 44.37 0.35
C LEU A 141 -13.35 44.58 0.63
N ALA A 142 -12.44 43.79 0.03
CA ALA A 142 -11.00 43.93 0.24
C ALA A 142 -10.17 43.91 -1.05
N GLY A 143 -10.81 44.18 -2.19
CA GLY A 143 -10.18 44.39 -3.48
C GLY A 143 -9.74 43.11 -4.20
N LEU A 144 -8.82 43.30 -5.14
CA LEU A 144 -8.27 42.26 -6.00
C LEU A 144 -6.89 41.83 -5.49
N ASN A 145 -6.65 40.52 -5.47
CA ASN A 145 -5.37 39.94 -5.08
C ASN A 145 -4.73 39.21 -6.27
N GLN A 146 -3.41 39.30 -6.41
CA GLN A 146 -2.62 38.47 -7.31
C GLN A 146 -1.72 37.55 -6.49
N TYR A 147 -1.87 36.24 -6.64
CA TYR A 147 -0.96 35.24 -6.08
C TYR A 147 0.08 34.82 -7.13
N ASP A 148 1.34 35.02 -6.80
CA ASP A 148 2.47 34.53 -7.58
C ASP A 148 2.95 33.19 -7.00
N PRO A 149 2.75 32.07 -7.71
CA PRO A 149 3.15 30.75 -7.23
C PRO A 149 4.66 30.60 -7.14
N PHE A 150 5.48 31.40 -7.84
CA PHE A 150 6.94 31.32 -7.74
C PHE A 150 7.43 31.97 -6.45
N THR A 151 6.98 33.18 -6.15
CA THR A 151 7.41 33.91 -4.95
C THR A 151 6.59 33.56 -3.70
N ARG A 152 5.44 32.90 -3.86
CA ARG A 152 4.45 32.56 -2.82
C ARG A 152 3.89 33.80 -2.11
N ARG A 153 3.81 34.92 -2.82
CA ARG A 153 3.36 36.21 -2.27
C ARG A 153 2.07 36.65 -2.94
N PHE A 154 1.22 37.30 -2.16
CA PHE A 154 0.09 38.05 -2.66
C PHE A 154 0.49 39.51 -2.90
N THR A 155 -0.02 40.08 -3.99
CA THR A 155 -0.03 41.52 -4.25
C THR A 155 -1.47 42.00 -4.21
N GLN A 156 -1.74 43.04 -3.43
CA GLN A 156 -3.10 43.56 -3.20
C GLN A 156 -3.33 44.82 -4.04
N TYR A 157 -4.50 44.92 -4.67
CA TYR A 157 -4.97 46.05 -5.45
C TYR A 157 -6.30 46.52 -4.88
N ASN A 158 -6.33 47.75 -4.35
CA ASN A 158 -7.49 48.33 -3.68
C ASN A 158 -7.94 49.63 -4.34
N HIS A 159 -9.18 50.01 -4.04
CA HIS A 159 -9.73 51.30 -4.44
C HIS A 159 -9.03 52.45 -3.69
N ASP A 160 -8.48 53.42 -4.42
CA ASP A 160 -8.06 54.70 -3.86
C ASP A 160 -8.87 55.83 -4.54
N PRO A 161 -9.80 56.49 -3.81
CA PRO A 161 -10.59 57.60 -4.34
C PRO A 161 -9.77 58.77 -4.91
N ARG A 162 -8.47 58.86 -4.57
CA ARG A 162 -7.56 59.90 -5.06
C ARG A 162 -6.79 59.48 -6.30
N ASN A 163 -6.83 58.19 -6.68
CA ASN A 163 -6.18 57.66 -7.86
C ASN A 163 -7.23 57.12 -8.86
N PRO A 164 -7.57 57.88 -9.93
CA PRO A 164 -8.55 57.47 -10.93
C PRO A 164 -8.08 56.31 -11.84
N THR A 165 -6.88 55.77 -11.58
CA THR A 165 -6.34 54.59 -12.26
C THR A 165 -6.16 53.40 -11.32
N SER A 166 -6.63 53.51 -10.07
CA SER A 166 -6.78 52.38 -9.14
C SER A 166 -8.09 51.65 -9.39
N LEU A 167 -8.32 50.52 -8.72
CA LEU A 167 -9.56 49.73 -8.81
C LEU A 167 -10.80 50.61 -8.49
N ILE A 168 -11.94 50.42 -9.19
CA ILE A 168 -13.13 51.27 -9.01
C ILE A 168 -13.85 51.02 -7.68
N ASP A 169 -13.80 49.80 -7.16
CA ASP A 169 -14.50 49.36 -5.95
C ASP A 169 -13.87 48.08 -5.39
N ASP A 170 -13.78 47.97 -4.07
CA ASP A 170 -13.12 46.85 -3.39
C ASP A 170 -13.98 45.57 -3.30
N HIS A 171 -15.23 45.59 -3.75
CA HIS A 171 -16.11 44.43 -3.75
C HIS A 171 -16.12 43.75 -5.12
N ILE A 172 -15.21 42.79 -5.30
CA ILE A 172 -15.09 42.03 -6.54
C ILE A 172 -16.15 40.95 -6.60
N ARG A 173 -16.82 40.77 -7.75
CA ARG A 173 -17.84 39.72 -7.95
C ARG A 173 -17.53 38.77 -9.10
N ALA A 174 -16.83 39.24 -10.12
CA ALA A 174 -16.48 38.45 -11.28
C ALA A 174 -15.11 38.84 -11.82
N LEU A 175 -14.39 37.85 -12.34
CA LEU A 175 -13.09 38.04 -12.98
C LEU A 175 -13.07 37.33 -14.33
N TRP A 176 -12.39 37.92 -15.29
CA TRP A 176 -12.10 37.29 -16.58
C TRP A 176 -10.71 37.67 -17.08
N VAL A 177 -10.02 36.76 -17.77
CA VAL A 177 -8.74 37.06 -18.45
C VAL A 177 -8.96 36.95 -19.94
N ASP A 178 -8.68 38.02 -20.68
CA ASP A 178 -8.86 38.02 -22.13
C ASP A 178 -7.62 37.48 -22.88
N GLY A 179 -7.76 37.37 -24.20
CA GLY A 179 -6.69 36.87 -25.08
C GLY A 179 -5.43 37.74 -25.09
N GLU A 180 -5.50 39.01 -24.66
CA GLU A 180 -4.34 39.91 -24.52
C GLU A 180 -3.71 39.83 -23.12
N ASN A 181 -4.17 38.89 -22.29
CA ASN A 181 -3.77 38.73 -20.90
C ASN A 181 -4.10 39.95 -20.01
N GLN A 182 -5.15 40.70 -20.36
CA GLN A 182 -5.72 41.75 -19.52
C GLN A 182 -6.78 41.16 -18.60
N ILE A 183 -6.89 41.72 -17.40
CA ILE A 183 -7.80 41.23 -16.37
C ILE A 183 -9.04 42.11 -16.33
N TRP A 184 -10.20 41.54 -16.62
CA TRP A 184 -11.48 42.21 -16.48
C TRP A 184 -12.03 41.94 -15.09
N VAL A 185 -12.46 43.01 -14.42
CA VAL A 185 -12.83 42.98 -13.01
C VAL A 185 -14.22 43.58 -12.86
N GLY A 186 -15.21 42.71 -12.60
CA GLY A 186 -16.57 43.12 -12.31
C GLY A 186 -16.73 43.38 -10.81
N THR A 187 -17.20 44.57 -10.46
CA THR A 187 -17.42 45.00 -9.07
C THR A 187 -18.89 45.35 -8.81
N THR A 188 -19.26 45.72 -7.58
CA THR A 188 -20.60 46.26 -7.30
C THR A 188 -20.87 47.65 -7.86
N SER A 189 -19.82 48.38 -8.26
CA SER A 189 -19.91 49.79 -8.66
C SER A 189 -19.36 50.08 -10.06
N GLY A 190 -18.88 49.08 -10.79
CA GLY A 190 -18.53 49.18 -12.20
C GLY A 190 -17.75 47.99 -12.75
N LEU A 191 -17.40 48.11 -14.03
CA LEU A 191 -16.54 47.18 -14.75
C LEU A 191 -15.18 47.84 -15.03
N ASP A 192 -14.12 47.15 -14.62
CA ASP A 192 -12.75 47.57 -14.86
C ASP A 192 -12.03 46.62 -15.81
N ARG A 193 -11.05 47.17 -16.52
CA ARG A 193 -10.04 46.40 -17.24
C ARG A 193 -8.66 46.79 -16.75
N PHE A 194 -7.92 45.84 -16.22
CA PHE A 194 -6.60 46.00 -15.65
C PHE A 194 -5.53 45.47 -16.62
N ASP A 195 -4.50 46.27 -16.90
CA ASP A 195 -3.32 45.83 -17.66
C ASP A 195 -2.18 45.50 -16.68
N PRO A 196 -1.82 44.20 -16.50
CA PRO A 196 -0.76 43.79 -15.58
C PRO A 196 0.63 44.35 -15.89
N ARG A 197 0.87 44.85 -17.12
CA ARG A 197 2.16 45.40 -17.53
C ARG A 197 2.35 46.84 -17.07
N THR A 198 1.26 47.62 -17.05
CA THR A 198 1.27 49.03 -16.68
C THR A 198 0.81 49.26 -15.24
N GLY A 199 0.04 48.32 -14.68
CA GLY A 199 -0.58 48.45 -13.35
C GLY A 199 -1.76 49.42 -13.31
N ILE A 200 -2.34 49.73 -14.47
CA ILE A 200 -3.42 50.73 -14.63
C ILE A 200 -4.77 50.02 -14.77
N PHE A 201 -5.78 50.52 -14.05
CA PHE A 201 -7.19 50.17 -14.22
C PHE A 201 -7.89 51.17 -15.16
N TYR A 202 -8.68 50.63 -16.09
CA TYR A 202 -9.54 51.38 -17.01
C TYR A 202 -11.01 51.13 -16.66
N HIS A 203 -11.72 52.20 -16.29
CA HIS A 203 -13.12 52.15 -15.85
C HIS A 203 -14.10 52.32 -17.02
N TYR A 204 -15.09 51.43 -17.14
CA TYR A 204 -16.14 51.54 -18.15
C TYR A 204 -17.36 52.31 -17.62
N PRO A 205 -17.92 53.26 -18.39
CA PRO A 205 -19.07 54.03 -17.95
C PRO A 205 -20.36 53.18 -17.98
N PHE A 206 -21.27 53.44 -17.04
CA PHE A 206 -22.58 52.78 -16.95
C PHE A 206 -23.72 53.80 -16.82
N THR A 207 -24.96 53.35 -17.05
CA THR A 207 -26.18 54.14 -16.84
C THR A 207 -26.67 54.03 -15.40
N THR A 208 -27.05 55.16 -14.81
CA THR A 208 -27.75 55.18 -13.52
C THR A 208 -29.24 54.90 -13.74
N PRO A 209 -29.94 54.21 -12.80
CA PRO A 209 -31.35 53.79 -12.96
C PRO A 209 -32.34 54.92 -13.31
N SER A 210 -31.97 56.18 -13.05
CA SER A 210 -32.78 57.37 -13.29
C SER A 210 -32.65 58.01 -14.69
N SER A 211 -31.85 57.44 -15.60
CA SER A 211 -31.63 58.01 -16.93
C SER A 211 -32.24 57.12 -18.03
N PRO A 212 -33.16 57.63 -18.88
CA PRO A 212 -33.65 56.85 -20.02
C PRO A 212 -32.51 56.58 -20.99
N LEU A 213 -32.39 55.34 -21.47
CA LEU A 213 -31.50 54.96 -22.58
C LEU A 213 -32.00 55.65 -23.85
N SER A 214 -31.60 56.91 -24.09
CA SER A 214 -32.16 57.75 -25.15
C SER A 214 -31.56 57.53 -26.55
N ASP A 215 -30.66 56.57 -26.74
CA ASP A 215 -29.96 56.36 -28.01
C ASP A 215 -30.21 54.94 -28.56
N ALA A 216 -31.47 54.62 -28.87
CA ALA A 216 -31.83 53.37 -29.53
C ALA A 216 -31.43 53.39 -31.00
N VAL A 217 -30.45 52.56 -31.39
CA VAL A 217 -30.18 52.22 -32.80
C VAL A 217 -30.86 50.89 -33.12
N THR A 218 -31.67 50.86 -34.17
CA THR A 218 -32.53 49.76 -34.63
C THR A 218 -31.81 48.62 -35.37
N GLN A 219 -30.56 48.33 -35.05
CA GLN A 219 -29.86 47.15 -35.62
C GLN A 219 -29.06 46.43 -34.53
N ASP A 220 -29.56 45.27 -34.10
CA ASP A 220 -28.82 44.36 -33.24
C ASP A 220 -27.60 43.83 -34.01
N PRO A 221 -26.36 44.12 -33.58
CA PRO A 221 -25.14 43.66 -34.27
C PRO A 221 -24.91 42.14 -34.17
N LEU A 222 -25.76 41.39 -33.48
CA LEU A 222 -25.78 39.92 -33.44
C LEU A 222 -26.76 39.31 -34.44
N LEU A 223 -27.66 40.09 -35.05
CA LEU A 223 -28.67 39.61 -36.00
C LEU A 223 -28.30 40.00 -37.44
N ASP A 224 -28.59 39.11 -38.41
CA ASP A 224 -28.51 39.47 -39.83
C ASP A 224 -29.45 40.64 -40.15
N ALA A 225 -29.01 41.54 -41.03
CA ALA A 225 -29.70 42.80 -41.34
C ALA A 225 -31.16 42.62 -41.82
N ASP A 226 -31.47 41.47 -42.43
CA ASP A 226 -32.82 41.12 -42.90
C ASP A 226 -33.76 40.63 -41.77
N ARG A 227 -33.22 40.18 -40.63
CA ARG A 227 -33.99 39.63 -39.47
C ARG A 227 -34.13 40.59 -38.30
N ALA A 228 -33.36 41.68 -38.27
CA ALA A 228 -33.49 42.74 -37.26
C ALA A 228 -34.88 43.40 -37.23
N ASN A 229 -35.66 43.26 -38.32
CA ASN A 229 -37.02 43.79 -38.44
C ASN A 229 -38.13 42.88 -37.87
N ASP A 230 -37.85 41.60 -37.62
CA ASP A 230 -38.87 40.63 -37.14
C ASP A 230 -39.06 40.68 -35.61
N TYR A 231 -38.08 41.22 -34.87
CA TYR A 231 -38.09 41.30 -33.40
C TYR A 231 -37.68 42.70 -32.89
N PRO A 232 -38.41 43.77 -33.23
CA PRO A 232 -38.07 45.13 -32.79
C PRO A 232 -38.24 45.27 -31.27
N GLY A 233 -37.14 45.58 -30.57
CA GLY A 233 -37.18 46.09 -29.18
C GLY A 233 -36.71 45.15 -28.07
N ILE A 234 -36.20 43.95 -28.37
CA ILE A 234 -35.65 43.03 -27.35
C ILE A 234 -34.26 43.50 -26.85
N SER A 235 -33.55 44.30 -27.66
CA SER A 235 -32.21 44.80 -27.32
C SER A 235 -32.03 46.30 -27.56
N THR A 236 -31.10 46.92 -26.81
CA THR A 236 -30.72 48.34 -26.95
C THR A 236 -29.21 48.48 -27.06
N VAL A 237 -28.72 49.26 -28.03
CA VAL A 237 -27.28 49.55 -28.17
C VAL A 237 -26.92 50.81 -27.38
N SER A 238 -25.81 50.78 -26.64
CA SER A 238 -25.37 51.90 -25.79
C SER A 238 -23.83 51.99 -25.76
N LYS A 239 -23.28 53.20 -25.55
CA LYS A 239 -21.84 53.37 -25.23
C LYS A 239 -21.52 53.11 -23.75
N LYS A 240 -22.55 52.88 -22.94
CA LYS A 240 -22.47 52.65 -21.50
C LYS A 240 -23.09 51.31 -21.16
N LEU A 241 -22.54 50.64 -20.15
CA LEU A 241 -23.15 49.46 -19.52
C LEU A 241 -24.52 49.81 -18.94
N SER A 242 -25.43 48.83 -18.94
CA SER A 242 -26.79 49.02 -18.42
C SER A 242 -26.86 49.27 -16.91
N SER A 243 -25.86 48.81 -16.15
CA SER A 243 -25.70 49.01 -14.72
C SER A 243 -24.21 48.91 -14.32
N GLY A 244 -23.86 49.47 -13.15
CA GLY A 244 -22.54 49.34 -12.55
C GLY A 244 -22.38 48.08 -11.68
N SER A 245 -23.47 47.41 -11.28
CA SER A 245 -23.37 46.23 -10.41
C SER A 245 -23.19 44.96 -11.23
N ILE A 246 -21.93 44.56 -11.42
CA ILE A 246 -21.54 43.41 -12.27
C ILE A 246 -21.61 42.12 -11.46
N THR A 247 -22.20 41.07 -12.03
CA THR A 247 -22.39 39.78 -11.36
C THR A 247 -21.67 38.63 -12.03
N ALA A 248 -21.55 38.68 -13.36
CA ALA A 248 -20.94 37.62 -14.15
C ALA A 248 -20.18 38.23 -15.33
N LEU A 249 -19.04 37.64 -15.65
CA LEU A 249 -18.25 37.92 -16.84
C LEU A 249 -18.00 36.61 -17.56
N PHE A 250 -18.26 36.58 -18.87
CA PHE A 250 -18.10 35.38 -19.68
C PHE A 250 -17.68 35.78 -21.10
N GLN A 251 -16.73 35.06 -21.70
CA GLN A 251 -16.40 35.24 -23.11
C GLN A 251 -16.84 34.00 -23.88
N ASP A 252 -17.63 34.19 -24.93
CA ASP A 252 -18.07 33.09 -25.77
C ASP A 252 -16.95 32.59 -26.70
N SER A 253 -17.17 31.44 -27.31
CA SER A 253 -16.28 30.78 -28.28
C SER A 253 -15.90 31.66 -29.49
N ARG A 254 -16.61 32.75 -29.73
CA ARG A 254 -16.38 33.71 -30.83
C ARG A 254 -15.66 34.97 -30.37
N GLY A 255 -15.28 35.04 -29.10
CA GLY A 255 -14.54 36.13 -28.49
C GLY A 255 -15.39 37.32 -28.05
N LYS A 256 -16.73 37.23 -28.07
CA LYS A 256 -17.61 38.29 -27.56
C LYS A 256 -17.70 38.20 -26.04
N MET A 257 -17.64 39.34 -25.38
CA MET A 257 -17.72 39.42 -23.93
C MET A 257 -19.15 39.72 -23.48
N TRP A 258 -19.68 38.84 -22.65
CA TRP A 258 -20.99 38.89 -22.04
C TRP A 258 -20.83 39.34 -20.58
N VAL A 259 -21.63 40.33 -20.19
CA VAL A 259 -21.57 40.98 -18.87
C VAL A 259 -22.96 40.94 -18.25
N GLY A 260 -23.12 40.09 -17.23
CA GLY A 260 -24.32 40.03 -16.41
C GLY A 260 -24.31 41.11 -15.33
N THR A 261 -25.48 41.68 -15.05
CA THR A 261 -25.64 42.71 -14.01
C THR A 261 -26.71 42.32 -13.00
N ALA A 262 -26.68 42.97 -11.82
CA ALA A 262 -27.59 42.65 -10.73
C ALA A 262 -29.00 43.22 -10.92
N ASP A 263 -29.15 44.23 -11.77
CA ASP A 263 -30.36 45.03 -11.94
C ASP A 263 -30.54 45.63 -13.35
N GLY A 264 -29.58 45.43 -14.26
CA GLY A 264 -29.58 46.02 -15.59
C GLY A 264 -29.72 45.03 -16.75
N GLY A 265 -29.93 43.75 -16.46
CA GLY A 265 -29.98 42.68 -17.45
C GLY A 265 -28.61 42.24 -17.97
N LEU A 266 -28.60 41.75 -19.21
CA LEU A 266 -27.43 41.18 -19.88
C LEU A 266 -26.85 42.18 -20.88
N ASN A 267 -25.53 42.34 -20.89
CA ASN A 267 -24.83 43.20 -21.83
C ASN A 267 -23.86 42.38 -22.68
N VAL A 268 -23.72 42.72 -23.96
CA VAL A 268 -22.71 42.16 -24.86
C VAL A 268 -21.80 43.26 -25.34
N PHE A 269 -20.51 43.16 -25.02
CA PHE A 269 -19.51 44.15 -25.37
C PHE A 269 -18.83 43.82 -26.71
N ASP A 270 -18.85 44.79 -27.62
CA ASP A 270 -18.04 44.77 -28.85
C ASP A 270 -16.77 45.63 -28.62
N PRO A 271 -15.59 45.01 -28.43
CA PRO A 271 -14.37 45.73 -28.13
C PRO A 271 -13.88 46.60 -29.30
N LYS A 272 -14.25 46.27 -30.56
CA LYS A 272 -13.82 47.04 -31.73
C LYS A 272 -14.60 48.35 -31.87
N LYS A 273 -15.88 48.31 -31.54
CA LYS A 273 -16.79 49.48 -31.63
C LYS A 273 -16.92 50.24 -30.31
N ASN A 274 -16.50 49.62 -29.20
CA ASN A 274 -16.66 50.14 -27.84
C ASN A 274 -18.14 50.48 -27.53
N ILE A 275 -19.03 49.54 -27.84
CA ILE A 275 -20.47 49.61 -27.59
C ILE A 275 -20.96 48.34 -26.90
N PHE A 276 -22.07 48.47 -26.18
CA PHE A 276 -22.78 47.39 -25.50
C PHE A 276 -24.14 47.16 -26.17
N THR A 277 -24.48 45.92 -26.45
CA THR A 277 -25.86 45.49 -26.75
C THR A 277 -26.50 44.99 -25.47
N ILE A 278 -27.62 45.57 -25.05
CA ILE A 278 -28.28 45.34 -23.77
C ILE A 278 -29.56 44.55 -24.00
N TYR A 279 -29.75 43.44 -23.31
CA TYR A 279 -30.98 42.64 -23.26
C TYR A 279 -31.60 42.77 -21.87
N ARG A 280 -32.91 43.06 -21.81
CA ARG A 280 -33.66 43.23 -20.57
C ARG A 280 -34.89 42.33 -20.52
N HIS A 281 -35.33 42.05 -19.30
CA HIS A 281 -36.60 41.38 -19.05
C HIS A 281 -37.76 42.29 -19.44
N ILE A 282 -38.72 41.73 -20.17
CA ILE A 282 -39.99 42.40 -20.46
C ILE A 282 -41.09 41.52 -19.89
N GLU A 283 -41.91 42.10 -19.00
CA GLU A 283 -42.99 41.39 -18.34
C GLU A 283 -43.96 40.77 -19.36
N ASN A 284 -44.27 39.49 -19.18
CA ASN A 284 -45.13 38.68 -20.07
C ASN A 284 -44.59 38.46 -21.51
N GLU A 285 -43.32 38.72 -21.78
CA GLU A 285 -42.69 38.41 -23.08
C GLU A 285 -41.73 37.21 -22.96
N PRO A 286 -42.16 36.00 -23.36
CA PRO A 286 -41.37 34.78 -23.21
C PRO A 286 -40.11 34.76 -24.07
N ALA A 287 -40.00 35.63 -25.10
CA ALA A 287 -38.81 35.73 -25.94
C ALA A 287 -37.66 36.56 -25.34
N THR A 288 -37.80 37.04 -24.09
CA THR A 288 -36.79 37.84 -23.37
C THR A 288 -36.13 37.06 -22.23
N ILE A 289 -35.13 37.63 -21.56
CA ILE A 289 -34.52 37.00 -20.37
C ILE A 289 -35.53 36.91 -19.21
N ASN A 290 -35.39 35.88 -18.37
CA ASN A 290 -36.28 35.62 -17.21
C ASN A 290 -36.34 36.78 -16.21
N SER A 291 -35.22 37.46 -15.97
CA SER A 291 -35.09 38.56 -15.03
C SER A 291 -33.84 39.38 -15.32
N ASP A 292 -33.86 40.67 -15.00
CA ASP A 292 -32.71 41.57 -15.13
C ASP A 292 -31.60 41.29 -14.12
N ARG A 293 -31.84 40.41 -13.13
CA ARG A 293 -30.87 40.02 -12.10
C ARG A 293 -30.14 38.74 -12.52
N ILE A 294 -29.04 38.92 -13.26
CA ILE A 294 -28.22 37.84 -13.80
C ILE A 294 -27.28 37.30 -12.71
N THR A 295 -27.11 35.98 -12.65
CA THR A 295 -26.26 35.29 -11.65
C THR A 295 -25.09 34.57 -12.28
N ALA A 296 -25.29 33.89 -13.42
CA ALA A 296 -24.27 33.14 -14.12
C ALA A 296 -24.55 33.06 -15.63
N LEU A 297 -23.51 32.73 -16.39
CA LEU A 297 -23.54 32.61 -17.86
C LEU A 297 -22.75 31.37 -18.28
N THR A 298 -23.24 30.66 -19.30
CA THR A 298 -22.49 29.56 -19.94
C THR A 298 -22.85 29.44 -21.42
N GLU A 299 -22.14 28.62 -22.17
CA GLU A 299 -22.34 28.39 -23.60
C GLU A 299 -22.46 26.87 -23.86
N ASP A 300 -23.40 26.47 -24.73
CA ASP A 300 -23.51 25.07 -25.16
C ASP A 300 -22.62 24.76 -26.39
N SER A 301 -22.52 23.47 -26.73
CA SER A 301 -21.74 23.00 -27.88
C SER A 301 -22.17 23.59 -29.24
N GLN A 302 -23.38 24.17 -29.32
CA GLN A 302 -23.94 24.79 -30.52
C GLN A 302 -23.73 26.31 -30.58
N GLY A 303 -23.15 26.90 -29.52
CA GLY A 303 -22.89 28.33 -29.39
C GLY A 303 -24.10 29.15 -28.91
N ASN A 304 -25.13 28.52 -28.35
CA ASN A 304 -26.20 29.23 -27.66
C ASN A 304 -25.72 29.64 -26.26
N ILE A 305 -26.18 30.80 -25.80
CA ILE A 305 -25.79 31.34 -24.49
C ILE A 305 -26.89 31.07 -23.49
N TRP A 306 -26.54 30.51 -22.34
CA TRP A 306 -27.46 30.20 -21.26
C TRP A 306 -27.26 31.18 -20.12
N VAL A 307 -28.36 31.75 -19.65
CA VAL A 307 -28.37 32.92 -18.77
C VAL A 307 -29.14 32.59 -17.50
N ALA A 308 -28.43 32.39 -16.40
CA ALA A 308 -29.03 32.16 -15.09
C ALA A 308 -29.48 33.48 -14.46
N THR A 309 -30.64 33.42 -13.78
CA THR A 309 -31.23 34.57 -13.10
C THR A 309 -31.79 34.17 -11.74
N HIS A 310 -32.29 35.14 -10.98
CA HIS A 310 -33.02 34.87 -9.74
C HIS A 310 -34.46 34.35 -9.95
N GLU A 311 -34.98 34.36 -11.17
CA GLU A 311 -36.37 33.98 -11.52
C GLU A 311 -36.41 32.92 -12.64
N GLY A 312 -35.47 31.97 -12.59
CA GLY A 312 -35.25 30.92 -13.58
C GLY A 312 -34.02 31.18 -14.43
N PHE A 313 -33.95 30.58 -15.62
CA PHE A 313 -32.87 30.80 -16.57
C PHE A 313 -33.35 30.73 -18.01
N SER A 314 -32.60 31.37 -18.91
CA SER A 314 -33.00 31.48 -20.32
C SER A 314 -31.91 30.96 -21.26
N ARG A 315 -32.32 30.32 -22.36
CA ARG A 315 -31.45 29.95 -23.49
C ARG A 315 -31.57 31.01 -24.59
N PHE A 316 -30.50 31.73 -24.86
CA PHE A 316 -30.37 32.62 -26.02
C PHE A 316 -29.97 31.82 -27.25
N GLN A 317 -30.94 31.59 -28.13
CA GLN A 317 -30.72 30.84 -29.35
C GLN A 317 -30.02 31.73 -30.39
N ILE A 318 -28.78 31.41 -30.70
CA ILE A 318 -27.92 32.35 -31.43
C ILE A 318 -28.34 32.58 -32.89
N ARG A 319 -29.04 31.60 -33.49
CA ARG A 319 -29.51 31.66 -34.88
C ARG A 319 -30.78 32.49 -35.06
N THR A 320 -31.58 32.60 -34.00
CA THR A 320 -32.90 33.24 -34.00
C THR A 320 -32.88 34.56 -33.23
N GLY A 321 -31.95 34.71 -32.27
CA GLY A 321 -31.82 35.88 -31.40
C GLY A 321 -32.93 36.02 -30.37
N ILE A 322 -33.67 34.94 -30.10
CA ILE A 322 -34.72 34.89 -29.08
C ILE A 322 -34.25 34.13 -27.85
N PHE A 323 -34.81 34.49 -26.70
CA PHE A 323 -34.65 33.73 -25.47
C PHE A 323 -35.78 32.70 -25.31
N GLU A 324 -35.45 31.59 -24.71
CA GLU A 324 -36.40 30.57 -24.27
C GLU A 324 -36.23 30.39 -22.77
N GLN A 325 -37.32 30.55 -22.02
CA GLN A 325 -37.29 30.62 -20.56
C GLN A 325 -37.60 29.28 -19.91
N PHE A 326 -36.90 28.97 -18.81
CA PHE A 326 -37.10 27.79 -17.97
C PHE A 326 -37.33 28.24 -16.53
N THR A 327 -38.41 27.77 -15.92
CA THR A 327 -38.82 28.13 -14.55
C THR A 327 -39.21 26.88 -13.74
N ALA A 328 -39.25 27.03 -12.43
CA ALA A 328 -39.72 26.03 -11.50
C ALA A 328 -41.24 26.08 -11.36
N ASP A 329 -41.88 24.91 -11.44
CA ASP A 329 -43.28 24.69 -11.12
C ASP A 329 -43.38 23.66 -10.00
N ARG A 330 -43.96 24.07 -8.87
CA ARG A 330 -44.12 23.20 -7.69
C ARG A 330 -45.07 22.03 -7.91
N SER A 331 -45.98 22.14 -8.89
CA SER A 331 -46.94 21.10 -9.22
C SER A 331 -46.40 20.07 -10.21
N ASP A 332 -45.36 20.44 -10.96
CA ASP A 332 -44.71 19.58 -11.94
C ASP A 332 -43.33 19.12 -11.44
N PRO A 333 -43.14 17.85 -11.07
CA PRO A 333 -41.86 17.33 -10.62
C PRO A 333 -40.79 17.28 -11.74
N LEU A 334 -41.18 17.49 -13.00
CA LEU A 334 -40.30 17.48 -14.18
C LEU A 334 -39.76 18.87 -14.55
N SER A 335 -40.24 19.94 -13.92
CA SER A 335 -39.72 21.31 -14.12
C SER A 335 -38.46 21.59 -13.29
N LEU A 336 -37.95 22.81 -13.26
CA LEU A 336 -36.78 23.18 -12.44
C LEU A 336 -37.08 23.06 -10.92
N SER A 337 -36.09 22.72 -10.09
CA SER A 337 -36.31 22.57 -8.63
C SER A 337 -36.57 23.88 -7.88
N ASP A 338 -35.95 24.98 -8.32
CA ASP A 338 -36.07 26.32 -7.71
C ASP A 338 -35.74 27.40 -8.76
N ASN A 339 -36.38 28.57 -8.67
CA ASN A 339 -36.16 29.68 -9.60
C ASN A 339 -34.84 30.44 -9.35
N ILE A 340 -34.28 30.38 -8.14
CA ILE A 340 -33.01 31.05 -7.87
C ILE A 340 -31.87 30.16 -8.36
N VAL A 341 -31.41 30.42 -9.59
CA VAL A 341 -30.31 29.70 -10.23
C VAL A 341 -28.99 30.39 -9.88
N ASN A 342 -28.08 29.67 -9.24
CA ASN A 342 -26.79 30.20 -8.78
C ASN A 342 -25.67 29.98 -9.80
N ALA A 343 -25.66 28.83 -10.48
CA ALA A 343 -24.65 28.50 -11.48
C ALA A 343 -25.20 27.54 -12.56
N LEU A 344 -24.61 27.64 -13.75
CA LEU A 344 -24.87 26.76 -14.90
C LEU A 344 -23.54 26.24 -15.43
N LEU A 345 -23.50 24.96 -15.82
CA LEU A 345 -22.33 24.36 -16.45
C LEU A 345 -22.74 23.27 -17.43
N PHE A 346 -22.24 23.36 -18.67
CA PHE A 346 -22.16 22.22 -19.56
C PHE A 346 -20.90 21.41 -19.23
N ASP A 347 -21.08 20.13 -18.93
CA ASP A 347 -19.96 19.21 -18.77
C ASP A 347 -19.38 18.79 -20.14
N SER A 348 -18.24 18.11 -20.12
CA SER A 348 -17.57 17.57 -21.31
C SER A 348 -18.41 16.59 -22.14
N SER A 349 -19.54 16.11 -21.60
CA SER A 349 -20.49 15.20 -22.25
C SER A 349 -21.74 15.93 -22.77
N ASP A 350 -21.73 17.26 -22.77
CA ASP A 350 -22.84 18.11 -23.18
C ASP A 350 -24.11 17.87 -22.34
N ASN A 351 -23.95 17.61 -21.03
CA ASN A 351 -25.07 17.67 -20.08
C ASN A 351 -25.10 19.05 -19.43
N LEU A 352 -26.29 19.67 -19.41
CA LEU A 352 -26.51 20.89 -18.65
C LEU A 352 -26.80 20.57 -17.19
N TRP A 353 -25.92 21.05 -16.31
CA TRP A 353 -26.11 21.06 -14.86
C TRP A 353 -26.54 22.45 -14.38
N VAL A 354 -27.55 22.49 -13.51
CA VAL A 354 -28.15 23.72 -13.00
C VAL A 354 -28.18 23.68 -11.47
N ALA A 355 -27.34 24.52 -10.86
CA ALA A 355 -27.27 24.68 -9.41
C ALA A 355 -28.28 25.74 -8.98
N THR A 356 -29.14 25.38 -8.02
CA THR A 356 -30.17 26.28 -7.50
C THR A 356 -30.06 26.45 -5.99
N SER A 357 -30.82 27.38 -5.44
CA SER A 357 -30.92 27.57 -3.98
C SER A 357 -31.60 26.42 -3.24
N ASN A 358 -32.30 25.53 -3.96
CA ASN A 358 -32.94 24.36 -3.39
C ASN A 358 -32.96 23.19 -4.40
N GLY A 359 -31.82 22.53 -4.52
CA GLY A 359 -31.59 21.34 -5.32
C GLY A 359 -30.57 21.57 -6.44
N LEU A 360 -30.04 20.45 -6.95
CA LEU A 360 -29.25 20.39 -8.17
C LEU A 360 -30.11 19.78 -9.28
N ASN A 361 -30.04 20.31 -10.49
CA ASN A 361 -30.81 19.80 -11.62
C ASN A 361 -29.90 19.41 -12.77
N ARG A 362 -30.36 18.45 -13.57
CA ARG A 362 -29.78 18.11 -14.87
C ARG A 362 -30.88 18.10 -15.91
N LEU A 363 -30.66 18.74 -17.06
CA LEU A 363 -31.57 18.65 -18.20
C LEU A 363 -31.48 17.26 -18.85
N SER A 364 -32.61 16.66 -19.20
CA SER A 364 -32.67 15.40 -19.96
C SER A 364 -32.05 15.57 -21.35
N LYS A 365 -31.57 14.49 -22.00
CA LYS A 365 -30.88 14.62 -23.30
C LYS A 365 -31.82 15.03 -24.42
N ASP A 366 -33.10 14.69 -24.32
CA ASP A 366 -34.16 15.17 -25.22
C ASP A 366 -34.54 16.65 -24.98
N GLY A 367 -34.06 17.26 -23.89
CA GLY A 367 -34.32 18.64 -23.53
C GLY A 367 -35.74 18.91 -23.00
N THR A 368 -36.49 17.87 -22.61
CA THR A 368 -37.91 17.99 -22.26
C THR A 368 -38.19 18.18 -20.77
N HIS A 369 -37.32 17.70 -19.88
CA HIS A 369 -37.54 17.75 -18.43
C HIS A 369 -36.25 17.82 -17.62
N PHE A 370 -36.38 18.13 -16.32
CA PHE A 370 -35.28 18.17 -15.37
C PHE A 370 -35.31 16.98 -14.42
N ILE A 371 -34.13 16.42 -14.22
CA ILE A 371 -33.87 15.43 -13.17
C ILE A 371 -33.31 16.19 -11.97
N ARG A 372 -33.99 16.08 -10.82
CA ARG A 372 -33.69 16.84 -9.60
C ARG A 372 -32.97 15.98 -8.58
N TYR A 373 -31.96 16.55 -7.93
CA TYR A 373 -31.19 15.92 -6.86
C TYR A 373 -31.26 16.78 -5.60
N TYR A 374 -31.54 16.12 -4.48
CA TYR A 374 -31.70 16.75 -3.17
C TYR A 374 -30.80 16.06 -2.14
N ASN A 375 -30.61 16.73 -1.01
CA ASN A 375 -30.08 16.16 0.21
C ASN A 375 -31.09 15.17 0.80
N ASP A 376 -30.63 13.95 1.02
CA ASP A 376 -31.34 12.90 1.74
C ASP A 376 -30.49 12.52 2.98
N PRO A 377 -30.88 12.99 4.18
CA PRO A 377 -30.15 12.67 5.41
C PRO A 377 -30.05 11.17 5.71
N SER A 378 -30.91 10.34 5.13
CA SER A 378 -30.86 8.87 5.28
C SER A 378 -29.81 8.21 4.37
N PHE A 379 -29.27 8.95 3.41
CA PHE A 379 -28.29 8.48 2.44
C PHE A 379 -27.09 9.42 2.38
N SER A 380 -26.02 9.09 3.10
CA SER A 380 -24.82 9.94 3.21
C SER A 380 -24.09 10.24 1.90
N LYS A 381 -24.44 9.57 0.81
CA LYS A 381 -23.92 9.79 -0.54
C LYS A 381 -24.88 10.61 -1.42
N SER A 382 -25.99 11.13 -0.88
CA SER A 382 -26.78 12.16 -1.56
C SER A 382 -26.02 13.49 -1.59
N LEU A 383 -26.62 14.50 -2.23
CA LEU A 383 -26.15 15.87 -2.13
C LEU A 383 -26.05 16.28 -0.64
N SER A 384 -24.98 16.96 -0.22
CA SER A 384 -24.76 17.29 1.20
C SER A 384 -25.55 18.52 1.69
N ASP A 385 -26.05 19.34 0.77
CA ASP A 385 -26.89 20.52 1.01
C ASP A 385 -27.65 20.87 -0.27
N ASN A 386 -28.94 21.23 -0.15
CA ASN A 386 -29.75 21.64 -1.28
C ASN A 386 -29.32 22.98 -1.89
N HIS A 387 -28.65 23.85 -1.12
CA HIS A 387 -28.25 25.16 -1.61
C HIS A 387 -26.91 25.09 -2.34
N VAL A 388 -26.95 24.83 -3.65
CA VAL A 388 -25.75 24.69 -4.49
C VAL A 388 -25.38 26.05 -5.09
N LEU A 389 -24.14 26.49 -4.84
CA LEU A 389 -23.65 27.82 -5.21
C LEU A 389 -22.80 27.83 -6.48
N SER A 390 -22.00 26.78 -6.69
CA SER A 390 -21.03 26.72 -7.78
C SER A 390 -20.93 25.32 -8.35
N ILE A 391 -20.59 25.24 -9.64
CA ILE A 391 -20.35 23.99 -10.36
C ILE A 391 -19.02 24.13 -11.10
N TYR A 392 -18.20 23.09 -11.08
CA TYR A 392 -16.96 23.03 -11.84
C TYR A 392 -16.67 21.60 -12.30
N GLU A 393 -16.17 21.45 -13.52
CA GLU A 393 -15.65 20.19 -14.05
C GLU A 393 -14.12 20.27 -14.12
N ASP A 394 -13.43 19.35 -13.46
CA ASP A 394 -11.97 19.27 -13.56
C ASP A 394 -11.51 18.59 -14.86
N ARG A 395 -10.20 18.64 -15.14
CA ARG A 395 -9.61 18.04 -16.35
C ARG A 395 -9.76 16.52 -16.45
N GLY A 396 -9.99 15.84 -15.33
CA GLY A 396 -10.24 14.39 -15.27
C GLY A 396 -11.72 14.02 -15.46
N GLY A 397 -12.60 15.01 -15.65
CA GLY A 397 -14.04 14.83 -15.84
C GLY A 397 -14.84 14.68 -14.54
N VAL A 398 -14.24 14.97 -13.38
CA VAL A 398 -14.97 14.96 -12.10
C VAL A 398 -15.72 16.27 -11.95
N LEU A 399 -16.99 16.18 -11.57
CA LEU A 399 -17.83 17.34 -11.27
C LEU A 399 -17.77 17.68 -9.79
N TRP A 400 -17.67 18.97 -9.51
CA TRP A 400 -17.55 19.55 -8.18
C TRP A 400 -18.68 20.56 -7.97
N PHE A 401 -19.40 20.42 -6.87
CA PHE A 401 -20.52 21.28 -6.52
C PHE A 401 -20.25 21.93 -5.16
N GLY A 402 -20.00 23.23 -5.16
CA GLY A 402 -19.85 24.00 -3.93
C GLY A 402 -21.20 24.34 -3.33
N THR A 403 -21.37 24.14 -2.03
CA THR A 403 -22.63 24.38 -1.32
C THR A 403 -22.54 25.56 -0.37
N LEU A 404 -23.69 26.02 0.13
CA LEU A 404 -23.76 27.09 1.13
C LEU A 404 -23.32 26.61 2.52
N GLY A 405 -23.73 25.42 2.95
CA GLY A 405 -23.57 24.97 4.33
C GLY A 405 -22.69 23.75 4.55
N SER A 406 -22.43 22.93 3.53
CA SER A 406 -21.89 21.57 3.69
C SER A 406 -20.61 21.29 2.88
N GLY A 407 -19.86 22.33 2.49
CA GLY A 407 -18.60 22.18 1.77
C GLY A 407 -18.82 21.84 0.30
N VAL A 408 -18.10 20.85 -0.19
CA VAL A 408 -18.05 20.45 -1.61
C VAL A 408 -18.61 19.04 -1.79
N ASN A 409 -19.52 18.89 -2.75
CA ASN A 409 -19.89 17.58 -3.28
C ASN A 409 -19.04 17.28 -4.51
N LYS A 410 -18.49 16.08 -4.57
CA LYS A 410 -17.67 15.59 -5.67
C LYS A 410 -18.38 14.40 -6.31
N TYR A 411 -18.54 14.45 -7.63
CA TYR A 411 -19.19 13.41 -8.42
C TYR A 411 -18.25 12.94 -9.52
N ASP A 412 -17.83 11.69 -9.43
CA ASP A 412 -17.02 11.01 -10.43
C ASP A 412 -17.95 10.23 -11.38
N TRP A 413 -17.98 10.63 -12.65
CA TRP A 413 -18.76 9.96 -13.68
C TRP A 413 -18.41 8.47 -13.81
N GLY A 414 -17.14 8.09 -13.59
CA GLY A 414 -16.68 6.70 -13.65
C GLY A 414 -17.44 5.77 -12.70
N ARG A 415 -18.07 6.31 -11.64
CA ARG A 415 -18.89 5.52 -10.70
C ARG A 415 -20.26 5.17 -11.23
N SER A 416 -20.83 6.01 -12.09
CA SER A 416 -22.15 5.79 -12.68
C SER A 416 -22.14 4.74 -13.80
N ARG A 417 -20.98 4.13 -14.06
CA ARG A 417 -20.85 2.92 -14.89
C ARG A 417 -21.57 1.71 -14.29
N PHE A 418 -21.78 1.71 -12.96
CA PHE A 418 -22.53 0.67 -12.25
C PHE A 418 -23.84 1.26 -11.73
N THR A 419 -24.96 0.88 -12.34
CA THR A 419 -26.29 1.30 -11.88
C THR A 419 -26.65 0.55 -10.59
N TYR A 420 -27.15 1.29 -9.60
CA TYR A 420 -27.44 0.77 -8.27
C TYR A 420 -28.92 0.93 -7.91
N TYR A 421 -29.59 -0.19 -7.64
CA TYR A 421 -30.96 -0.24 -7.11
C TYR A 421 -30.94 -0.63 -5.63
N ARG A 422 -31.71 0.08 -4.81
CA ARG A 422 -31.83 -0.13 -3.36
C ARG A 422 -33.28 -0.09 -2.90
N HIS A 423 -33.50 -0.54 -1.67
CA HIS A 423 -34.73 -0.29 -0.94
C HIS A 423 -34.79 1.15 -0.44
N ASP A 424 -35.88 1.85 -0.77
CA ASP A 424 -36.23 3.15 -0.23
C ASP A 424 -37.64 3.06 0.37
N PRO A 425 -37.78 3.15 1.71
CA PRO A 425 -39.07 3.07 2.39
C PRO A 425 -40.09 4.14 1.94
N ASN A 426 -39.63 5.26 1.36
CA ASN A 426 -40.48 6.35 0.91
C ASN A 426 -40.82 6.28 -0.59
N ASN A 427 -40.19 5.36 -1.33
CA ASN A 427 -40.43 5.17 -2.76
C ASN A 427 -41.01 3.75 -3.00
N PRO A 428 -42.30 3.63 -3.33
CA PRO A 428 -42.91 2.33 -3.60
C PRO A 428 -42.39 1.67 -4.90
N ASN A 429 -41.74 2.43 -5.78
CA ASN A 429 -41.08 1.95 -6.99
C ASN A 429 -39.57 1.67 -6.73
N SER A 430 -39.26 1.10 -5.56
CA SER A 430 -37.91 0.70 -5.15
C SER A 430 -37.88 -0.79 -4.78
N LEU A 431 -36.69 -1.38 -4.57
CA LEU A 431 -36.60 -2.78 -4.15
C LEU A 431 -37.29 -2.97 -2.79
N SER A 432 -37.90 -4.13 -2.55
CA SER A 432 -38.55 -4.45 -1.26
C SER A 432 -37.57 -4.64 -0.10
N GLY A 433 -36.30 -4.92 -0.39
CA GLY A 433 -35.24 -5.13 0.58
C GLY A 433 -33.86 -5.10 -0.10
N ASN A 434 -32.81 -4.87 0.71
CA ASN A 434 -31.44 -4.73 0.21
C ASN A 434 -30.67 -6.04 0.12
N PHE A 435 -31.01 -7.05 0.92
CA PHE A 435 -30.26 -8.31 0.93
C PHE A 435 -30.76 -9.21 -0.20
N ILE A 436 -30.08 -9.15 -1.35
CA ILE A 436 -30.47 -9.85 -2.58
C ILE A 436 -29.95 -11.28 -2.59
N THR A 437 -30.80 -12.25 -2.92
CA THR A 437 -30.46 -13.68 -2.90
C THR A 437 -30.38 -14.26 -4.32
N PRO A 438 -31.43 -14.77 -5.01
CA PRO A 438 -31.31 -15.09 -6.42
C PRO A 438 -31.69 -13.90 -7.31
N VAL A 439 -31.05 -13.82 -8.48
CA VAL A 439 -31.50 -12.98 -9.60
C VAL A 439 -31.68 -13.87 -10.82
N HIS A 440 -32.82 -13.74 -11.51
CA HIS A 440 -33.10 -14.44 -12.77
C HIS A 440 -33.68 -13.45 -13.77
N VAL A 441 -33.18 -13.44 -15.00
CA VAL A 441 -33.77 -12.64 -16.08
C VAL A 441 -34.58 -13.59 -16.95
N ASP A 442 -35.87 -13.31 -17.09
CA ASP A 442 -36.78 -14.14 -17.87
C ASP A 442 -36.62 -13.91 -19.39
N HIS A 443 -37.32 -14.73 -20.18
CA HIS A 443 -37.29 -14.65 -21.63
C HIS A 443 -37.82 -13.32 -22.21
N GLU A 444 -38.57 -12.52 -21.43
CA GLU A 444 -39.04 -11.18 -21.83
C GLU A 444 -38.02 -10.08 -21.51
N GLY A 445 -36.92 -10.43 -20.83
CA GLY A 445 -35.89 -9.48 -20.40
C GLY A 445 -36.22 -8.78 -19.08
N VAL A 446 -37.17 -9.31 -18.30
CA VAL A 446 -37.54 -8.78 -16.98
C VAL A 446 -36.75 -9.53 -15.90
N ALA A 447 -36.20 -8.77 -14.95
CA ALA A 447 -35.41 -9.32 -13.86
C ALA A 447 -36.31 -9.66 -12.65
N TRP A 448 -36.29 -10.91 -12.23
CA TRP A 448 -36.91 -11.44 -11.01
C TRP A 448 -35.85 -11.57 -9.92
N ILE A 449 -36.06 -10.85 -8.81
CA ILE A 449 -35.04 -10.64 -7.77
C ILE A 449 -35.62 -11.08 -6.44
N GLY A 450 -35.09 -12.18 -5.90
CA GLY A 450 -35.43 -12.65 -4.57
C GLY A 450 -34.65 -11.89 -3.49
N THR A 451 -35.25 -11.80 -2.30
CA THR A 451 -34.62 -11.18 -1.14
C THR A 451 -34.64 -12.10 0.08
N ASN A 452 -33.75 -11.82 1.03
CA ASN A 452 -33.72 -12.46 2.33
C ASN A 452 -34.75 -11.81 3.28
N GLY A 453 -36.00 -12.25 3.20
CA GLY A 453 -37.05 -11.87 4.15
C GLY A 453 -37.99 -10.74 3.66
N ASN A 454 -37.77 -10.18 2.46
CA ASN A 454 -38.60 -9.13 1.87
C ASN A 454 -39.31 -9.56 0.58
N GLY A 455 -39.40 -10.86 0.30
CA GLY A 455 -40.13 -11.42 -0.83
C GLY A 455 -39.43 -11.30 -2.18
N LEU A 456 -40.23 -11.26 -3.23
CA LEU A 456 -39.79 -11.26 -4.63
C LEU A 456 -40.06 -9.91 -5.28
N ASN A 457 -39.12 -9.43 -6.08
CA ASN A 457 -39.25 -8.21 -6.87
C ASN A 457 -39.24 -8.56 -8.36
N ARG A 458 -40.00 -7.81 -9.15
CA ARG A 458 -39.96 -7.79 -10.62
C ARG A 458 -39.45 -6.43 -11.05
N LEU A 459 -38.30 -6.37 -11.71
CA LEU A 459 -37.64 -5.16 -12.19
C LEU A 459 -37.59 -5.16 -13.71
N ASN A 460 -38.13 -4.11 -14.32
CA ASN A 460 -37.74 -3.73 -15.67
C ASN A 460 -36.63 -2.68 -15.59
N TRP A 461 -35.41 -3.04 -15.96
CA TRP A 461 -34.25 -2.16 -15.79
C TRP A 461 -34.24 -0.97 -16.75
N GLN A 462 -34.91 -1.08 -17.91
CA GLN A 462 -34.97 -0.03 -18.92
C GLN A 462 -35.92 1.09 -18.48
N THR A 463 -37.06 0.72 -17.92
CA THR A 463 -38.05 1.69 -17.41
C THR A 463 -37.82 2.07 -15.95
N GLY A 464 -37.11 1.23 -15.19
CA GLY A 464 -36.93 1.39 -13.74
C GLY A 464 -38.16 1.01 -12.92
N GLU A 465 -39.16 0.37 -13.52
CA GLU A 465 -40.38 -0.09 -12.84
C GLU A 465 -40.10 -1.33 -11.97
N ILE A 466 -40.51 -1.27 -10.70
CA ILE A 466 -40.37 -2.34 -9.72
C ILE A 466 -41.76 -2.68 -9.14
N ALA A 467 -42.10 -3.97 -9.20
CA ALA A 467 -43.26 -4.54 -8.51
C ALA A 467 -42.82 -5.55 -7.44
N THR A 468 -43.55 -5.62 -6.33
CA THR A 468 -43.19 -6.45 -5.17
C THR A 468 -44.26 -7.52 -4.89
N TYR A 469 -43.81 -8.73 -4.53
CA TYR A 469 -44.65 -9.88 -4.21
C TYR A 469 -44.24 -10.43 -2.84
N LEU A 470 -45.16 -10.36 -1.88
CA LEU A 470 -44.95 -10.75 -0.50
C LEU A 470 -45.83 -11.95 -0.11
N ASN A 471 -45.36 -12.72 0.87
CA ASN A 471 -46.14 -13.74 1.54
C ASN A 471 -47.30 -13.10 2.31
N ASN A 472 -48.50 -13.61 2.05
CA ASN A 472 -49.69 -13.28 2.81
C ASN A 472 -50.32 -14.58 3.32
N PRO A 473 -50.16 -14.90 4.62
CA PRO A 473 -50.73 -16.12 5.21
C PRO A 473 -52.25 -16.25 5.06
N GLY A 474 -52.95 -15.13 4.81
CA GLY A 474 -54.40 -15.10 4.60
C GLY A 474 -54.86 -15.51 3.20
N THR A 475 -53.95 -15.68 2.23
CA THR A 475 -54.29 -16.05 0.85
C THR A 475 -53.37 -17.15 0.30
N SER A 476 -53.96 -18.23 -0.21
CA SER A 476 -53.23 -19.36 -0.82
C SER A 476 -52.58 -19.05 -2.17
N ASN A 477 -52.84 -17.86 -2.73
CA ASN A 477 -52.34 -17.43 -4.04
C ASN A 477 -51.27 -16.32 -3.88
N SER A 478 -50.57 -16.29 -2.75
CA SER A 478 -49.46 -15.36 -2.50
C SER A 478 -48.14 -16.13 -2.47
N LEU A 479 -47.00 -15.43 -2.39
CA LEU A 479 -45.71 -16.07 -2.23
C LEU A 479 -45.68 -16.94 -0.96
N GLY A 480 -45.10 -18.11 -1.00
CA GLY A 480 -45.12 -19.08 0.08
C GLY A 480 -44.25 -18.75 1.29
N SER A 481 -43.21 -17.94 1.08
CA SER A 481 -42.36 -17.36 2.12
C SER A 481 -41.58 -16.16 1.55
N ASN A 482 -41.32 -15.16 2.39
CA ASN A 482 -40.53 -13.98 2.00
C ASN A 482 -39.02 -14.25 1.89
N TRP A 483 -38.55 -15.45 2.28
CA TRP A 483 -37.16 -15.88 2.10
C TRP A 483 -37.00 -16.64 0.79
N VAL A 484 -36.72 -15.90 -0.27
CA VAL A 484 -36.51 -16.46 -1.61
C VAL A 484 -35.04 -16.87 -1.76
N THR A 485 -34.77 -18.10 -2.18
CA THR A 485 -33.41 -18.67 -2.21
C THR A 485 -32.96 -19.09 -3.61
N ALA A 486 -33.89 -19.42 -4.51
CA ALA A 486 -33.60 -19.77 -5.90
C ALA A 486 -34.75 -19.37 -6.82
N ILE A 487 -34.46 -19.05 -8.08
CA ILE A 487 -35.45 -18.78 -9.12
C ILE A 487 -35.02 -19.50 -10.40
N ALA A 488 -35.96 -20.14 -11.08
CA ALA A 488 -35.75 -20.69 -12.42
C ALA A 488 -37.02 -20.49 -13.27
N GLU A 489 -36.86 -20.20 -14.55
CA GLU A 489 -37.94 -20.17 -15.53
C GLU A 489 -37.97 -21.49 -16.31
N ASP A 490 -39.16 -21.95 -16.65
CA ASP A 490 -39.35 -23.10 -17.54
C ASP A 490 -39.74 -22.70 -18.97
N GLN A 491 -39.75 -23.69 -19.88
CA GLN A 491 -40.08 -23.45 -21.30
C GLN A 491 -41.56 -23.07 -21.53
N GLU A 492 -42.40 -23.05 -20.49
CA GLU A 492 -43.80 -22.59 -20.53
C GLU A 492 -43.96 -21.18 -19.92
N ASN A 493 -42.85 -20.50 -19.63
CA ASN A 493 -42.77 -19.16 -19.04
C ASN A 493 -43.36 -19.11 -17.61
N LEU A 494 -43.35 -20.24 -16.92
CA LEU A 494 -43.69 -20.30 -15.50
C LEU A 494 -42.42 -20.17 -14.67
N LEU A 495 -42.53 -19.42 -13.58
CA LEU A 495 -41.45 -19.24 -12.64
C LEU A 495 -41.54 -20.26 -11.50
N TRP A 496 -40.42 -20.90 -11.22
CA TRP A 496 -40.21 -21.77 -10.07
C TRP A 496 -39.36 -21.02 -9.05
N ILE A 497 -39.89 -20.88 -7.84
CA ILE A 497 -39.32 -20.06 -6.77
C ILE A 497 -39.03 -20.96 -5.58
N GLY A 498 -37.76 -21.15 -5.29
CA GLY A 498 -37.30 -21.85 -4.09
C GLY A 498 -37.37 -20.92 -2.90
N THR A 499 -37.89 -21.42 -1.78
CA THR A 499 -37.92 -20.69 -0.51
C THR A 499 -37.40 -21.55 0.63
N ASN A 500 -37.28 -20.95 1.83
CA ASN A 500 -37.02 -21.73 3.05
C ASN A 500 -38.23 -22.57 3.51
N ALA A 501 -39.40 -22.35 2.93
CA ALA A 501 -40.66 -23.01 3.30
C ALA A 501 -41.14 -24.01 2.25
N GLY A 502 -40.42 -24.20 1.14
CA GLY A 502 -40.76 -25.13 0.06
C GLY A 502 -40.56 -24.52 -1.31
N LEU A 503 -41.08 -25.21 -2.32
CA LEU A 503 -41.05 -24.77 -3.71
C LEU A 503 -42.39 -24.12 -4.09
N ASP A 504 -42.33 -22.97 -4.75
CA ASP A 504 -43.50 -22.29 -5.29
C ASP A 504 -43.42 -22.27 -6.83
N ARG A 505 -44.58 -22.45 -7.47
CA ARG A 505 -44.75 -22.24 -8.92
C ARG A 505 -45.60 -21.00 -9.12
N PHE A 506 -45.13 -20.08 -9.95
CA PHE A 506 -45.76 -18.79 -10.20
C PHE A 506 -46.04 -18.61 -11.69
N ASP A 507 -47.27 -18.21 -12.00
CA ASP A 507 -47.72 -17.82 -13.34
C ASP A 507 -47.76 -16.29 -13.41
N PRO A 508 -46.78 -15.64 -14.07
CA PRO A 508 -46.72 -14.18 -14.15
C PRO A 508 -47.91 -13.56 -14.88
N ALA A 509 -48.47 -14.25 -15.87
CA ALA A 509 -49.58 -13.75 -16.68
C ALA A 509 -50.91 -13.76 -15.91
N ARG A 510 -51.12 -14.74 -15.03
CA ARG A 510 -52.33 -14.86 -14.20
C ARG A 510 -52.16 -14.31 -12.78
N ASN A 511 -50.92 -14.01 -12.38
CA ASN A 511 -50.55 -13.64 -11.02
C ASN A 511 -51.01 -14.68 -9.98
N LEU A 512 -50.71 -15.97 -10.23
CA LEU A 512 -51.14 -17.09 -9.39
C LEU A 512 -49.95 -17.91 -8.88
N PHE A 513 -49.94 -18.18 -7.58
CA PHE A 513 -48.96 -19.05 -6.92
C PHE A 513 -49.56 -20.42 -6.62
N SER A 514 -48.73 -21.46 -6.70
CA SER A 514 -49.02 -22.84 -6.27
C SER A 514 -47.85 -23.35 -5.43
N HIS A 515 -48.12 -24.16 -4.40
CA HIS A 515 -47.14 -24.51 -3.38
C HIS A 515 -46.88 -26.01 -3.29
N TYR A 516 -45.60 -26.39 -3.25
CA TYR A 516 -45.13 -27.74 -2.96
C TYR A 516 -44.40 -27.72 -1.62
N ARG A 517 -44.83 -28.57 -0.69
CA ARG A 517 -44.33 -28.62 0.69
C ARG A 517 -43.98 -30.04 1.06
N TYR A 518 -42.93 -30.20 1.86
CA TYR A 518 -42.54 -31.48 2.42
C TYR A 518 -43.64 -32.01 3.34
N ASP A 519 -44.07 -33.22 3.06
CA ASP A 519 -45.02 -33.98 3.84
C ASP A 519 -44.40 -35.36 4.14
N PRO A 520 -44.04 -35.66 5.40
CA PRO A 520 -43.48 -36.96 5.78
C PRO A 520 -44.36 -38.17 5.44
N SER A 521 -45.66 -37.96 5.22
CA SER A 521 -46.61 -39.01 4.84
C SER A 521 -46.66 -39.27 3.33
N ASN A 522 -46.07 -38.39 2.51
CA ASN A 522 -46.01 -38.51 1.06
C ASN A 522 -44.54 -38.71 0.60
N PRO A 523 -44.07 -39.96 0.45
CA PRO A 523 -42.71 -40.25 0.01
C PRO A 523 -42.45 -39.92 -1.47
N LEU A 524 -43.47 -39.50 -2.22
CA LEU A 524 -43.37 -39.05 -3.61
C LEU A 524 -43.43 -37.51 -3.73
N GLY A 525 -43.54 -36.80 -2.60
CA GLY A 525 -43.48 -35.34 -2.52
C GLY A 525 -42.03 -34.84 -2.44
N ILE A 526 -41.84 -33.51 -2.40
CA ILE A 526 -40.50 -32.90 -2.29
C ILE A 526 -39.78 -33.36 -1.02
N SER A 527 -38.47 -33.64 -1.09
CA SER A 527 -37.71 -34.28 0.00
C SER A 527 -37.43 -33.39 1.22
N ALA A 528 -37.49 -32.07 1.06
CA ALA A 528 -37.40 -31.10 2.15
C ALA A 528 -37.94 -29.72 1.74
N ASN A 529 -38.29 -28.88 2.74
CA ASN A 529 -38.79 -27.52 2.51
C ASN A 529 -37.69 -26.50 2.20
N SER A 530 -36.46 -26.72 2.66
CA SER A 530 -35.38 -25.77 2.42
C SER A 530 -34.81 -26.01 1.02
N ILE A 531 -35.15 -25.12 0.09
CA ILE A 531 -34.66 -25.16 -1.29
C ILE A 531 -33.42 -24.30 -1.40
N SER A 532 -32.34 -24.84 -1.98
CA SER A 532 -31.05 -24.14 -2.12
C SER A 532 -30.65 -23.90 -3.57
N ALA A 533 -31.17 -24.68 -4.52
CA ALA A 533 -30.89 -24.51 -5.93
C ALA A 533 -32.09 -24.93 -6.78
N LEU A 534 -32.27 -24.27 -7.92
CA LEU A 534 -33.23 -24.67 -8.96
C LEU A 534 -32.55 -24.59 -10.32
N TYR A 535 -32.87 -25.54 -11.19
CA TYR A 535 -32.42 -25.53 -12.57
C TYR A 535 -33.42 -26.27 -13.46
N VAL A 536 -33.73 -25.69 -14.62
CA VAL A 536 -34.52 -26.34 -15.66
C VAL A 536 -33.56 -26.76 -16.76
N ASP A 537 -33.53 -28.07 -17.06
CA ASP A 537 -32.66 -28.62 -18.11
C ASP A 537 -33.25 -28.43 -19.52
N ARG A 538 -32.47 -28.79 -20.55
CA ARG A 538 -32.91 -28.72 -21.96
C ARG A 538 -34.15 -29.54 -22.28
N ASN A 539 -34.43 -30.58 -21.52
CA ASN A 539 -35.62 -31.42 -21.65
C ASN A 539 -36.81 -30.86 -20.83
N ASN A 540 -36.69 -29.64 -20.31
CA ASN A 540 -37.66 -28.96 -19.47
C ASN A 540 -37.92 -29.65 -18.12
N SER A 541 -37.00 -30.52 -17.66
CA SER A 541 -37.11 -31.16 -16.35
C SER A 541 -36.61 -30.21 -15.27
N LEU A 542 -37.32 -30.17 -14.14
CA LEU A 542 -36.97 -29.29 -13.01
C LEU A 542 -36.15 -30.06 -11.97
N TRP A 543 -34.90 -29.66 -11.82
CA TRP A 543 -33.96 -30.14 -10.81
C TRP A 543 -33.97 -29.20 -9.61
N ILE A 544 -34.10 -29.78 -8.41
CA ILE A 544 -34.27 -29.04 -7.16
C ILE A 544 -33.23 -29.49 -6.14
N GLY A 545 -32.34 -28.59 -5.76
CA GLY A 545 -31.46 -28.78 -4.61
C GLY A 545 -32.22 -28.55 -3.31
N THR A 546 -32.28 -29.56 -2.46
CA THR A 546 -32.93 -29.48 -1.14
C THR A 546 -31.91 -29.68 -0.02
N SER A 547 -32.31 -29.37 1.23
CA SER A 547 -31.48 -29.68 2.39
C SER A 547 -31.18 -31.17 2.59
N SER A 548 -31.90 -32.06 1.91
CA SER A 548 -31.76 -33.51 2.03
C SER A 548 -31.03 -34.16 0.85
N GLY A 549 -30.82 -33.45 -0.26
CA GLY A 549 -30.21 -34.00 -1.47
C GLY A 549 -30.67 -33.27 -2.73
N LEU A 550 -30.75 -33.98 -3.84
CA LEU A 550 -31.22 -33.46 -5.12
C LEU A 550 -32.54 -34.16 -5.47
N ASP A 551 -33.56 -33.40 -5.87
CA ASP A 551 -34.83 -33.92 -6.37
C ASP A 551 -34.99 -33.59 -7.85
N LEU A 552 -35.70 -34.46 -8.57
CA LEU A 552 -36.15 -34.23 -9.94
C LEU A 552 -37.68 -34.34 -9.99
N LEU A 553 -38.34 -33.27 -10.43
CA LEU A 553 -39.79 -33.26 -10.60
C LEU A 553 -40.18 -33.93 -11.92
N ASP A 554 -40.95 -35.02 -11.82
CA ASP A 554 -41.72 -35.54 -12.94
C ASP A 554 -42.99 -34.69 -13.10
N ARG A 555 -43.04 -33.91 -14.17
CA ARG A 555 -44.15 -32.99 -14.47
C ARG A 555 -45.44 -33.71 -14.88
N GLU A 556 -45.37 -34.93 -15.41
CA GLU A 556 -46.56 -35.67 -15.84
C GLU A 556 -47.33 -36.20 -14.64
N THR A 557 -46.60 -36.73 -13.66
CA THR A 557 -47.18 -37.34 -12.46
C THR A 557 -47.26 -36.38 -11.28
N GLY A 558 -46.50 -35.29 -11.30
CA GLY A 558 -46.35 -34.35 -10.18
C GLY A 558 -45.56 -34.95 -9.00
N THR A 559 -44.82 -36.03 -9.23
CA THR A 559 -44.03 -36.74 -8.21
C THR A 559 -42.54 -36.39 -8.30
N PHE A 560 -41.80 -36.62 -7.21
CA PHE A 560 -40.38 -36.28 -7.11
C PHE A 560 -39.51 -37.53 -7.04
N ILE A 561 -38.44 -37.58 -7.83
CA ILE A 561 -37.39 -38.59 -7.77
C ILE A 561 -36.25 -38.06 -6.90
N HIS A 562 -35.86 -38.82 -5.87
CA HIS A 562 -34.87 -38.39 -4.88
C HIS A 562 -33.49 -39.00 -5.12
N PHE A 563 -32.47 -38.15 -5.23
CA PHE A 563 -31.06 -38.52 -5.26
C PHE A 563 -30.45 -38.25 -3.88
N ILE A 564 -30.38 -39.32 -3.08
CA ILE A 564 -29.86 -39.27 -1.71
C ILE A 564 -28.32 -39.30 -1.74
N PRO A 565 -27.64 -38.39 -1.02
CA PRO A 565 -26.18 -38.33 -1.00
C PRO A 565 -25.53 -39.51 -0.27
N ASP A 566 -24.39 -39.95 -0.78
CA ASP A 566 -23.54 -40.99 -0.20
C ASP A 566 -22.07 -40.71 -0.53
N ALA A 567 -21.33 -40.17 0.44
CA ALA A 567 -19.92 -39.81 0.26
C ALA A 567 -18.98 -41.03 0.12
N SER A 568 -19.45 -42.24 0.43
CA SER A 568 -18.65 -43.46 0.32
C SER A 568 -18.71 -44.10 -1.07
N ASP A 569 -19.76 -43.79 -1.83
CA ASP A 569 -19.99 -44.29 -3.18
C ASP A 569 -19.69 -43.18 -4.20
N PRO A 570 -18.58 -43.28 -4.97
CA PRO A 570 -18.21 -42.26 -5.94
C PRO A 570 -19.20 -42.13 -7.11
N THR A 571 -20.15 -43.06 -7.24
CA THR A 571 -21.21 -43.05 -8.25
C THR A 571 -22.50 -42.36 -7.80
N ARG A 572 -22.55 -41.88 -6.55
CA ARG A 572 -23.67 -41.14 -5.97
C ARG A 572 -23.32 -39.67 -5.72
N LEU A 573 -24.32 -38.88 -5.35
CA LEU A 573 -24.13 -37.47 -4.97
C LEU A 573 -23.23 -37.38 -3.72
N SER A 574 -22.22 -36.52 -3.75
CA SER A 574 -21.19 -36.46 -2.70
C SER A 574 -21.67 -35.92 -1.35
N GLY A 575 -22.76 -35.14 -1.30
CA GLY A 575 -23.27 -34.54 -0.08
C GLY A 575 -24.63 -33.86 -0.25
N ALA A 576 -25.26 -33.54 0.88
CA ALA A 576 -26.54 -32.83 0.91
C ALA A 576 -26.36 -31.33 0.55
N ARG A 577 -27.49 -30.62 0.35
CA ARG A 577 -27.52 -29.19 -0.03
C ARG A 577 -26.77 -28.87 -1.33
N PRO A 578 -27.25 -29.36 -2.49
CA PRO A 578 -26.85 -28.81 -3.77
C PRO A 578 -27.08 -27.29 -3.79
N PHE A 579 -26.05 -26.53 -4.11
CA PHE A 579 -26.06 -25.07 -4.05
C PHE A 579 -26.13 -24.43 -5.43
N VAL A 580 -25.56 -25.09 -6.44
CA VAL A 580 -25.62 -24.65 -7.84
C VAL A 580 -25.73 -25.87 -8.75
N ILE A 581 -26.57 -25.76 -9.78
CA ILE A 581 -26.82 -26.81 -10.77
C ILE A 581 -26.72 -26.19 -12.16
N ARG A 582 -25.96 -26.81 -13.07
CA ARG A 582 -25.78 -26.36 -14.46
C ARG A 582 -25.63 -27.54 -15.42
N GLU A 583 -26.29 -27.49 -16.55
CA GLU A 583 -26.07 -28.44 -17.65
C GLU A 583 -24.99 -27.90 -18.60
N ASP A 584 -24.04 -28.74 -19.01
CA ASP A 584 -23.06 -28.38 -20.04
C ASP A 584 -23.57 -28.67 -21.45
N THR A 585 -22.77 -28.28 -22.45
CA THR A 585 -23.12 -28.50 -23.86
C THR A 585 -23.15 -29.96 -24.30
N ASP A 586 -22.50 -30.86 -23.57
CA ASP A 586 -22.46 -32.30 -23.84
C ASP A 586 -23.60 -33.06 -23.11
N GLY A 587 -24.39 -32.36 -22.29
CA GLY A 587 -25.56 -32.90 -21.59
C GLY A 587 -25.26 -33.44 -20.19
N TYR A 588 -24.04 -33.25 -19.67
CA TYR A 588 -23.77 -33.57 -18.26
C TYR A 588 -24.34 -32.49 -17.35
N LEU A 589 -24.92 -32.92 -16.23
CA LEU A 589 -25.36 -32.02 -15.19
C LEU A 589 -24.26 -31.87 -14.14
N TRP A 590 -23.80 -30.65 -13.92
CA TRP A 590 -22.82 -30.29 -12.91
C TRP A 590 -23.52 -29.75 -11.66
N ILE A 591 -23.20 -30.33 -10.52
CA ILE A 591 -23.82 -30.03 -9.22
C ILE A 591 -22.74 -29.66 -8.22
N GLY A 592 -22.72 -28.40 -7.83
CA GLY A 592 -21.91 -27.90 -6.74
C GLY A 592 -22.63 -28.06 -5.41
N THR A 593 -21.95 -28.55 -4.39
CA THR A 593 -22.48 -28.65 -3.02
C THR A 593 -21.86 -27.59 -2.12
N SER A 594 -22.53 -27.25 -1.01
CA SER A 594 -22.01 -26.21 -0.10
C SER A 594 -20.69 -26.58 0.57
N GLU A 595 -20.41 -27.87 0.79
CA GLU A 595 -19.23 -28.35 1.55
C GLU A 595 -18.68 -29.72 1.10
N SER A 596 -19.27 -30.37 0.09
CA SER A 596 -18.95 -31.77 -0.29
C SER A 596 -18.39 -31.91 -1.70
N GLY A 597 -17.89 -30.81 -2.27
CA GLY A 597 -17.24 -30.78 -3.58
C GLY A 597 -18.21 -30.67 -4.76
N LEU A 598 -17.65 -30.91 -5.94
CA LEU A 598 -18.31 -30.82 -7.23
C LEU A 598 -18.70 -32.22 -7.71
N ASN A 599 -19.89 -32.34 -8.30
CA ASN A 599 -20.40 -33.58 -8.87
C ASN A 599 -20.72 -33.37 -10.35
N ARG A 600 -20.45 -34.38 -11.18
CA ARG A 600 -20.94 -34.45 -12.56
C ARG A 600 -21.85 -35.66 -12.71
N TYR A 601 -23.11 -35.44 -13.04
CA TYR A 601 -24.12 -36.45 -13.29
C TYR A 601 -24.25 -36.72 -14.79
N ASP A 602 -24.24 -38.00 -15.15
CA ASP A 602 -24.46 -38.46 -16.50
C ASP A 602 -25.90 -38.97 -16.64
N PRO A 603 -26.76 -38.29 -17.41
CA PRO A 603 -28.16 -38.68 -17.56
C PRO A 603 -28.34 -39.99 -18.35
N LEU A 604 -27.34 -40.44 -19.11
CA LEU A 604 -27.41 -41.68 -19.88
C LEU A 604 -27.19 -42.91 -18.99
N THR A 605 -26.26 -42.80 -18.03
CA THR A 605 -25.93 -43.90 -17.11
C THR A 605 -26.65 -43.80 -15.77
N GLY A 606 -27.15 -42.61 -15.42
CA GLY A 606 -27.78 -42.34 -14.12
C GLY A 606 -26.78 -42.31 -12.96
N THR A 607 -25.50 -42.07 -13.23
CA THR A 607 -24.42 -42.11 -12.23
C THR A 607 -23.74 -40.75 -12.06
N PHE A 608 -23.15 -40.53 -10.88
CA PHE A 608 -22.38 -39.34 -10.56
C PHE A 608 -20.88 -39.62 -10.64
N ARG A 609 -20.11 -38.55 -10.81
CA ARG A 609 -18.68 -38.52 -10.58
C ARG A 609 -18.34 -37.38 -9.63
N GLN A 610 -17.63 -37.69 -8.56
CA GLN A 610 -17.27 -36.72 -7.51
C GLN A 610 -15.86 -36.14 -7.72
N PHE A 611 -15.71 -34.84 -7.51
CA PHE A 611 -14.43 -34.12 -7.47
C PHE A 611 -14.28 -33.44 -6.10
N ARG A 612 -13.21 -33.78 -5.38
CA ARG A 612 -12.95 -33.34 -4.01
C ARG A 612 -11.62 -32.62 -3.88
N HIS A 613 -11.55 -31.65 -3.00
CA HIS A 613 -10.32 -30.95 -2.66
C HIS A 613 -9.34 -31.90 -1.98
N ASN A 614 -8.10 -31.92 -2.49
CA ASN A 614 -7.01 -32.65 -1.88
C ASN A 614 -5.81 -31.71 -1.69
N PRO A 615 -5.46 -31.32 -0.45
CA PRO A 615 -4.37 -30.38 -0.20
C PRO A 615 -2.98 -30.91 -0.57
N LYS A 616 -2.85 -32.21 -0.91
CA LYS A 616 -1.61 -32.82 -1.41
C LYS A 616 -1.53 -32.89 -2.94
N ASP A 617 -2.61 -32.55 -3.63
CA ASP A 617 -2.70 -32.58 -5.08
C ASP A 617 -3.12 -31.21 -5.60
N GLU A 618 -2.14 -30.46 -6.10
CA GLU A 618 -2.33 -29.13 -6.68
C GLU A 618 -3.21 -29.13 -7.93
N LYS A 619 -3.52 -30.31 -8.49
CA LYS A 619 -4.41 -30.48 -9.64
C LYS A 619 -5.84 -30.85 -9.26
N SER A 620 -6.12 -31.02 -7.97
CA SER A 620 -7.48 -31.18 -7.46
C SER A 620 -8.20 -29.82 -7.41
N ILE A 621 -9.53 -29.83 -7.26
CA ILE A 621 -10.29 -28.60 -7.07
C ILE A 621 -9.81 -27.87 -5.81
N SER A 622 -9.77 -26.53 -5.85
CA SER A 622 -9.16 -25.74 -4.77
C SER A 622 -9.95 -25.72 -3.46
N SER A 623 -11.25 -26.03 -3.48
CA SER A 623 -12.13 -26.07 -2.30
C SER A 623 -13.34 -26.97 -2.57
N ASP A 624 -13.86 -27.60 -1.51
CA ASP A 624 -15.07 -28.43 -1.55
C ASP A 624 -16.37 -27.61 -1.51
N ALA A 625 -16.28 -26.30 -1.21
CA ALA A 625 -17.44 -25.43 -1.13
C ALA A 625 -17.69 -24.74 -2.47
N ILE A 626 -18.66 -25.21 -3.24
CA ILE A 626 -18.92 -24.75 -4.61
C ILE A 626 -20.06 -23.73 -4.65
N LEU A 627 -19.78 -22.54 -5.17
CA LEU A 627 -20.71 -21.41 -5.16
C LEU A 627 -21.30 -21.12 -6.55
N SER A 628 -20.50 -21.30 -7.61
CA SER A 628 -20.92 -21.03 -8.97
C SER A 628 -20.26 -21.99 -9.97
N ILE A 629 -20.99 -22.26 -11.06
CA ILE A 629 -20.53 -23.07 -12.18
C ILE A 629 -20.94 -22.33 -13.45
N TYR A 630 -20.05 -22.24 -14.43
CA TYR A 630 -20.30 -21.56 -15.69
C TYR A 630 -19.54 -22.24 -16.83
N GLN A 631 -20.22 -22.51 -17.94
CA GLN A 631 -19.57 -22.91 -19.18
C GLN A 631 -19.42 -21.68 -20.08
N ASP A 632 -18.18 -21.33 -20.44
CA ASP A 632 -17.94 -20.21 -21.35
C ASP A 632 -18.23 -20.56 -22.82
N SER A 633 -18.21 -19.54 -23.68
CA SER A 633 -18.45 -19.65 -25.12
C SER A 633 -17.47 -20.58 -25.84
N ARG A 634 -16.30 -20.86 -25.23
CA ARG A 634 -15.27 -21.78 -25.71
C ARG A 634 -15.43 -23.19 -25.12
N LYS A 635 -16.55 -23.45 -24.44
CA LYS A 635 -16.91 -24.71 -23.78
C LYS A 635 -16.05 -25.08 -22.57
N ARG A 636 -15.25 -24.16 -22.03
CA ARG A 636 -14.50 -24.40 -20.79
C ARG A 636 -15.44 -24.31 -19.59
N ILE A 637 -15.27 -25.21 -18.63
CA ILE A 637 -16.05 -25.20 -17.39
C ILE A 637 -15.26 -24.46 -16.31
N TRP A 638 -15.86 -23.40 -15.80
CA TRP A 638 -15.35 -22.55 -14.73
C TRP A 638 -16.15 -22.78 -13.45
N ILE A 639 -15.44 -22.89 -12.33
CA ILE A 639 -16.03 -23.17 -11.02
C ILE A 639 -15.56 -22.13 -10.02
N GLY A 640 -16.50 -21.40 -9.44
CA GLY A 640 -16.25 -20.47 -8.33
C GLY A 640 -16.47 -21.18 -7.00
N THR A 641 -15.53 -21.00 -6.08
CA THR A 641 -15.55 -21.68 -4.78
C THR A 641 -15.60 -20.69 -3.63
N ALA A 642 -15.92 -21.17 -2.42
CA ALA A 642 -15.80 -20.40 -1.19
C ALA A 642 -14.37 -20.52 -0.66
N GLY A 643 -13.61 -19.43 -0.73
CA GLY A 643 -12.23 -19.32 -0.23
C GLY A 643 -11.15 -19.95 -1.10
N GLY A 644 -11.50 -20.73 -2.13
CA GLY A 644 -10.56 -21.37 -3.06
C GLY A 644 -10.40 -20.67 -4.41
N GLY A 645 -11.05 -19.53 -4.62
CA GLY A 645 -10.97 -18.74 -5.85
C GLY A 645 -11.68 -19.37 -7.05
N LEU A 646 -11.18 -19.03 -8.24
CA LEU A 646 -11.72 -19.44 -9.54
C LEU A 646 -10.96 -20.67 -10.06
N ASN A 647 -11.67 -21.72 -10.46
CA ASN A 647 -11.10 -22.95 -11.01
C ASN A 647 -11.51 -23.14 -12.47
N LEU A 648 -10.59 -23.63 -13.29
CA LEU A 648 -10.80 -24.11 -14.66
C LEU A 648 -10.67 -25.63 -14.68
N TYR A 649 -11.68 -26.33 -15.18
CA TYR A 649 -11.67 -27.79 -15.31
C TYR A 649 -11.10 -28.23 -16.67
N HIS A 650 -10.22 -29.23 -16.63
CA HIS A 650 -9.60 -29.87 -17.79
C HIS A 650 -10.19 -31.27 -18.01
N PRO A 651 -11.03 -31.46 -19.04
CA PRO A 651 -11.79 -32.70 -19.24
C PRO A 651 -10.91 -33.91 -19.60
N ASP A 652 -9.77 -33.70 -20.28
CA ASP A 652 -8.91 -34.79 -20.75
C ASP A 652 -8.21 -35.55 -19.60
N SER A 653 -7.98 -34.86 -18.47
CA SER A 653 -7.26 -35.40 -17.31
C SER A 653 -8.06 -35.38 -16.01
N ASP A 654 -9.28 -34.83 -16.03
CA ASP A 654 -10.11 -34.61 -14.83
C ASP A 654 -9.39 -33.80 -13.74
N THR A 655 -8.62 -32.78 -14.14
CA THR A 655 -7.82 -31.93 -13.25
C THR A 655 -8.25 -30.46 -13.32
N PHE A 656 -7.76 -29.65 -12.39
CA PHE A 656 -8.09 -28.23 -12.26
C PHE A 656 -6.85 -27.33 -12.28
N THR A 657 -7.01 -26.13 -12.83
CA THR A 657 -6.13 -24.98 -12.62
C THR A 657 -6.92 -23.94 -11.84
N TYR A 658 -6.34 -23.30 -10.83
CA TYR A 658 -7.06 -22.31 -10.02
C TYR A 658 -6.29 -21.01 -9.84
N TYR A 659 -7.05 -19.92 -9.71
CA TYR A 659 -6.56 -18.55 -9.55
C TYR A 659 -7.02 -18.00 -8.20
N LEU A 660 -6.07 -17.49 -7.42
CA LEU A 660 -6.25 -16.95 -6.08
C LEU A 660 -5.90 -15.46 -6.02
N GLU A 661 -5.92 -14.89 -4.83
CA GLU A 661 -5.60 -13.47 -4.61
C GLU A 661 -4.16 -13.12 -4.99
N ARG A 662 -3.23 -14.06 -4.83
CA ARG A 662 -1.84 -13.90 -5.29
C ARG A 662 -1.72 -13.71 -6.80
N ASP A 663 -2.73 -14.16 -7.56
CA ASP A 663 -2.77 -14.10 -9.02
C ASP A 663 -3.53 -12.85 -9.51
N GLY A 664 -4.12 -12.06 -8.59
CA GLY A 664 -4.82 -10.80 -8.88
C GLY A 664 -6.31 -10.79 -8.56
N LEU A 665 -6.91 -11.91 -8.18
CA LEU A 665 -8.30 -11.98 -7.73
C LEU A 665 -8.48 -11.13 -6.43
N PRO A 666 -9.57 -10.36 -6.26
CA PRO A 666 -9.68 -9.51 -5.08
C PRO A 666 -10.01 -10.33 -3.81
N ASN A 667 -10.68 -11.48 -3.96
CA ASN A 667 -11.05 -12.35 -2.86
C ASN A 667 -11.40 -13.76 -3.36
N GLY A 668 -11.03 -14.79 -2.58
CA GLY A 668 -11.23 -16.20 -2.91
C GLY A 668 -12.67 -16.72 -2.85
N PHE A 669 -13.67 -15.91 -2.47
CA PHE A 669 -15.08 -16.29 -2.56
C PHE A 669 -15.65 -15.81 -3.91
N VAL A 670 -15.93 -16.74 -4.82
CA VAL A 670 -16.45 -16.42 -6.17
C VAL A 670 -17.91 -16.85 -6.27
N TYR A 671 -18.82 -15.90 -6.03
CA TYR A 671 -20.26 -16.13 -5.90
C TYR A 671 -20.98 -16.35 -7.23
N GLY A 672 -20.56 -15.64 -8.27
CA GLY A 672 -21.16 -15.67 -9.59
C GLY A 672 -20.13 -15.47 -10.69
N ILE A 673 -20.35 -16.12 -11.83
CA ILE A 673 -19.50 -16.05 -13.01
C ILE A 673 -20.39 -15.77 -14.21
N LEU A 674 -20.08 -14.70 -14.94
CA LEU A 674 -20.73 -14.34 -16.21
C LEU A 674 -19.66 -14.05 -17.27
N GLU A 675 -19.94 -14.33 -18.54
CA GLU A 675 -19.03 -14.02 -19.66
C GLU A 675 -19.58 -12.85 -20.50
N ASP A 676 -18.71 -11.88 -20.80
CA ASP A 676 -19.04 -10.79 -21.70
C ASP A 676 -18.82 -11.17 -23.17
N ASN A 677 -19.24 -10.31 -24.10
CA ASN A 677 -19.18 -10.61 -25.54
C ASN A 677 -17.73 -10.66 -26.09
N GLN A 678 -16.72 -10.32 -25.27
CA GLN A 678 -15.30 -10.42 -25.62
C GLN A 678 -14.67 -11.72 -25.08
N GLY A 679 -15.43 -12.56 -24.38
CA GLY A 679 -14.94 -13.81 -23.77
C GLY A 679 -14.24 -13.61 -22.42
N ARG A 680 -14.40 -12.44 -21.79
CA ARG A 680 -13.85 -12.16 -20.46
C ARG A 680 -14.89 -12.54 -19.40
N LEU A 681 -14.42 -13.06 -18.28
CA LEU A 681 -15.27 -13.46 -17.17
C LEU A 681 -15.43 -12.31 -16.17
N TRP A 682 -16.61 -12.19 -15.61
CA TRP A 682 -16.96 -11.23 -14.57
C TRP A 682 -17.41 -12.00 -13.33
N LEU A 683 -16.71 -11.74 -12.23
CA LEU A 683 -16.73 -12.54 -11.01
C LEU A 683 -17.22 -11.67 -9.85
N SER A 684 -18.31 -12.03 -9.18
CA SER A 684 -18.72 -11.35 -7.94
C SER A 684 -18.07 -12.01 -6.72
N THR A 685 -17.60 -11.19 -5.77
CA THR A 685 -16.82 -11.66 -4.60
C THR A 685 -17.21 -10.95 -3.30
N ASN A 686 -16.55 -11.24 -2.18
CA ASN A 686 -16.69 -10.44 -0.96
C ASN A 686 -16.04 -9.05 -1.07
N PHE A 687 -15.07 -8.87 -1.97
CA PHE A 687 -14.33 -7.61 -2.18
C PHE A 687 -14.54 -7.05 -3.57
N GLY A 688 -15.81 -6.99 -3.99
CA GLY A 688 -16.24 -6.35 -5.23
C GLY A 688 -16.41 -7.31 -6.40
N ILE A 689 -16.37 -6.76 -7.60
CA ILE A 689 -16.46 -7.49 -8.87
C ILE A 689 -15.09 -7.51 -9.55
N SER A 690 -14.72 -8.64 -10.13
CA SER A 690 -13.47 -8.79 -10.88
C SER A 690 -13.74 -9.17 -12.33
N ARG A 691 -13.15 -8.44 -13.28
CA ARG A 691 -13.09 -8.80 -14.70
C ARG A 691 -11.79 -9.56 -14.95
N PHE A 692 -11.90 -10.82 -15.33
CA PHE A 692 -10.80 -11.72 -15.63
C PHE A 692 -10.72 -11.98 -17.14
N ASP A 693 -9.54 -11.78 -17.72
CA ASP A 693 -9.23 -12.19 -19.10
C ASP A 693 -8.58 -13.60 -19.07
N PRO A 694 -9.28 -14.66 -19.53
CA PRO A 694 -8.74 -16.01 -19.48
C PRO A 694 -7.55 -16.27 -20.41
N GLU A 695 -7.29 -15.40 -21.38
CA GLU A 695 -6.21 -15.57 -22.35
C GLU A 695 -4.94 -14.83 -21.93
N ALA A 696 -5.11 -13.66 -21.32
CA ALA A 696 -4.01 -12.90 -20.73
C ALA A 696 -3.71 -13.29 -19.28
N GLU A 697 -4.63 -14.01 -18.63
CA GLU A 697 -4.59 -14.36 -17.20
C GLU A 697 -4.47 -13.13 -16.28
N THR A 698 -5.13 -12.02 -16.66
CA THR A 698 -5.08 -10.75 -15.91
C THR A 698 -6.43 -10.40 -15.29
N PHE A 699 -6.40 -9.81 -14.10
CA PHE A 699 -7.58 -9.35 -13.37
C PHE A 699 -7.69 -7.82 -13.35
N ARG A 700 -8.91 -7.31 -13.47
CA ARG A 700 -9.28 -5.92 -13.22
C ARG A 700 -10.39 -5.88 -12.19
N ASN A 701 -10.11 -5.28 -11.03
CA ASN A 701 -10.99 -5.32 -9.86
C ASN A 701 -11.72 -3.99 -9.68
N PHE A 702 -12.99 -4.08 -9.29
CA PHE A 702 -13.88 -2.97 -9.01
C PHE A 702 -14.49 -3.17 -7.61
N ASP A 703 -14.55 -2.11 -6.81
CA ASP A 703 -15.09 -2.15 -5.45
C ASP A 703 -16.24 -1.12 -5.28
N SER A 704 -16.74 -0.96 -4.05
CA SER A 704 -17.81 -0.01 -3.73
C SER A 704 -17.48 1.45 -4.06
N SER A 705 -16.19 1.85 -4.06
CA SER A 705 -15.81 3.20 -4.47
C SER A 705 -15.81 3.38 -6.00
N ASP A 706 -15.91 2.30 -6.77
CA ASP A 706 -16.18 2.33 -8.20
C ASP A 706 -17.67 2.41 -8.55
N GLY A 707 -18.58 2.39 -7.56
CA GLY A 707 -20.03 2.53 -7.78
C GLY A 707 -20.87 1.30 -7.45
N LEU A 708 -20.25 0.18 -7.05
CA LEU A 708 -20.97 -1.05 -6.67
C LEU A 708 -21.90 -0.85 -5.45
N GLN A 709 -22.91 -1.71 -5.29
CA GLN A 709 -23.84 -1.69 -4.14
C GLN A 709 -23.12 -1.79 -2.77
N SER A 710 -22.08 -2.59 -2.72
CA SER A 710 -21.17 -2.86 -1.61
C SER A 710 -19.97 -3.62 -2.16
N ASN A 711 -18.96 -3.87 -1.33
CA ASN A 711 -17.91 -4.82 -1.65
C ASN A 711 -18.45 -6.26 -1.60
N GLU A 712 -19.35 -6.56 -0.66
CA GLU A 712 -19.84 -7.91 -0.43
C GLU A 712 -21.04 -8.24 -1.33
N PHE A 713 -20.87 -9.23 -2.20
CA PHE A 713 -21.91 -9.81 -3.04
C PHE A 713 -22.46 -11.11 -2.45
N ASN A 714 -23.62 -11.53 -2.92
CA ASN A 714 -24.29 -12.72 -2.40
C ASN A 714 -24.25 -13.89 -3.40
N PRO A 715 -24.19 -15.14 -2.91
CA PRO A 715 -24.31 -16.30 -3.77
C PRO A 715 -25.67 -16.37 -4.47
N GLY A 716 -25.70 -16.88 -5.70
CA GLY A 716 -26.92 -16.99 -6.51
C GLY A 716 -27.45 -15.66 -7.06
N ALA A 717 -26.92 -14.53 -6.61
CA ALA A 717 -27.38 -13.19 -6.95
C ALA A 717 -26.76 -12.68 -8.25
N TYR A 718 -26.80 -13.47 -9.32
CA TYR A 718 -26.20 -13.07 -10.60
C TYR A 718 -27.00 -13.57 -11.79
N SER A 719 -27.13 -12.72 -12.81
CA SER A 719 -27.76 -13.07 -14.08
C SER A 719 -27.23 -12.21 -15.22
N LYS A 720 -27.30 -12.73 -16.45
CA LYS A 720 -27.02 -11.99 -17.68
C LYS A 720 -28.35 -11.72 -18.38
N GLY A 721 -28.62 -10.46 -18.71
CA GLY A 721 -29.78 -10.05 -19.47
C GLY A 721 -29.61 -10.23 -20.97
N HIS A 722 -30.70 -10.01 -21.71
CA HIS A 722 -30.77 -10.30 -23.14
C HIS A 722 -29.96 -9.34 -24.01
N GLN A 723 -29.70 -8.12 -23.53
CA GLN A 723 -28.87 -7.14 -24.23
C GLN A 723 -27.39 -7.25 -23.85
N GLY A 724 -27.04 -8.22 -23.00
CA GLY A 724 -25.68 -8.46 -22.51
C GLY A 724 -25.34 -7.72 -21.21
N GLU A 725 -26.30 -7.03 -20.62
CA GLU A 725 -26.21 -6.40 -19.30
C GLU A 725 -26.08 -7.46 -18.20
N PHE A 726 -25.33 -7.14 -17.15
CA PHE A 726 -25.12 -8.00 -15.99
C PHE A 726 -25.84 -7.47 -14.78
N TYR A 727 -26.38 -8.41 -14.00
CA TYR A 727 -27.02 -8.19 -12.72
C TYR A 727 -26.19 -8.89 -11.66
N PHE A 728 -25.78 -8.15 -10.62
CA PHE A 728 -25.08 -8.69 -9.46
C PHE A 728 -25.69 -8.10 -8.18
N GLY A 729 -26.29 -8.95 -7.35
CA GLY A 729 -26.87 -8.59 -6.07
C GLY A 729 -25.95 -8.89 -4.89
N GLY A 730 -26.14 -8.14 -3.80
CA GLY A 730 -25.38 -8.37 -2.58
C GLY A 730 -26.14 -7.98 -1.33
N ILE A 731 -25.39 -7.64 -0.28
CA ILE A 731 -25.96 -7.32 1.04
C ILE A 731 -26.70 -5.98 1.07
N ASN A 732 -26.42 -5.11 0.10
CA ASN A 732 -26.90 -3.73 0.09
C ASN A 732 -27.59 -3.36 -1.23
N GLY A 733 -28.20 -4.30 -1.93
CA GLY A 733 -29.01 -4.04 -3.13
C GLY A 733 -28.44 -4.70 -4.38
N LEU A 734 -28.80 -4.14 -5.55
CA LEU A 734 -28.52 -4.72 -6.86
C LEU A 734 -27.66 -3.76 -7.69
N THR A 735 -26.59 -4.30 -8.28
CA THR A 735 -25.75 -3.62 -9.27
C THR A 735 -26.09 -4.13 -10.67
N VAL A 736 -26.37 -3.23 -11.61
CA VAL A 736 -26.68 -3.53 -13.01
C VAL A 736 -25.77 -2.72 -13.93
N PHE A 737 -25.18 -3.35 -14.95
CA PHE A 737 -24.34 -2.63 -15.90
C PHE A 737 -24.15 -3.38 -17.22
N ASP A 738 -23.81 -2.64 -18.27
CA ASP A 738 -23.36 -3.21 -19.54
C ASP A 738 -21.83 -3.34 -19.52
N PRO A 739 -21.25 -4.56 -19.56
CA PRO A 739 -19.81 -4.78 -19.48
C PRO A 739 -19.04 -4.13 -20.64
N SER A 740 -19.68 -3.88 -21.78
CA SER A 740 -19.04 -3.20 -22.93
C SER A 740 -18.84 -1.71 -22.71
N LYS A 741 -19.61 -1.09 -21.79
CA LYS A 741 -19.51 0.33 -21.42
C LYS A 741 -18.51 0.56 -20.29
N ILE A 742 -18.02 -0.49 -19.64
CA ILE A 742 -17.00 -0.39 -18.58
C ILE A 742 -15.61 -0.22 -19.21
N THR A 743 -15.22 1.04 -19.41
CA THR A 743 -13.93 1.44 -20.00
C THR A 743 -13.10 2.22 -18.99
N ASP A 744 -11.78 2.02 -19.00
CA ASP A 744 -10.84 2.71 -18.11
C ASP A 744 -10.68 4.19 -18.52
N ASN A 745 -10.51 5.08 -17.54
CA ASN A 745 -10.29 6.50 -17.76
C ASN A 745 -8.92 6.73 -18.42
N PRO A 746 -8.84 7.30 -19.64
CA PRO A 746 -7.57 7.52 -20.32
C PRO A 746 -6.80 8.74 -19.79
N TYR A 747 -7.36 9.52 -18.85
CA TYR A 747 -6.70 10.69 -18.27
C TYR A 747 -5.47 10.29 -17.43
N ALA A 748 -4.28 10.63 -17.91
CA ALA A 748 -3.06 10.53 -17.12
C ALA A 748 -2.90 11.77 -16.22
N PRO A 749 -2.76 11.62 -14.89
CA PRO A 749 -2.73 12.76 -13.98
C PRO A 749 -1.40 13.51 -14.05
N GLN A 750 -1.44 14.83 -13.87
CA GLN A 750 -0.21 15.62 -13.70
C GLN A 750 0.42 15.30 -12.33
N VAL A 751 1.75 15.24 -12.28
CA VAL A 751 2.48 14.96 -11.05
C VAL A 751 3.07 16.24 -10.49
N ALA A 752 2.68 16.59 -9.27
CA ALA A 752 3.19 17.75 -8.56
C ALA A 752 3.99 17.34 -7.33
N LEU A 753 5.14 18.00 -7.14
CA LEU A 753 5.93 17.86 -5.93
C LEU A 753 5.26 18.63 -4.79
N ILE A 754 4.99 17.96 -3.68
CA ILE A 754 4.28 18.52 -2.52
C ILE A 754 5.27 18.98 -1.45
N SER A 755 6.27 18.16 -1.16
CA SER A 755 7.31 18.47 -0.17
C SER A 755 8.68 18.03 -0.64
N LEU A 756 9.70 18.75 -0.14
CA LEU A 756 11.10 18.46 -0.39
C LEU A 756 11.90 18.82 0.86
N THR A 757 12.47 17.81 1.51
CA THR A 757 13.21 17.97 2.75
C THR A 757 14.59 17.32 2.70
N GLN A 758 15.42 17.74 3.64
CA GLN A 758 16.76 17.26 3.89
C GLN A 758 16.88 17.10 5.40
N ASP A 759 17.08 15.87 5.87
CA ASP A 759 17.10 15.52 7.29
C ASP A 759 15.82 16.01 8.02
N ASN A 760 14.65 15.81 7.38
CA ASN A 760 13.33 16.29 7.83
C ASN A 760 13.18 17.81 7.97
N GLN A 761 14.09 18.60 7.39
CA GLN A 761 13.97 20.06 7.32
C GLN A 761 13.70 20.50 5.88
N PRO A 762 12.78 21.47 5.64
CA PRO A 762 12.53 21.98 4.30
C PRO A 762 13.80 22.54 3.66
N ILE A 763 14.07 22.18 2.41
CA ILE A 763 15.21 22.72 1.67
C ILE A 763 14.94 24.20 1.35
N PRO A 764 15.86 25.13 1.65
CA PRO A 764 15.70 26.52 1.26
C PRO A 764 15.78 26.64 -0.27
N ILE A 765 14.63 26.89 -0.89
CA ILE A 765 14.46 27.11 -2.32
C ILE A 765 13.92 28.52 -2.58
N ASN A 766 14.37 29.16 -3.66
CA ASN A 766 13.93 30.50 -4.07
C ASN A 766 12.56 30.51 -4.79
N SER A 767 11.95 29.34 -4.94
CA SER A 767 10.67 29.11 -5.62
C SER A 767 9.73 28.30 -4.74
N SER A 768 8.52 28.06 -5.22
CA SER A 768 7.67 27.02 -4.65
C SER A 768 8.19 25.62 -4.96
N VAL A 769 7.86 24.65 -4.10
CA VAL A 769 8.25 23.24 -4.22
C VAL A 769 7.64 22.66 -5.49
N GLU A 770 6.41 23.06 -5.77
CA GLU A 770 5.59 22.65 -6.90
C GLU A 770 6.20 23.07 -8.25
N THR A 771 7.00 24.15 -8.27
CA THR A 771 7.64 24.69 -9.49
C THR A 771 9.15 24.45 -9.52
N VAL A 772 9.72 23.79 -8.50
CA VAL A 772 11.16 23.62 -8.40
C VAL A 772 11.69 22.75 -9.55
N ARG A 773 12.71 23.25 -10.25
CA ARG A 773 13.38 22.52 -11.34
C ARG A 773 14.78 22.04 -10.97
N GLN A 774 15.40 22.65 -9.96
CA GLN A 774 16.75 22.33 -9.54
C GLN A 774 16.92 22.51 -8.04
N VAL A 775 17.66 21.58 -7.42
CA VAL A 775 17.99 21.57 -6.00
C VAL A 775 19.48 21.28 -5.84
N THR A 776 20.13 21.95 -4.90
CA THR A 776 21.54 21.71 -4.58
C THR A 776 21.68 21.22 -3.15
N LEU A 777 22.29 20.05 -2.97
CA LEU A 777 22.57 19.43 -1.67
C LEU A 777 24.05 19.62 -1.32
N GLN A 778 24.35 19.80 -0.03
CA GLN A 778 25.71 20.03 0.46
C GLN A 778 26.11 18.94 1.44
N TRP A 779 27.30 18.36 1.26
CA TRP A 779 27.88 17.45 2.26
C TRP A 779 28.06 18.15 3.62
N PRO A 780 27.77 17.50 4.77
CA PRO A 780 27.36 16.10 4.94
C PRO A 780 25.87 15.81 4.78
N HIS A 781 25.05 16.84 4.55
CA HIS A 781 23.60 16.73 4.38
C HIS A 781 23.28 16.35 2.92
N ASN A 782 23.57 15.12 2.51
CA ASN A 782 23.32 14.63 1.15
C ASN A 782 22.20 13.59 1.08
N SER A 783 21.26 13.67 2.02
CA SER A 783 19.98 12.97 1.99
C SER A 783 18.90 13.87 1.41
N LEU A 784 17.95 13.26 0.71
CA LEU A 784 16.81 13.92 0.08
C LEU A 784 15.56 13.11 0.37
N GLU A 785 14.57 13.71 1.01
CA GLU A 785 13.22 13.16 1.11
C GLU A 785 12.26 14.05 0.32
N PHE A 786 11.25 13.44 -0.31
CA PHE A 786 10.28 14.15 -1.11
C PHE A 786 8.91 13.48 -1.06
N GLU A 787 7.87 14.27 -1.23
CA GLU A 787 6.48 13.81 -1.39
C GLU A 787 5.90 14.40 -2.67
N PHE A 788 5.10 13.62 -3.38
CA PHE A 788 4.48 14.03 -4.63
C PHE A 788 3.07 13.47 -4.78
N ALA A 789 2.21 14.19 -5.50
CA ALA A 789 0.82 13.83 -5.69
C ALA A 789 0.45 13.77 -7.18
N ALA A 790 -0.45 12.85 -7.49
CA ALA A 790 -1.10 12.76 -8.78
C ALA A 790 -2.36 13.61 -8.76
N LEU A 791 -2.39 14.69 -9.53
CA LEU A 791 -3.49 15.65 -9.63
C LEU A 791 -4.59 15.13 -10.56
N GLY A 792 -5.04 13.91 -10.26
CA GLY A 792 -6.21 13.24 -10.84
C GLY A 792 -7.15 12.88 -9.71
N TYR A 793 -8.34 13.49 -9.72
CA TYR A 793 -9.17 13.54 -8.53
C TYR A 793 -10.27 12.48 -8.47
N ASN A 794 -10.45 11.63 -9.49
CA ASN A 794 -11.50 10.60 -9.53
C ASN A 794 -11.50 9.74 -8.25
N GLN A 795 -10.41 9.00 -8.00
CA GLN A 795 -10.21 8.23 -6.77
C GLN A 795 -8.74 8.29 -6.32
N PRO A 796 -8.30 9.38 -5.67
CA PRO A 796 -6.89 9.62 -5.37
C PRO A 796 -6.25 8.50 -4.53
N SER A 797 -7.01 7.87 -3.63
CA SER A 797 -6.53 6.74 -2.82
C SER A 797 -6.12 5.51 -3.63
N LYS A 798 -6.54 5.40 -4.89
CA LYS A 798 -6.19 4.31 -5.82
C LYS A 798 -5.11 4.69 -6.84
N ASN A 799 -4.62 5.93 -6.82
CA ASN A 799 -3.53 6.35 -7.71
C ASN A 799 -2.23 5.62 -7.30
N GLU A 800 -1.48 5.12 -8.27
CA GLU A 800 -0.18 4.49 -8.04
C GLU A 800 0.97 5.44 -8.36
N TYR A 801 2.10 5.26 -7.70
CA TYR A 801 3.24 6.16 -7.74
C TYR A 801 4.54 5.42 -8.03
N ALA A 802 5.43 6.07 -8.76
CA ALA A 802 6.78 5.57 -9.00
C ALA A 802 7.80 6.70 -9.17
N TYR A 803 9.03 6.44 -8.76
CA TYR A 803 10.14 7.38 -8.91
C TYR A 803 11.42 6.70 -9.39
N PHE A 804 12.32 7.49 -9.99
CA PHE A 804 13.59 7.04 -10.53
C PHE A 804 14.62 8.17 -10.47
N LEU A 805 15.79 7.91 -9.90
CA LEU A 805 16.91 8.86 -9.86
C LEU A 805 17.95 8.50 -10.93
N GLU A 806 17.88 9.21 -12.05
CA GLU A 806 18.80 9.04 -13.17
C GLU A 806 20.24 9.36 -12.72
N GLY A 807 21.15 8.42 -13.00
CA GLY A 807 22.55 8.47 -12.54
C GLY A 807 22.81 7.74 -11.23
N PHE A 808 21.77 7.19 -10.58
CA PHE A 808 21.88 6.38 -9.35
C PHE A 808 21.14 5.04 -9.48
N ASP A 809 19.88 5.05 -9.91
CA ASP A 809 19.05 3.83 -10.02
C ASP A 809 19.26 3.06 -11.32
N SER A 810 18.97 1.75 -11.28
CA SER A 810 18.92 0.88 -12.46
C SER A 810 17.50 0.61 -12.96
N ASN A 811 16.48 0.66 -12.09
CA ASN A 811 15.06 0.42 -12.41
C ASN A 811 14.16 1.41 -11.66
N TRP A 812 12.92 1.59 -12.13
CA TRP A 812 11.89 2.37 -11.43
C TRP A 812 11.50 1.74 -10.10
N HIS A 813 11.32 2.58 -9.07
CA HIS A 813 10.74 2.17 -7.79
C HIS A 813 9.22 2.38 -7.83
N TYR A 814 8.44 1.31 -7.95
CA TYR A 814 6.98 1.33 -7.86
C TYR A 814 6.57 1.19 -6.39
N ILE A 815 5.90 2.20 -5.84
CA ILE A 815 5.58 2.30 -4.40
C ILE A 815 4.08 2.15 -4.10
N GLY A 816 3.31 1.63 -5.05
CA GLY A 816 1.87 1.48 -4.93
C GLY A 816 1.21 2.83 -4.67
N THR A 817 0.34 2.92 -3.68
CA THR A 817 -0.40 4.15 -3.31
C THR A 817 0.38 5.07 -2.36
N GLN A 818 1.61 4.73 -1.99
CA GLN A 818 2.48 5.61 -1.19
C GLN A 818 2.95 6.80 -2.02
N ARG A 819 3.16 7.95 -1.36
CA ARG A 819 3.42 9.24 -2.02
C ARG A 819 4.78 9.85 -1.69
N ASP A 820 5.54 9.21 -0.81
CA ASP A 820 6.84 9.67 -0.36
C ASP A 820 7.99 8.78 -0.85
N GLY A 821 9.14 9.41 -1.08
CA GLY A 821 10.38 8.76 -1.49
C GLY A 821 11.57 9.36 -0.77
N ARG A 822 12.67 8.58 -0.67
CA ARG A 822 13.90 9.04 -0.01
C ARG A 822 15.16 8.46 -0.65
N TYR A 823 16.19 9.30 -0.74
CA TYR A 823 17.57 8.90 -1.01
C TYR A 823 18.46 9.35 0.13
N THR A 824 19.36 8.48 0.58
CA THR A 824 20.31 8.80 1.66
C THR A 824 21.73 8.70 1.16
N ASN A 825 22.62 9.53 1.72
CA ASN A 825 24.06 9.51 1.43
C ASN A 825 24.43 9.58 -0.06
N LEU A 826 23.72 10.40 -0.86
CA LEU A 826 23.98 10.50 -2.29
C LEU A 826 25.43 10.92 -2.58
N PRO A 827 26.18 10.21 -3.45
CA PRO A 827 27.52 10.62 -3.84
C PRO A 827 27.53 11.99 -4.50
N GLY A 828 28.66 12.71 -4.43
CA GLY A 828 28.78 14.00 -5.12
C GLY A 828 28.67 13.84 -6.64
N GLY A 829 27.78 14.62 -7.27
CA GLY A 829 27.40 14.44 -8.67
C GLY A 829 26.18 15.24 -9.08
N LYS A 830 25.72 15.02 -10.32
CA LYS A 830 24.46 15.56 -10.84
C LYS A 830 23.53 14.39 -11.16
N TYR A 831 22.28 14.49 -10.72
CA TYR A 831 21.25 13.48 -10.89
C TYR A 831 19.96 14.14 -11.39
N THR A 832 19.08 13.37 -12.03
CA THR A 832 17.73 13.83 -12.38
C THR A 832 16.71 12.95 -11.67
N LEU A 833 15.94 13.53 -10.76
CA LEU A 833 14.79 12.84 -10.17
C LEU A 833 13.62 12.90 -11.16
N LEU A 834 13.16 11.72 -11.58
CA LEU A 834 11.99 11.52 -12.40
C LEU A 834 10.87 10.96 -11.51
N LEU A 835 9.71 11.60 -11.54
CA LEU A 835 8.51 11.16 -10.83
C LEU A 835 7.43 10.84 -11.84
N LYS A 836 6.66 9.78 -11.59
CA LYS A 836 5.45 9.45 -12.34
C LYS A 836 4.37 8.87 -11.44
N ALA A 837 3.13 9.02 -11.88
CA ALA A 837 1.98 8.45 -11.21
C ALA A 837 0.91 8.00 -12.20
N SER A 838 0.05 7.08 -11.77
CA SER A 838 -1.14 6.65 -12.49
C SER A 838 -2.39 7.28 -11.93
N ASN A 839 -3.47 7.28 -12.72
CA ASN A 839 -4.82 7.42 -12.17
C ASN A 839 -5.27 6.11 -11.48
N ASN A 840 -6.50 6.10 -10.97
CA ASN A 840 -7.14 4.95 -10.32
C ASN A 840 -7.36 3.72 -11.23
N ASP A 841 -7.21 3.89 -12.54
CA ASP A 841 -7.38 2.84 -13.54
C ASP A 841 -6.04 2.31 -14.09
N GLY A 842 -4.92 2.78 -13.55
CA GLY A 842 -3.57 2.31 -13.92
C GLY A 842 -2.98 3.01 -15.15
N VAL A 843 -3.55 4.14 -15.60
CA VAL A 843 -3.00 4.93 -16.71
C VAL A 843 -1.89 5.84 -16.19
N TRP A 844 -0.64 5.50 -16.53
CA TRP A 844 0.56 6.20 -16.08
C TRP A 844 0.85 7.47 -16.89
N SER A 845 1.28 8.52 -16.20
CA SER A 845 1.78 9.76 -16.81
C SER A 845 3.17 9.58 -17.42
N GLU A 846 3.29 9.77 -18.73
CA GLU A 846 4.55 9.82 -19.46
C GLU A 846 5.20 11.23 -19.29
N GLY A 847 6.40 11.32 -18.68
CA GLY A 847 7.17 12.59 -18.61
C GLY A 847 6.94 13.50 -17.38
N SER A 848 6.56 12.94 -16.23
CA SER A 848 5.64 13.53 -15.25
C SER A 848 6.18 14.57 -14.25
N ALA A 849 7.43 14.52 -13.82
CA ALA A 849 8.12 15.65 -13.21
C ALA A 849 9.63 15.39 -13.22
N ARG A 850 10.44 16.42 -13.53
CA ARG A 850 11.89 16.31 -13.65
C ARG A 850 12.56 17.37 -12.78
N ILE A 851 13.33 16.92 -11.78
CA ILE A 851 14.06 17.80 -10.87
C ILE A 851 15.55 17.49 -10.94
N LEU A 852 16.36 18.48 -11.31
CA LEU A 852 17.81 18.36 -11.35
C LEU A 852 18.40 18.47 -9.93
N ILE A 853 19.05 17.42 -9.45
CA ILE A 853 19.69 17.39 -8.13
C ILE A 853 21.20 17.49 -8.30
N THR A 854 21.82 18.50 -7.69
CA THR A 854 23.28 18.66 -7.66
C THR A 854 23.80 18.43 -6.26
N VAL A 855 24.60 17.38 -6.05
CA VAL A 855 25.23 17.10 -4.75
C VAL A 855 26.67 17.59 -4.78
N ILE A 856 27.00 18.57 -3.94
CA ILE A 856 28.35 19.11 -3.84
C ILE A 856 29.23 18.08 -3.11
N PRO A 857 30.27 17.50 -3.76
CA PRO A 857 31.14 16.52 -3.13
C PRO A 857 31.95 17.15 -1.98
N PRO A 858 32.32 16.36 -0.95
CA PRO A 858 33.31 16.80 0.02
C PRO A 858 34.66 17.07 -0.65
N PHE A 859 35.46 17.98 -0.08
CA PHE A 859 36.67 18.49 -0.73
C PHE A 859 37.67 17.39 -1.13
N TRP A 860 37.75 16.26 -0.39
CA TRP A 860 38.65 15.15 -0.70
C TRP A 860 38.22 14.30 -1.91
N GLN A 861 36.96 14.41 -2.33
CA GLN A 861 36.48 13.77 -3.56
C GLN A 861 36.72 14.63 -4.80
N THR A 862 37.19 15.88 -4.64
CA THR A 862 37.46 16.77 -5.78
C THR A 862 38.70 16.33 -6.57
N THR A 863 38.67 16.51 -7.89
CA THR A 863 39.79 16.19 -8.78
C THR A 863 41.11 16.87 -8.37
N PRO A 864 41.13 18.17 -7.99
CA PRO A 864 42.36 18.82 -7.54
C PRO A 864 42.98 18.12 -6.32
N PHE A 865 42.17 17.72 -5.34
CA PHE A 865 42.67 17.00 -4.15
C PHE A 865 43.20 15.62 -4.52
N ARG A 866 42.48 14.84 -5.35
CA ARG A 866 42.95 13.52 -5.81
C ARG A 866 44.26 13.63 -6.58
N VAL A 867 44.43 14.65 -7.42
CA VAL A 867 45.69 14.94 -8.12
C VAL A 867 46.79 15.31 -7.15
N ALA A 868 46.52 16.14 -6.14
CA ALA A 868 47.50 16.49 -5.10
C ALA A 868 47.98 15.25 -4.32
N VAL A 869 47.07 14.35 -3.95
CA VAL A 869 47.41 13.07 -3.30
C VAL A 869 48.22 12.17 -4.24
N ALA A 870 47.84 12.04 -5.50
CA ALA A 870 48.60 11.26 -6.48
C ALA A 870 50.02 11.82 -6.69
N LEU A 871 50.17 13.14 -6.75
CA LEU A 871 51.46 13.82 -6.81
C LEU A 871 52.30 13.60 -5.53
N ALA A 872 51.67 13.63 -4.35
CA ALA A 872 52.34 13.32 -3.09
C ALA A 872 52.82 11.86 -3.06
N ILE A 873 52.00 10.90 -3.50
CA ILE A 873 52.39 9.48 -3.64
C ILE A 873 53.52 9.32 -4.65
N ALA A 874 53.45 10.02 -5.79
CA ALA A 874 54.52 10.00 -6.79
C ALA A 874 55.82 10.60 -6.24
N ALA A 875 55.76 11.69 -5.48
CA ALA A 875 56.91 12.29 -4.82
C ALA A 875 57.53 11.33 -3.78
N ILE A 876 56.70 10.68 -2.95
CA ILE A 876 57.14 9.64 -2.00
C ILE A 876 57.78 8.47 -2.75
N ALA A 877 57.19 8.02 -3.86
CA ALA A 877 57.75 6.96 -4.69
C ALA A 877 59.08 7.36 -5.31
N VAL A 878 59.24 8.60 -5.80
CA VAL A 878 60.51 9.12 -6.34
C VAL A 878 61.57 9.20 -5.25
N VAL A 879 61.22 9.67 -4.04
CA VAL A 879 62.11 9.65 -2.88
C VAL A 879 62.50 8.22 -2.53
N GLY A 880 61.54 7.29 -2.49
CA GLY A 880 61.78 5.87 -2.26
C GLY A 880 62.68 5.22 -3.32
N ILE A 881 62.51 5.56 -4.60
CA ILE A 881 63.37 5.09 -5.70
C ILE A 881 64.79 5.66 -5.57
N ARG A 882 64.96 6.93 -5.18
CA ARG A 882 66.28 7.52 -4.93
C ARG A 882 67.00 6.87 -3.74
N VAL A 883 66.28 6.56 -2.66
CA VAL A 883 66.83 5.82 -1.51
C VAL A 883 67.19 4.38 -1.91
N ARG A 884 66.35 3.72 -2.71
CA ARG A 884 66.57 2.33 -3.16
C ARG A 884 67.71 2.18 -4.16
N THR A 885 67.89 3.14 -5.07
CA THR A 885 69.00 3.12 -6.05
C THR A 885 70.36 3.29 -5.38
N LYS A 886 70.43 4.09 -4.32
CA LYS A 886 71.62 4.19 -3.46
C LYS A 886 71.92 2.85 -2.76
N ALA A 887 70.91 2.18 -2.22
CA ALA A 887 71.07 0.88 -1.54
C ALA A 887 71.41 -0.31 -2.46
N ILE A 888 71.09 -0.24 -3.76
CA ILE A 888 71.38 -1.31 -4.74
C ILE A 888 72.84 -1.26 -5.22
N GLN A 889 73.45 -0.07 -5.34
CA GLN A 889 74.85 0.06 -5.73
C GLN A 889 75.81 -0.55 -4.69
N ASP A 890 75.46 -0.48 -3.41
CA ASP A 890 76.22 -1.09 -2.31
C ASP A 890 76.13 -2.63 -2.30
N ARG A 891 75.08 -3.20 -2.92
CA ARG A 891 74.76 -4.64 -2.85
C ARG A 891 75.41 -5.46 -3.98
N ASN A 892 75.67 -4.86 -5.15
CA ASN A 892 76.26 -5.56 -6.31
C ASN A 892 77.73 -5.96 -6.11
N TRP A 893 78.46 -5.31 -5.20
CA TRP A 893 79.86 -5.64 -4.91
C TRP A 893 80.03 -6.93 -4.07
N GLN A 894 78.96 -7.39 -3.41
CA GLN A 894 79.00 -8.55 -2.52
C GLN A 894 78.53 -9.86 -3.18
N LEU A 895 77.89 -9.80 -4.35
CA LEU A 895 77.20 -10.92 -4.99
C LEU A 895 78.09 -11.82 -5.87
N GLU A 896 79.24 -11.34 -6.38
CA GLU A 896 80.14 -12.16 -7.21
C GLU A 896 80.85 -13.28 -6.42
N ARG A 897 80.92 -13.17 -5.09
CA ARG A 897 81.66 -14.10 -4.23
C ARG A 897 80.87 -15.36 -3.85
N LEU A 898 79.54 -15.36 -3.99
CA LEU A 898 78.67 -16.40 -3.39
C LEU A 898 78.04 -17.38 -4.40
N VAL A 899 78.19 -17.14 -5.71
CA VAL A 899 77.52 -17.91 -6.78
C VAL A 899 78.14 -19.30 -7.03
N ARG A 900 79.30 -19.61 -6.43
CA ARG A 900 80.01 -20.90 -6.65
C ARG A 900 79.60 -22.05 -5.72
N GLU A 901 78.74 -21.85 -4.71
CA GLU A 901 78.56 -22.82 -3.61
C GLU A 901 77.21 -23.56 -3.51
N ARG A 902 76.18 -23.26 -4.31
CA ARG A 902 74.81 -23.77 -4.03
C ARG A 902 74.08 -24.53 -5.15
N THR A 903 74.81 -25.30 -5.97
CA THR A 903 74.18 -26.20 -6.97
C THR A 903 73.85 -27.61 -6.44
N SER A 904 74.09 -27.92 -5.16
CA SER A 904 73.86 -29.26 -4.56
C SER A 904 72.69 -29.33 -3.56
N ALA A 905 71.88 -28.28 -3.39
CA ALA A 905 70.94 -28.15 -2.27
C ALA A 905 69.45 -28.43 -2.60
N LEU A 906 69.11 -28.84 -3.83
CA LEU A 906 67.71 -28.88 -4.28
C LEU A 906 66.93 -30.15 -3.91
N GLU A 907 67.59 -31.29 -3.70
CA GLU A 907 66.91 -32.57 -3.38
C GLU A 907 66.48 -32.70 -1.91
N LYS A 908 66.99 -31.82 -1.02
CA LYS A 908 66.65 -31.82 0.40
C LYS A 908 65.27 -31.17 0.70
N ARG A 909 64.71 -30.40 -0.26
CA ARG A 909 63.55 -29.52 -0.05
C ARG A 909 62.18 -30.21 -0.23
N ASN A 910 62.15 -31.41 -0.79
CA ASN A 910 60.90 -32.17 -0.96
C ASN A 910 60.44 -32.91 0.30
N GLN A 911 61.34 -33.18 1.26
CA GLN A 911 60.98 -33.85 2.52
C GLN A 911 60.43 -32.88 3.60
N GLU A 912 60.65 -31.57 3.46
CA GLU A 912 60.16 -30.54 4.41
C GLU A 912 58.69 -30.13 4.17
N ILE A 913 58.14 -30.33 2.97
CA ILE A 913 56.76 -29.93 2.63
C ILE A 913 55.72 -30.88 3.25
N GLN A 914 56.08 -32.14 3.48
CA GLN A 914 55.13 -33.18 3.90
C GLN A 914 54.80 -33.12 5.41
N ALA A 915 55.69 -32.57 6.24
CA ALA A 915 55.47 -32.35 7.68
C ALA A 915 54.55 -31.15 7.98
N LEU A 916 54.54 -30.12 7.12
CA LEU A 916 53.70 -28.93 7.24
C LEU A 916 52.20 -29.20 6.95
N TYR A 917 51.89 -30.19 6.12
CA TYR A 917 50.51 -30.57 5.81
C TYR A 917 49.81 -31.29 6.98
N GLN A 918 50.52 -32.11 7.77
CA GLN A 918 49.94 -32.82 8.92
C GLN A 918 49.66 -31.92 10.13
N ALA A 919 50.41 -30.82 10.28
CA ALA A 919 50.15 -29.80 11.30
C ALA A 919 48.90 -28.97 10.99
N ASP A 920 48.55 -28.79 9.70
CA ASP A 920 47.41 -27.99 9.25
C ASP A 920 46.06 -28.59 9.62
N GLU A 921 45.88 -29.91 9.44
CA GLU A 921 44.63 -30.58 9.77
C GLU A 921 44.29 -30.52 11.27
N ARG A 922 45.31 -30.48 12.14
CA ARG A 922 45.10 -30.45 13.60
C ARG A 922 44.73 -29.06 14.13
N ILE A 923 45.26 -27.99 13.53
CA ILE A 923 45.00 -26.61 13.97
C ILE A 923 43.61 -26.13 13.52
N LEU A 924 43.16 -26.51 12.33
CA LEU A 924 41.89 -26.05 11.73
C LEU A 924 40.62 -26.64 12.37
N ARG A 925 40.72 -27.70 13.20
CA ARG A 925 39.57 -28.37 13.84
C ARG A 925 39.20 -27.83 15.23
N ASN A 926 39.95 -26.87 15.76
CA ASN A 926 39.76 -26.38 17.13
C ASN A 926 38.82 -25.18 17.21
N VAL A 927 37.98 -25.14 18.25
CA VAL A 927 36.84 -24.20 18.34
C VAL A 927 37.08 -23.07 19.35
N SER A 928 38.17 -23.11 20.12
CA SER A 928 38.52 -22.06 21.09
C SER A 928 40.00 -21.62 21.02
N LEU A 929 40.26 -20.37 21.43
CA LEU A 929 41.61 -19.77 21.42
C LEU A 929 42.62 -20.61 22.21
N HIS A 930 42.19 -21.15 23.35
CA HIS A 930 43.03 -22.00 24.21
C HIS A 930 43.42 -23.31 23.51
N GLN A 931 42.49 -23.98 22.82
CA GLN A 931 42.76 -25.22 22.09
C GLN A 931 43.72 -25.01 20.91
N VAL A 932 43.59 -23.88 20.21
CA VAL A 932 44.53 -23.51 19.12
C VAL A 932 45.94 -23.30 19.67
N PHE A 933 46.08 -22.57 20.78
CA PHE A 933 47.40 -22.39 21.40
C PHE A 933 47.97 -23.70 21.97
N GLN A 934 47.15 -24.56 22.57
CA GLN A 934 47.61 -25.85 23.10
C GLN A 934 48.13 -26.75 21.97
N THR A 935 47.42 -26.80 20.84
CA THR A 935 47.84 -27.57 19.67
C THR A 935 49.15 -27.03 19.08
N LEU A 936 49.35 -25.71 19.11
CA LEU A 936 50.61 -25.07 18.70
C LEU A 936 51.81 -25.59 19.49
N VAL A 937 51.73 -25.61 20.83
CA VAL A 937 52.83 -26.10 21.68
C VAL A 937 53.03 -27.61 21.53
N ASP A 938 51.96 -28.37 21.36
CA ASP A 938 52.03 -29.84 21.17
C ASP A 938 52.68 -30.20 19.83
N VAL A 939 52.32 -29.54 18.73
CA VAL A 939 52.93 -29.79 17.40
C VAL A 939 54.41 -29.41 17.39
N ALA A 940 54.80 -28.29 18.05
CA ALA A 940 56.20 -27.91 18.11
C ALA A 940 57.06 -28.96 18.82
N VAL A 941 56.59 -29.51 19.93
CA VAL A 941 57.32 -30.54 20.69
C VAL A 941 57.24 -31.90 20.01
N ASP A 942 56.03 -32.41 19.79
CA ASP A 942 55.81 -33.81 19.39
C ASP A 942 56.12 -34.07 17.91
N THR A 943 56.02 -33.06 17.04
CA THR A 943 56.16 -33.23 15.58
C THR A 943 57.41 -32.55 15.02
N LEU A 944 57.72 -31.34 15.49
CA LEU A 944 58.88 -30.57 15.03
C LEU A 944 60.11 -30.74 15.94
N ASN A 945 60.07 -31.70 16.87
CA ASN A 945 61.14 -32.08 17.79
C ASN A 945 61.71 -30.91 18.60
N ALA A 946 60.87 -29.97 19.03
CA ALA A 946 61.26 -29.04 20.08
C ALA A 946 61.31 -29.77 21.43
N ASP A 947 62.24 -29.39 22.31
CA ASP A 947 62.31 -30.06 23.61
C ASP A 947 61.17 -29.58 24.52
N ARG A 948 60.85 -28.28 24.49
CA ARG A 948 59.78 -27.67 25.29
C ARG A 948 59.17 -26.49 24.55
N SER A 949 57.90 -26.17 24.81
CA SER A 949 57.22 -25.03 24.19
C SER A 949 56.15 -24.43 25.10
N VAL A 950 55.89 -23.13 24.98
CA VAL A 950 54.91 -22.41 25.78
C VAL A 950 54.40 -21.20 24.99
N VAL A 951 53.12 -20.90 25.08
CA VAL A 951 52.56 -19.64 24.55
C VAL A 951 52.33 -18.70 25.72
N PHE A 952 52.86 -17.48 25.59
CA PHE A 952 52.67 -16.40 26.55
C PHE A 952 51.62 -15.41 26.01
N ALA A 953 50.76 -14.90 26.89
CA ALA A 953 49.78 -13.88 26.53
C ALA A 953 49.67 -12.82 27.65
N TRP A 954 49.16 -11.64 27.29
CA TRP A 954 48.87 -10.60 28.28
C TRP A 954 47.66 -10.97 29.11
N ASP A 955 47.83 -11.03 30.43
CA ASP A 955 46.73 -11.17 31.39
C ASP A 955 46.34 -9.77 31.89
N GLU A 956 45.15 -9.31 31.52
CA GLU A 956 44.66 -7.96 31.87
C GLU A 956 44.44 -7.78 33.37
N GLN A 957 44.08 -8.84 34.11
CA GLN A 957 43.80 -8.73 35.55
C GLN A 957 45.09 -8.57 36.33
N ARG A 958 46.12 -9.34 35.98
CA ARG A 958 47.43 -9.29 36.66
C ARG A 958 48.37 -8.24 36.09
N LYS A 959 48.01 -7.66 34.93
CA LYS A 959 48.84 -6.72 34.16
C LYS A 959 50.26 -7.23 33.92
N LYS A 960 50.36 -8.54 33.64
CA LYS A 960 51.61 -9.23 33.33
C LYS A 960 51.41 -10.18 32.16
N VAL A 961 52.51 -10.46 31.47
CA VAL A 961 52.62 -11.50 30.46
C VAL A 961 52.83 -12.83 31.17
N MET A 962 51.89 -13.76 30.97
CA MET A 962 51.82 -15.04 31.66
C MET A 962 51.84 -16.20 30.65
N PRO A 963 52.37 -17.38 31.01
CA PRO A 963 52.23 -18.58 30.19
C PRO A 963 50.77 -19.04 30.22
N LEU A 964 50.15 -19.16 29.05
CA LEU A 964 48.74 -19.52 28.90
C LEU A 964 48.57 -21.04 28.68
N VAL A 965 49.46 -21.62 27.88
CA VAL A 965 49.56 -23.06 27.61
C VAL A 965 51.01 -23.44 27.45
N SER A 966 51.37 -24.65 27.87
CA SER A 966 52.74 -25.13 27.75
C SER A 966 52.79 -26.62 27.53
N ARG A 967 53.89 -27.07 26.94
CA ARG A 967 54.22 -28.47 26.75
C ARG A 967 55.68 -28.69 27.11
N GLY A 968 55.92 -29.68 27.96
CA GLY A 968 57.25 -30.05 28.39
C GLY A 968 57.84 -29.18 29.50
N PHE A 969 57.23 -28.07 29.95
CA PHE A 969 57.70 -27.31 31.12
C PHE A 969 57.09 -27.82 32.44
N THR A 970 57.87 -27.79 33.53
CA THR A 970 57.38 -28.13 34.87
C THR A 970 56.51 -27.02 35.45
N PRO A 971 55.48 -27.34 36.25
CA PRO A 971 54.59 -26.34 36.86
C PRO A 971 55.32 -25.30 37.71
N GLU A 972 56.37 -25.70 38.43
CA GLU A 972 57.20 -24.81 39.25
C GLU A 972 57.90 -23.75 38.40
N THR A 973 58.39 -24.13 37.21
CA THR A 973 59.03 -23.21 36.28
C THR A 973 58.03 -22.23 35.67
N LEU A 974 56.83 -22.70 35.30
CA LEU A 974 55.81 -21.81 34.71
C LEU A 974 55.34 -20.72 35.67
N LYS A 975 55.33 -20.99 36.98
CA LYS A 975 54.94 -20.01 38.02
C LYS A 975 55.86 -18.79 38.09
N VAL A 976 57.14 -18.95 37.76
CA VAL A 976 58.10 -17.83 37.79
C VAL A 976 58.27 -17.14 36.44
N LEU A 977 57.80 -17.76 35.34
CA LEU A 977 57.83 -17.22 33.97
C LEU A 977 56.74 -16.17 33.73
N GLU A 978 56.58 -15.25 34.67
CA GLU A 978 55.74 -14.07 34.53
C GLU A 978 56.59 -12.81 34.34
N PHE A 979 56.18 -11.99 33.38
CA PHE A 979 56.94 -10.81 32.96
C PHE A 979 56.04 -9.58 32.95
N ALA A 980 56.49 -8.44 33.46
CA ALA A 980 55.81 -7.18 33.19
C ALA A 980 55.89 -6.84 31.70
N LYS A 981 55.03 -5.93 31.22
CA LYS A 981 55.02 -5.52 29.81
C LYS A 981 56.38 -4.95 29.42
N GLY A 982 57.02 -5.50 28.39
CA GLY A 982 58.36 -5.10 27.97
C GLY A 982 59.52 -5.66 28.83
N GLU A 983 59.23 -6.39 29.91
CA GLU A 983 60.25 -7.03 30.76
C GLU A 983 60.73 -8.34 30.14
N GLY A 984 62.05 -8.57 30.15
CA GLY A 984 62.66 -9.76 29.58
C GLY A 984 62.45 -9.88 28.06
N ILE A 985 62.82 -11.02 27.49
CA ILE A 985 62.71 -11.21 26.04
C ILE A 985 61.26 -11.39 25.61
N VAL A 986 60.48 -12.20 26.34
CA VAL A 986 59.06 -12.45 26.01
C VAL A 986 58.23 -11.16 26.06
N GLY A 987 58.40 -10.37 27.12
CA GLY A 987 57.67 -9.10 27.26
C GLY A 987 58.04 -8.09 26.18
N ARG A 988 59.28 -8.11 25.68
CA ARG A 988 59.71 -7.31 24.53
C ARG A 988 59.06 -7.78 23.24
N VAL A 989 59.10 -9.08 22.92
CA VAL A 989 58.49 -9.64 21.70
C VAL A 989 56.99 -9.37 21.65
N LEU A 990 56.29 -9.45 22.79
CA LEU A 990 54.87 -9.11 22.86
C LEU A 990 54.61 -7.62 22.63
N ASN A 991 55.58 -6.75 22.92
CA ASN A 991 55.43 -5.30 22.82
C ASN A 991 55.86 -4.75 21.45
N ASP A 992 56.93 -5.30 20.85
CA ASP A 992 57.47 -4.83 19.56
C ASP A 992 57.09 -5.72 18.36
N GLY A 993 56.55 -6.92 18.61
CA GLY A 993 56.13 -7.85 17.57
C GLY A 993 57.28 -8.38 16.72
N GLN A 994 58.52 -8.33 17.21
CA GLN A 994 59.68 -8.86 16.50
C GLN A 994 60.08 -10.23 17.07
N PRO A 995 60.21 -11.27 16.24
CA PRO A 995 60.63 -12.58 16.73
C PRO A 995 62.07 -12.54 17.26
N ALA A 996 62.30 -13.17 18.41
CA ALA A 996 63.62 -13.25 19.04
C ALA A 996 64.16 -14.69 18.97
N PHE A 997 65.30 -14.86 18.30
CA PHE A 997 65.98 -16.15 18.17
C PHE A 997 67.26 -16.15 19.00
N ILE A 998 67.22 -16.84 20.13
CA ILE A 998 68.32 -16.92 21.09
C ILE A 998 69.01 -18.26 20.92
N ARG A 999 70.08 -18.30 20.12
CA ARG A 999 70.82 -19.52 19.80
C ARG A 999 71.64 -20.08 20.97
N GLN A 1000 71.96 -19.22 21.93
CA GLN A 1000 72.58 -19.57 23.20
C GLN A 1000 72.16 -18.55 24.26
N ILE A 1001 71.65 -19.03 25.40
CA ILE A 1001 71.11 -18.17 26.47
C ILE A 1001 72.24 -17.48 27.23
N GLU A 1002 72.23 -16.15 27.24
CA GLU A 1002 73.04 -15.35 28.15
C GLU A 1002 72.31 -15.13 29.47
N TRP A 1003 72.78 -15.82 30.50
CA TRP A 1003 72.07 -15.94 31.77
C TRP A 1003 71.98 -14.63 32.57
N ASN A 1004 72.76 -13.61 32.23
CA ASN A 1004 72.77 -12.34 32.94
C ASN A 1004 71.56 -11.46 32.59
N GLU A 1005 70.85 -11.76 31.49
CA GLU A 1005 69.68 -10.99 31.04
C GLU A 1005 68.37 -11.44 31.69
N PHE A 1006 68.39 -12.55 32.42
CA PHE A 1006 67.21 -13.08 33.09
C PHE A 1006 67.22 -12.69 34.56
N ARG A 1007 66.05 -12.32 35.06
CA ARG A 1007 65.79 -12.17 36.49
C ARG A 1007 66.19 -13.49 37.20
N GLN A 1008 66.76 -13.39 38.40
CA GLN A 1008 67.48 -14.51 39.02
C GLN A 1008 66.62 -15.79 39.16
N ASP A 1009 65.36 -15.62 39.55
CA ASP A 1009 64.33 -16.65 39.64
C ASP A 1009 64.07 -17.33 38.28
N VAL A 1010 63.92 -16.54 37.21
CA VAL A 1010 63.71 -17.04 35.85
C VAL A 1010 64.94 -17.78 35.34
N ARG A 1011 66.14 -17.25 35.60
CA ARG A 1011 67.40 -17.91 35.22
C ARG A 1011 67.51 -19.30 35.84
N GLU A 1012 67.29 -19.39 37.16
CA GLU A 1012 67.43 -20.66 37.89
C GLU A 1012 66.42 -21.69 37.39
N ALA A 1013 65.17 -21.28 37.15
CA ALA A 1013 64.15 -22.17 36.60
C ALA A 1013 64.49 -22.64 35.18
N LEU A 1014 64.91 -21.74 34.29
CA LEU A 1014 65.29 -22.11 32.92
C LEU A 1014 66.55 -22.99 32.87
N MET A 1015 67.51 -22.80 33.79
CA MET A 1015 68.66 -23.69 33.95
C MET A 1015 68.27 -25.07 34.44
N ALA A 1016 67.34 -25.15 35.41
CA ALA A 1016 66.83 -26.41 35.95
C ALA A 1016 66.10 -27.23 34.87
N GLU A 1017 65.37 -26.56 33.98
CA GLU A 1017 64.76 -27.20 32.81
C GLU A 1017 65.76 -27.60 31.73
N GLY A 1018 67.03 -27.24 31.90
CA GLY A 1018 68.13 -27.57 31.00
C GLY A 1018 68.13 -26.75 29.72
N ILE A 1019 67.33 -25.68 29.62
CA ILE A 1019 67.21 -24.94 28.36
C ILE A 1019 68.50 -24.16 28.10
N ARG A 1020 68.93 -24.17 26.84
CA ARG A 1020 70.17 -23.54 26.36
C ARG A 1020 69.94 -22.60 25.21
N SER A 1021 68.81 -22.70 24.50
CA SER A 1021 68.42 -21.79 23.42
C SER A 1021 66.90 -21.69 23.29
N PHE A 1022 66.43 -20.56 22.75
CA PHE A 1022 65.01 -20.27 22.57
C PHE A 1022 64.69 -19.64 21.22
N VAL A 1023 63.46 -19.85 20.77
CA VAL A 1023 62.80 -19.06 19.75
C VAL A 1023 61.54 -18.47 20.35
N HIS A 1024 61.33 -17.17 20.18
CA HIS A 1024 60.11 -16.48 20.55
C HIS A 1024 59.51 -15.86 19.28
N LEU A 1025 58.31 -16.28 18.90
CA LEU A 1025 57.60 -15.80 17.72
C LEU A 1025 56.31 -15.10 18.15
N PRO A 1026 56.02 -13.88 17.69
CA PRO A 1026 54.76 -13.23 17.98
C PRO A 1026 53.64 -13.89 17.17
N ILE A 1027 52.50 -14.12 17.81
CA ILE A 1027 51.26 -14.53 17.17
C ILE A 1027 50.48 -13.26 16.87
N ILE A 1028 50.31 -12.91 15.59
CA ILE A 1028 49.71 -11.65 15.16
C ILE A 1028 48.42 -11.92 14.40
N VAL A 1029 47.30 -11.35 14.83
CA VAL A 1029 45.98 -11.45 14.18
C VAL A 1029 45.47 -10.03 13.97
N ASP A 1030 45.09 -9.67 12.74
CA ASP A 1030 44.66 -8.32 12.34
C ASP A 1030 45.55 -7.19 12.87
N GLN A 1031 46.87 -7.36 12.68
CA GLN A 1031 47.92 -6.44 13.13
C GLN A 1031 48.04 -6.26 14.66
N LYS A 1032 47.29 -7.02 15.47
CA LYS A 1032 47.44 -7.09 16.93
C LYS A 1032 48.18 -8.35 17.35
N ILE A 1033 49.14 -8.22 18.25
CA ILE A 1033 49.87 -9.35 18.82
C ILE A 1033 49.00 -9.96 19.91
N VAL A 1034 48.48 -11.16 19.68
CA VAL A 1034 47.59 -11.87 20.61
C VAL A 1034 48.35 -12.74 21.62
N GLY A 1035 49.62 -13.05 21.34
CA GLY A 1035 50.50 -13.80 22.23
C GLY A 1035 51.91 -13.96 21.66
N VAL A 1036 52.81 -14.60 22.40
CA VAL A 1036 54.16 -14.98 21.98
C VAL A 1036 54.32 -16.49 22.10
N PHE A 1037 54.55 -17.15 20.98
CA PHE A 1037 54.87 -18.55 20.90
C PHE A 1037 56.35 -18.79 21.17
N ASN A 1038 56.67 -19.43 22.28
CA ASN A 1038 58.02 -19.74 22.69
C ASN A 1038 58.34 -21.23 22.51
N ILE A 1039 59.56 -21.50 22.05
CA ILE A 1039 60.07 -22.83 21.75
C ILE A 1039 61.48 -22.93 22.32
N GLY A 1040 61.70 -23.83 23.27
CA GLY A 1040 62.96 -24.02 23.99
C GLY A 1040 63.67 -25.32 23.62
N PHE A 1041 65.00 -25.25 23.57
CA PHE A 1041 65.87 -26.40 23.29
C PHE A 1041 66.96 -26.52 24.35
N THR A 1042 67.22 -27.74 24.79
CA THR A 1042 68.18 -28.10 25.85
C THR A 1042 69.63 -28.20 25.37
N ARG A 1043 69.86 -28.15 24.06
CA ARG A 1043 71.20 -28.20 23.44
C ARG A 1043 71.54 -26.86 22.76
N PRO A 1044 72.70 -26.24 23.03
CA PRO A 1044 73.06 -24.95 22.43
C PRO A 1044 73.33 -25.08 20.92
N SER A 1045 72.87 -24.09 20.13
CA SER A 1045 73.14 -23.93 18.68
C SER A 1045 72.55 -24.97 17.71
N LEU A 1046 71.26 -25.34 17.85
CA LEU A 1046 70.59 -26.26 16.92
C LEU A 1046 69.39 -25.69 16.12
N ILE A 1047 69.06 -24.40 16.27
CA ILE A 1047 68.00 -23.78 15.46
C ILE A 1047 68.57 -23.46 14.07
N SER A 1048 68.39 -24.39 13.12
CA SER A 1048 68.67 -24.12 11.71
C SER A 1048 67.68 -23.06 11.19
N ASP A 1049 68.11 -22.25 10.21
CA ASP A 1049 67.22 -21.24 9.60
C ASP A 1049 66.00 -21.89 8.93
N ASP A 1050 66.08 -23.17 8.58
CA ASP A 1050 64.97 -23.96 8.03
C ASP A 1050 63.95 -24.35 9.11
N ALA A 1051 64.41 -24.78 10.30
CA ALA A 1051 63.53 -25.01 11.45
C ALA A 1051 62.86 -23.70 11.91
N ALA A 1052 63.59 -22.58 11.95
CA ALA A 1052 63.04 -21.26 12.26
C ALA A 1052 61.92 -20.85 11.28
N ARG A 1053 62.12 -21.09 9.99
CA ARG A 1053 61.09 -20.84 8.96
C ARG A 1053 59.85 -21.72 9.13
N LEU A 1054 60.03 -22.99 9.48
CA LEU A 1054 58.92 -23.92 9.74
C LEU A 1054 58.08 -23.47 10.95
N PHE A 1055 58.72 -23.07 12.05
CA PHE A 1055 58.00 -22.54 13.22
C PHE A 1055 57.28 -21.22 12.92
N SER A 1056 57.90 -20.30 12.17
CA SER A 1056 57.20 -19.06 11.74
C SER A 1056 56.01 -19.32 10.82
N ALA A 1057 56.11 -20.30 9.92
CA ALA A 1057 54.99 -20.72 9.09
C ALA A 1057 53.84 -21.29 9.94
N LEU A 1058 54.16 -22.14 10.93
CA LEU A 1058 53.17 -22.69 11.87
C LEU A 1058 52.47 -21.59 12.67
N THR A 1059 53.22 -20.61 13.19
CA THR A 1059 52.66 -19.47 13.92
C THR A 1059 51.72 -18.62 13.06
N HIS A 1060 52.12 -18.34 11.81
CA HIS A 1060 51.28 -17.57 10.88
C HIS A 1060 49.97 -18.31 10.55
N ARG A 1061 49.98 -19.64 10.47
CA ARG A 1061 48.75 -20.41 10.21
C ARG A 1061 47.81 -20.44 11.40
N ALA A 1062 48.36 -20.55 12.62
CA ALA A 1062 47.55 -20.41 13.83
C ALA A 1062 46.89 -19.01 13.90
N SER A 1063 47.58 -17.94 13.51
CA SER A 1063 46.98 -16.60 13.40
C SER A 1063 45.75 -16.56 12.49
N ILE A 1064 45.81 -17.20 11.32
CA ILE A 1064 44.67 -17.24 10.39
C ILE A 1064 43.51 -18.05 10.98
N SER A 1065 43.78 -19.18 11.65
CA SER A 1065 42.73 -19.97 12.29
C SER A 1065 42.02 -19.20 13.41
N ILE A 1066 42.76 -18.36 14.14
CA ILE A 1066 42.20 -17.47 15.16
C ILE A 1066 41.33 -16.37 14.52
N ALA A 1067 41.76 -15.77 13.39
CA ALA A 1067 40.95 -14.81 12.65
C ALA A 1067 39.63 -15.43 12.14
N ASN A 1068 39.69 -16.65 11.60
CA ASN A 1068 38.50 -17.37 11.09
C ASN A 1068 37.52 -17.75 12.21
N MET A 1069 38.02 -18.11 13.39
CA MET A 1069 37.18 -18.33 14.58
C MET A 1069 36.43 -17.05 14.99
N GLN A 1070 37.10 -15.90 14.99
CA GLN A 1070 36.47 -14.61 15.29
C GLN A 1070 35.39 -14.23 14.25
N LEU A 1071 35.61 -14.59 12.98
CA LEU A 1071 34.61 -14.43 11.91
C LEU A 1071 33.39 -15.34 12.12
N PHE A 1072 33.59 -16.56 12.64
CA PHE A 1072 32.51 -17.51 12.91
C PHE A 1072 31.63 -17.09 14.10
N GLU A 1073 32.19 -16.44 15.13
CA GLU A 1073 31.37 -15.82 16.18
C GLU A 1073 30.46 -14.70 15.65
N GLN A 1074 30.92 -13.91 14.68
CA GLN A 1074 30.09 -12.87 14.05
C GLN A 1074 28.91 -13.43 13.25
N THR A 1075 29.01 -14.64 12.68
CA THR A 1075 27.89 -15.31 11.99
C THR A 1075 26.80 -15.85 12.93
N LYS A 1076 27.06 -15.95 14.24
CA LYS A 1076 26.09 -16.41 15.24
C LYS A 1076 24.95 -15.40 15.46
N ASP A 1077 25.20 -14.12 15.21
CA ASP A 1077 24.19 -13.04 15.31
C ASP A 1077 23.12 -13.13 14.20
N LEU A 1078 23.46 -13.71 13.04
CA LEU A 1078 22.51 -13.91 11.94
C LEU A 1078 21.44 -14.97 12.26
N ALA A 1079 21.83 -16.05 12.96
CA ALA A 1079 20.91 -17.11 13.37
C ALA A 1079 19.89 -16.63 14.43
N VAL A 1080 20.28 -15.65 15.27
CA VAL A 1080 19.36 -15.00 16.23
C VAL A 1080 18.32 -14.14 15.52
N MET A 1081 18.68 -13.52 14.39
CA MET A 1081 17.76 -12.75 13.54
C MET A 1081 16.72 -13.65 12.83
N GLU A 1082 17.13 -14.83 12.35
CA GLU A 1082 16.22 -15.82 11.77
C GLU A 1082 15.22 -16.35 12.80
N GLU A 1083 15.65 -16.62 14.04
CA GLU A 1083 14.75 -17.10 15.09
C GLU A 1083 13.76 -16.02 15.54
N ARG A 1084 14.20 -14.74 15.60
CA ARG A 1084 13.31 -13.57 15.82
C ARG A 1084 12.25 -13.46 14.72
N ASN A 1085 12.62 -13.69 13.47
CA ASN A 1085 11.69 -13.64 12.34
C ASN A 1085 10.75 -14.87 12.27
N ARG A 1086 11.10 -16.00 12.89
CA ARG A 1086 10.19 -17.14 13.06
C ARG A 1086 9.14 -16.84 14.14
N LEU A 1087 9.57 -16.36 15.31
CA LEU A 1087 8.67 -15.98 16.42
C LEU A 1087 7.68 -14.87 16.03
N ALA A 1088 8.10 -13.90 15.22
CA ALA A 1088 7.22 -12.85 14.71
C ALA A 1088 6.12 -13.37 13.76
N ARG A 1089 6.41 -14.42 12.97
CA ARG A 1089 5.44 -15.06 12.06
C ARG A 1089 4.44 -15.93 12.81
N ASP A 1090 4.90 -16.79 13.72
CA ASP A 1090 4.02 -17.64 14.51
C ASP A 1090 3.05 -16.79 15.39
N LEU A 1091 3.52 -15.64 15.89
CA LEU A 1091 2.70 -14.66 16.60
C LEU A 1091 1.66 -14.00 15.70
N HIS A 1092 2.06 -13.56 14.51
CA HIS A 1092 1.17 -12.91 13.56
C HIS A 1092 0.00 -13.83 13.17
N ASP A 1093 0.25 -15.14 13.08
CA ASP A 1093 -0.78 -16.12 12.72
C ASP A 1093 -1.69 -16.47 13.90
N SER A 1094 -1.14 -16.65 15.11
CA SER A 1094 -1.92 -16.92 16.34
C SER A 1094 -2.78 -15.71 16.77
N ALA A 1095 -2.19 -14.51 16.80
CA ALA A 1095 -2.89 -13.29 17.21
C ALA A 1095 -4.02 -12.93 16.24
N LYS A 1096 -3.83 -13.16 14.93
CA LYS A 1096 -4.90 -13.01 13.94
C LYS A 1096 -6.04 -13.97 14.18
N GLN A 1097 -5.77 -15.26 14.37
CA GLN A 1097 -6.83 -16.25 14.62
C GLN A 1097 -7.67 -15.91 15.85
N LYS A 1098 -7.04 -15.50 16.96
CA LYS A 1098 -7.76 -15.13 18.19
C LYS A 1098 -8.51 -13.81 18.07
N ALA A 1099 -7.95 -12.81 17.38
CA ALA A 1099 -8.67 -11.57 17.08
C ALA A 1099 -9.90 -11.81 16.19
N PHE A 1100 -9.78 -12.69 15.18
CA PHE A 1100 -10.91 -13.11 14.36
C PHE A 1100 -11.97 -13.87 15.16
N ALA A 1101 -11.55 -14.77 16.07
CA ALA A 1101 -12.47 -15.46 16.96
C ALA A 1101 -13.21 -14.49 17.90
N ALA A 1102 -12.52 -13.49 18.46
CA ALA A 1102 -13.15 -12.46 19.29
C ALA A 1102 -14.17 -11.64 18.50
N LEU A 1103 -13.84 -11.24 17.27
CA LEU A 1103 -14.77 -10.54 16.37
C LEU A 1103 -16.00 -11.40 16.02
N ALA A 1104 -15.82 -12.71 15.82
CA ALA A 1104 -16.92 -13.63 15.59
C ALA A 1104 -17.86 -13.74 16.81
N GLN A 1105 -17.30 -13.80 18.02
CA GLN A 1105 -18.09 -13.80 19.26
C GLN A 1105 -18.86 -12.48 19.45
N LEU A 1106 -18.24 -11.33 19.16
CA LEU A 1106 -18.92 -10.03 19.16
C LEU A 1106 -20.04 -9.93 18.10
N GLY A 1107 -19.82 -10.51 16.92
CA GLY A 1107 -20.82 -10.63 15.86
C GLY A 1107 -22.02 -11.48 16.27
N ALA A 1108 -21.78 -12.62 16.92
CA ALA A 1108 -22.82 -13.49 17.49
C ALA A 1108 -23.62 -12.78 18.58
N ALA A 1109 -22.93 -12.08 19.50
CA ALA A 1109 -23.58 -11.25 20.53
C ALA A 1109 -24.49 -10.18 19.91
N ARG A 1110 -24.05 -9.51 18.83
CA ARG A 1110 -24.83 -8.49 18.11
C ARG A 1110 -26.10 -9.06 17.47
N GLY A 1111 -26.06 -10.28 16.94
CA GLY A 1111 -27.23 -10.97 16.38
C GLY A 1111 -28.29 -11.37 17.43
N LEU A 1112 -27.87 -11.49 18.69
CA LEU A 1112 -28.71 -11.93 19.81
C LEU A 1112 -29.25 -10.77 20.66
N LEU A 1113 -28.97 -9.51 20.30
CA LEU A 1113 -29.39 -8.31 21.05
C LEU A 1113 -30.91 -8.13 21.19
N ASN A 1114 -31.72 -8.84 20.39
CA ASN A 1114 -33.19 -8.86 20.50
C ASN A 1114 -33.73 -10.07 21.29
N GLY A 1115 -32.85 -10.84 21.97
CA GLY A 1115 -33.16 -12.09 22.67
C GLY A 1115 -32.46 -12.25 24.03
N ASN A 1116 -32.35 -13.50 24.48
CA ASN A 1116 -32.04 -13.92 25.87
C ASN A 1116 -30.71 -13.33 26.40
N GLY A 1117 -30.82 -12.35 27.30
CA GLY A 1117 -29.69 -11.51 27.73
C GLY A 1117 -28.48 -12.27 28.29
N SER A 1118 -28.66 -13.47 28.87
CA SER A 1118 -27.55 -14.27 29.43
C SER A 1118 -26.60 -14.84 28.38
N GLU A 1119 -27.08 -15.15 27.17
CA GLU A 1119 -26.22 -15.67 26.10
C GLU A 1119 -25.38 -14.55 25.47
N VAL A 1120 -25.95 -13.35 25.36
CA VAL A 1120 -25.21 -12.15 24.93
C VAL A 1120 -24.06 -11.87 25.89
N THR A 1121 -24.29 -11.95 27.21
CA THR A 1121 -23.22 -11.75 28.20
C THR A 1121 -22.12 -12.81 28.10
N ASN A 1122 -22.46 -14.06 27.78
CA ASN A 1122 -21.46 -15.12 27.60
C ASN A 1122 -20.58 -14.88 26.37
N HIS A 1123 -21.17 -14.54 25.23
CA HIS A 1123 -20.42 -14.21 24.02
C HIS A 1123 -19.54 -12.96 24.18
N LEU A 1124 -20.03 -11.94 24.89
CA LEU A 1124 -19.23 -10.75 25.23
C LEU A 1124 -18.06 -11.11 26.16
N ALA A 1125 -18.29 -11.90 27.20
CA ALA A 1125 -17.23 -12.35 28.11
C ALA A 1125 -16.17 -13.21 27.39
N GLU A 1126 -16.59 -14.05 26.44
CA GLU A 1126 -15.69 -14.88 25.65
C GLU A 1126 -14.86 -14.06 24.67
N ALA A 1127 -15.45 -13.02 24.06
CA ALA A 1127 -14.70 -12.04 23.27
C ALA A 1127 -13.69 -11.25 24.11
N GLU A 1128 -14.08 -10.79 25.31
CA GLU A 1128 -13.18 -10.09 26.24
C GLU A 1128 -12.01 -10.98 26.66
N ASN A 1129 -12.24 -12.26 26.95
CA ASN A 1129 -11.19 -13.22 27.28
C ASN A 1129 -10.21 -13.41 26.12
N LEU A 1130 -10.70 -13.56 24.88
CA LEU A 1130 -9.86 -13.71 23.69
C LEU A 1130 -9.00 -12.47 23.41
N VAL A 1131 -9.54 -11.27 23.62
CA VAL A 1131 -8.78 -10.02 23.50
C VAL A 1131 -7.73 -9.89 24.61
N SER A 1132 -8.09 -10.26 25.85
CA SER A 1132 -7.17 -10.28 26.98
C SER A 1132 -6.00 -11.26 26.75
N ASP A 1133 -6.27 -12.43 26.18
CA ASP A 1133 -5.25 -13.43 25.83
C ASP A 1133 -4.25 -12.90 24.79
N VAL A 1134 -4.74 -12.16 23.77
CA VAL A 1134 -3.86 -11.51 22.78
C VAL A 1134 -2.98 -10.44 23.44
N ILE A 1135 -3.55 -9.64 24.33
CA ILE A 1135 -2.79 -8.60 25.07
C ILE A 1135 -1.75 -9.26 25.99
N GLN A 1136 -2.08 -10.36 26.67
CA GLN A 1136 -1.12 -11.12 27.49
C GLN A 1136 0.01 -11.72 26.66
N GLU A 1137 -0.28 -12.30 25.49
CA GLU A 1137 0.76 -12.86 24.60
C GLU A 1137 1.71 -11.77 24.08
N LEU A 1138 1.17 -10.60 23.71
CA LEU A 1138 1.97 -9.43 23.32
C LEU A 1138 2.83 -8.90 24.48
N THR A 1139 2.28 -8.89 25.70
CA THR A 1139 3.00 -8.46 26.91
C THR A 1139 4.11 -9.44 27.29
N PHE A 1140 3.90 -10.75 27.11
CA PHE A 1140 4.90 -11.79 27.34
C PHE A 1140 6.10 -11.66 26.37
N LEU A 1141 5.85 -11.28 25.12
CA LEU A 1141 6.89 -11.06 24.11
C LEU A 1141 7.81 -9.86 24.43
N VAL A 1142 7.24 -8.78 24.99
CA VAL A 1142 8.01 -7.63 25.48
C VAL A 1142 8.94 -8.06 26.64
N GLN A 1143 8.52 -9.02 27.45
CA GLN A 1143 9.33 -9.60 28.52
C GLN A 1143 10.38 -10.63 28.01
N GLU A 1144 10.16 -11.26 26.85
CA GLU A 1144 11.12 -12.20 26.25
C GLU A 1144 12.37 -11.54 25.66
N ILE A 1145 12.36 -10.22 25.45
CA ILE A 1145 13.46 -9.47 24.80
C ILE A 1145 14.60 -9.09 25.76
N TYR A 1146 14.58 -9.47 27.05
CA TYR A 1146 15.58 -9.00 28.03
C TYR A 1146 16.57 -10.06 28.58
N PRO A 1147 17.73 -10.27 27.93
CA PRO A 1147 18.93 -10.83 28.55
C PRO A 1147 19.62 -9.88 29.55
N ILE A 1148 19.36 -8.57 29.46
CA ILE A 1148 20.15 -7.53 30.16
C ILE A 1148 20.00 -7.64 31.68
N ALA A 1149 18.80 -7.89 32.20
CA ALA A 1149 18.58 -8.02 33.65
C ALA A 1149 19.29 -9.26 34.24
N LEU A 1150 19.31 -10.38 33.51
CA LEU A 1150 20.08 -11.58 33.89
C LEU A 1150 21.59 -11.31 33.84
N GLN A 1151 22.06 -10.60 32.81
CA GLN A 1151 23.46 -10.22 32.69
C GLN A 1151 23.91 -9.28 33.82
N GLU A 1152 23.13 -8.24 34.14
CA GLU A 1152 23.46 -7.24 35.15
C GLU A 1152 23.27 -7.73 36.59
N LYS A 1153 22.12 -8.35 36.91
CA LYS A 1153 21.75 -8.70 38.29
C LYS A 1153 22.02 -10.16 38.65
N GLY A 1154 22.08 -11.06 37.69
CA GLY A 1154 22.32 -12.49 37.89
C GLY A 1154 21.07 -13.30 38.24
N LEU A 1155 21.15 -14.62 38.05
CA LEU A 1155 20.00 -15.53 38.10
C LEU A 1155 19.23 -15.46 39.43
N ALA A 1156 19.94 -15.45 40.56
CA ALA A 1156 19.33 -15.52 41.88
C ALA A 1156 18.47 -14.28 42.19
N THR A 1157 18.97 -13.08 41.87
CA THR A 1157 18.24 -11.82 42.07
C THR A 1157 17.01 -11.76 41.18
N VAL A 1158 17.18 -12.08 39.88
CA VAL A 1158 16.06 -12.05 38.92
C VAL A 1158 15.01 -13.10 39.26
N LEU A 1159 15.38 -14.29 39.73
CA LEU A 1159 14.43 -15.30 40.20
C LEU A 1159 13.66 -14.84 41.45
N ARG A 1160 14.29 -14.15 42.40
CA ARG A 1160 13.59 -13.60 43.57
C ARG A 1160 12.54 -12.56 43.16
N GLU A 1161 12.91 -11.65 42.26
CA GLU A 1161 11.99 -10.63 41.72
C GLU A 1161 10.83 -11.30 40.97
N TYR A 1162 11.12 -12.25 40.08
CA TYR A 1162 10.10 -12.97 39.30
C TYR A 1162 9.15 -13.79 40.17
N VAL A 1163 9.67 -14.56 41.14
CA VAL A 1163 8.84 -15.37 42.04
C VAL A 1163 7.93 -14.49 42.90
N PHE A 1164 8.45 -13.37 43.41
CA PHE A 1164 7.65 -12.42 44.18
C PHE A 1164 6.50 -11.85 43.35
N GLU A 1165 6.78 -11.39 42.12
CA GLU A 1165 5.73 -10.89 41.23
C GLU A 1165 4.73 -12.00 40.85
N TRP A 1166 5.20 -13.22 40.59
CA TRP A 1166 4.34 -14.33 40.24
C TRP A 1166 3.42 -14.74 41.39
N GLU A 1167 3.94 -14.82 42.62
CA GLU A 1167 3.17 -15.13 43.85
C GLU A 1167 2.11 -14.06 44.13
N THR A 1168 2.39 -12.76 43.89
CA THR A 1168 1.36 -11.71 44.08
C THR A 1168 0.19 -11.80 43.10
N ARG A 1169 0.35 -12.50 41.97
CA ARG A 1169 -0.68 -12.62 40.92
C ARG A 1169 -1.45 -13.95 40.98
N ASN A 1170 -0.95 -14.93 41.72
CA ASN A 1170 -1.52 -16.28 41.77
C ASN A 1170 -1.79 -16.66 43.23
N ASP A 1171 -2.91 -17.33 43.52
CA ASP A 1171 -3.30 -17.74 44.88
C ASP A 1171 -2.52 -19.00 45.35
N THR A 1172 -1.20 -18.99 45.18
CA THR A 1172 -0.28 -20.10 45.44
C THR A 1172 1.00 -19.60 46.09
N ALA A 1173 1.30 -20.07 47.30
CA ALA A 1173 2.48 -19.63 48.04
C ALA A 1173 3.76 -20.26 47.47
N VAL A 1174 4.81 -19.47 47.25
CA VAL A 1174 6.07 -19.95 46.67
C VAL A 1174 7.23 -19.75 47.63
N HIS A 1175 7.81 -20.84 48.11
CA HIS A 1175 9.01 -20.80 48.95
C HIS A 1175 10.28 -20.96 48.12
N LEU A 1176 11.00 -19.86 47.90
CA LEU A 1176 12.28 -19.84 47.20
C LEU A 1176 13.47 -19.89 48.17
N SER A 1177 14.28 -20.94 48.07
CA SER A 1177 15.53 -21.10 48.80
C SER A 1177 16.73 -21.12 47.84
N ILE A 1178 17.75 -20.32 48.13
CA ILE A 1178 18.97 -20.22 47.32
C ILE A 1178 20.19 -20.42 48.23
N GLN A 1179 21.05 -21.38 47.91
CA GLN A 1179 22.22 -21.75 48.72
C GLN A 1179 23.51 -21.67 47.91
N ASN A 1180 24.55 -21.02 48.47
CA ASN A 1180 25.88 -20.82 47.84
C ASN A 1180 25.85 -20.02 46.53
N GLU A 1181 25.07 -18.93 46.50
CA GLU A 1181 24.89 -18.06 45.32
C GLU A 1181 26.21 -17.66 44.65
N ARG A 1182 26.29 -17.90 43.34
CA ARG A 1182 27.39 -17.44 42.48
C ARG A 1182 26.88 -17.18 41.06
N ARG A 1183 27.61 -16.37 40.29
CA ARG A 1183 27.33 -16.17 38.87
C ARG A 1183 27.60 -17.43 38.07
N LEU A 1184 26.74 -17.72 37.11
CA LEU A 1184 26.90 -18.81 36.15
C LEU A 1184 27.13 -18.24 34.76
N PRO A 1185 27.63 -19.05 33.81
CA PRO A 1185 27.62 -18.66 32.40
C PRO A 1185 26.21 -18.24 31.98
N LEU A 1186 26.09 -17.13 31.25
CA LEU A 1186 24.80 -16.51 30.92
C LEU A 1186 23.83 -17.48 30.24
N GLY A 1187 24.32 -18.40 29.40
CA GLY A 1187 23.50 -19.45 28.79
C GLY A 1187 22.89 -20.42 29.80
N VAL A 1188 23.63 -20.76 30.86
CA VAL A 1188 23.12 -21.60 31.97
C VAL A 1188 22.16 -20.81 32.85
N GLU A 1189 22.45 -19.53 33.14
CA GLU A 1189 21.52 -18.65 33.86
C GLU A 1189 20.19 -18.52 33.12
N GLN A 1190 20.23 -18.28 31.81
CA GLN A 1190 19.05 -18.20 30.95
C GLN A 1190 18.28 -19.51 30.91
N ALA A 1191 18.96 -20.64 30.74
CA ALA A 1191 18.30 -21.95 30.70
C ALA A 1191 17.55 -22.24 32.01
N LEU A 1192 18.18 -22.03 33.16
CA LEU A 1192 17.56 -22.26 34.46
C LEU A 1192 16.42 -21.29 34.76
N TYR A 1193 16.59 -20.01 34.43
CA TYR A 1193 15.53 -19.01 34.58
C TYR A 1193 14.29 -19.42 33.79
N ARG A 1194 14.46 -19.80 32.52
CA ARG A 1194 13.36 -20.22 31.64
C ARG A 1194 12.69 -21.50 32.13
N VAL A 1195 13.45 -22.46 32.67
CA VAL A 1195 12.85 -23.67 33.26
C VAL A 1195 12.00 -23.31 34.48
N THR A 1196 12.44 -22.38 35.33
CA THR A 1196 11.62 -21.93 36.46
C THR A 1196 10.33 -21.24 36.00
N GLN A 1197 10.41 -20.38 34.98
CA GLN A 1197 9.21 -19.73 34.41
C GLN A 1197 8.22 -20.74 33.85
N GLU A 1198 8.71 -21.68 33.03
CA GLU A 1198 7.88 -22.72 32.42
C GLU A 1198 7.27 -23.65 33.49
N ALA A 1199 8.03 -24.02 34.52
CA ALA A 1199 7.52 -24.83 35.63
C ALA A 1199 6.40 -24.10 36.39
N LEU A 1200 6.59 -22.83 36.75
CA LEU A 1200 5.56 -22.03 37.43
C LEU A 1200 4.33 -21.77 36.54
N ALA A 1201 4.51 -21.54 35.24
CA ALA A 1201 3.38 -21.41 34.32
C ALA A 1201 2.54 -22.71 34.26
N ASN A 1202 3.20 -23.87 34.24
CA ASN A 1202 2.53 -25.16 34.30
C ASN A 1202 1.83 -25.38 35.65
N VAL A 1203 2.41 -24.91 36.76
CA VAL A 1203 1.74 -24.92 38.07
C VAL A 1203 0.44 -24.12 38.03
N ALA A 1204 0.46 -22.86 37.60
CA ALA A 1204 -0.74 -22.02 37.56
C ALA A 1204 -1.84 -22.61 36.67
N ARG A 1205 -1.48 -23.15 35.51
CA ARG A 1205 -2.48 -23.64 34.54
C ARG A 1205 -3.01 -25.02 34.85
N HIS A 1206 -2.19 -25.90 35.42
CA HIS A 1206 -2.49 -27.34 35.42
C HIS A 1206 -2.42 -28.01 36.79
N SER A 1207 -1.66 -27.50 37.77
CA SER A 1207 -1.39 -28.25 39.01
C SER A 1207 -2.46 -28.15 40.10
N ARG A 1208 -3.21 -27.04 40.18
CA ARG A 1208 -4.06 -26.69 41.35
C ARG A 1208 -3.31 -26.74 42.70
N ALA A 1209 -1.99 -26.55 42.69
CA ALA A 1209 -1.16 -26.52 43.89
C ALA A 1209 -1.51 -25.32 44.79
N LYS A 1210 -1.32 -25.47 46.09
CA LYS A 1210 -1.38 -24.37 47.06
C LYS A 1210 0.00 -23.90 47.48
N ASN A 1211 1.01 -24.77 47.39
CA ASN A 1211 2.38 -24.48 47.76
C ASN A 1211 3.35 -24.98 46.69
N VAL A 1212 4.31 -24.13 46.33
CA VAL A 1212 5.45 -24.48 45.47
C VAL A 1212 6.74 -24.24 46.23
N GLN A 1213 7.68 -25.18 46.16
CA GLN A 1213 9.04 -25.03 46.66
C GLN A 1213 10.00 -24.95 45.49
N ILE A 1214 10.83 -23.90 45.49
CA ILE A 1214 11.93 -23.74 44.54
C ILE A 1214 13.23 -23.72 45.33
N ALA A 1215 14.13 -24.64 45.02
CA ALA A 1215 15.46 -24.71 45.63
C ALA A 1215 16.53 -24.61 44.55
N LEU A 1216 17.38 -23.60 44.66
CA LEU A 1216 18.55 -23.41 43.80
C LEU A 1216 19.82 -23.56 44.63
N SER A 1217 20.59 -24.60 44.35
CA SER A 1217 21.84 -24.90 45.06
C SER A 1217 23.02 -24.97 44.11
N TYR A 1218 24.12 -24.31 44.49
CA TYR A 1218 25.35 -24.29 43.72
C TYR A 1218 26.36 -25.22 44.40
N ASN A 1219 26.72 -26.31 43.72
CA ASN A 1219 27.69 -27.29 44.16
C ASN A 1219 28.99 -27.13 43.34
N GLY A 1220 30.13 -27.57 43.86
CA GLY A 1220 31.48 -27.28 43.30
C GLY A 1220 31.57 -27.37 41.77
N ASP A 1221 31.01 -28.44 41.19
CA ASP A 1221 31.11 -28.73 39.75
C ASP A 1221 29.78 -28.51 38.97
N GLY A 1222 28.69 -28.08 39.63
CA GLY A 1222 27.37 -28.00 39.00
C GLY A 1222 26.33 -27.18 39.79
N VAL A 1223 25.31 -26.67 39.12
CA VAL A 1223 24.14 -26.01 39.73
C VAL A 1223 22.96 -26.96 39.66
N GLN A 1224 22.18 -27.03 40.74
CA GLN A 1224 20.98 -27.84 40.82
C GLN A 1224 19.78 -26.95 41.14
N LEU A 1225 18.76 -27.01 40.27
CA LEU A 1225 17.47 -26.37 40.45
C LEU A 1225 16.42 -27.46 40.70
N CYS A 1226 15.68 -27.35 41.78
CA CYS A 1226 14.54 -28.20 42.10
C CYS A 1226 13.28 -27.32 42.19
N VAL A 1227 12.23 -27.66 41.44
CA VAL A 1227 10.91 -27.03 41.54
C VAL A 1227 9.90 -28.12 41.89
N SER A 1228 9.19 -27.98 43.00
CA SER A 1228 8.21 -28.97 43.46
C SER A 1228 6.90 -28.31 43.86
N ASP A 1229 5.77 -28.89 43.48
CA ASP A 1229 4.43 -28.45 43.87
C ASP A 1229 3.67 -29.54 44.65
N ASP A 1230 2.66 -29.13 45.42
CA ASP A 1230 1.76 -30.02 46.17
C ASP A 1230 0.43 -30.32 45.44
N GLY A 1231 0.39 -30.07 44.13
CA GLY A 1231 -0.81 -30.15 43.30
C GLY A 1231 -1.22 -31.57 42.89
N CYS A 1232 -2.03 -31.65 41.85
CA CYS A 1232 -2.68 -32.90 41.43
C CYS A 1232 -1.73 -33.91 40.76
N GLY A 1233 -0.54 -33.52 40.30
CA GLY A 1233 0.40 -34.40 39.59
C GLY A 1233 -0.17 -35.09 38.34
N PHE A 1234 0.65 -35.84 37.62
CA PHE A 1234 0.26 -36.58 36.41
C PHE A 1234 1.11 -37.84 36.22
N ASP A 1235 0.64 -38.78 35.41
CA ASP A 1235 1.41 -39.99 35.07
C ASP A 1235 2.49 -39.65 34.03
N VAL A 1236 3.77 -39.87 34.38
CA VAL A 1236 4.94 -39.48 33.56
C VAL A 1236 5.19 -40.47 32.40
N GLU A 1237 4.60 -41.68 32.43
CA GLU A 1237 4.80 -42.69 31.38
C GLU A 1237 3.67 -42.74 30.33
N ALA A 1238 2.59 -41.98 30.52
CA ALA A 1238 1.49 -41.91 29.54
C ALA A 1238 1.91 -41.15 28.27
N LYS A 1239 1.84 -41.80 27.09
CA LYS A 1239 2.20 -41.18 25.80
C LYS A 1239 1.29 -39.98 25.49
N GLY A 1240 1.86 -38.78 25.57
CA GLY A 1240 1.21 -37.53 25.13
C GLY A 1240 1.53 -36.31 25.99
N HIS A 1241 2.76 -36.14 26.46
CA HIS A 1241 3.12 -34.96 27.26
C HIS A 1241 3.36 -33.73 26.38
N GLY A 1242 2.71 -32.61 26.74
CA GLY A 1242 2.72 -31.36 25.99
C GLY A 1242 4.10 -30.74 25.77
N LEU A 1243 4.15 -29.77 24.86
CA LEU A 1243 5.36 -29.09 24.37
C LEU A 1243 6.25 -28.52 25.51
N GLY A 1244 5.68 -28.15 26.66
CA GLY A 1244 6.40 -27.55 27.80
C GLY A 1244 7.46 -28.46 28.44
N LEU A 1245 7.14 -29.73 28.77
CA LEU A 1245 8.10 -30.65 29.40
C LEU A 1245 9.22 -31.09 28.45
N ARG A 1246 8.89 -31.21 27.15
CA ARG A 1246 9.88 -31.47 26.10
C ARG A 1246 10.84 -30.29 25.97
N SER A 1247 10.32 -29.06 25.98
CA SER A 1247 11.10 -27.82 25.91
C SER A 1247 12.03 -27.66 27.12
N ILE A 1248 11.59 -28.02 28.32
CA ILE A 1248 12.44 -28.06 29.52
C ILE A 1248 13.62 -29.02 29.32
N ARG A 1249 13.37 -30.25 28.83
CA ARG A 1249 14.45 -31.24 28.59
C ARG A 1249 15.44 -30.79 27.50
N GLU A 1250 14.93 -30.27 26.38
CA GLU A 1250 15.78 -29.82 25.26
C GLU A 1250 16.65 -28.62 25.68
N ARG A 1251 16.10 -27.67 26.43
CA ARG A 1251 16.81 -26.46 26.89
C ARG A 1251 17.87 -26.74 27.95
N ILE A 1252 17.66 -27.75 28.80
CA ILE A 1252 18.69 -28.19 29.75
C ILE A 1252 19.75 -29.05 29.04
N SER A 1253 19.37 -29.85 28.06
CA SER A 1253 20.32 -30.64 27.26
C SER A 1253 21.26 -29.74 26.44
N SER A 1254 20.78 -28.59 25.95
CA SER A 1254 21.60 -27.64 25.18
C SER A 1254 22.67 -26.93 26.02
N VAL A 1255 22.53 -26.94 27.35
CA VAL A 1255 23.56 -26.49 28.30
C VAL A 1255 24.28 -27.67 28.97
N HIS A 1256 24.24 -28.85 28.36
CA HIS A 1256 24.85 -30.09 28.84
C HIS A 1256 24.39 -30.52 30.26
N GLY A 1257 23.19 -30.10 30.66
CA GLY A 1257 22.57 -30.51 31.91
C GLY A 1257 21.68 -31.73 31.78
N THR A 1258 21.25 -32.26 32.92
CA THR A 1258 20.31 -33.39 33.03
C THR A 1258 19.04 -32.97 33.76
N THR A 1259 17.89 -33.50 33.33
CA THR A 1259 16.59 -33.22 33.95
C THR A 1259 15.92 -34.53 34.38
N GLN A 1260 15.41 -34.57 35.60
CA GLN A 1260 14.55 -35.64 36.12
C GLN A 1260 13.21 -35.03 36.53
N ILE A 1261 12.11 -35.65 36.09
CA ILE A 1261 10.76 -35.21 36.43
C ILE A 1261 10.08 -36.38 37.13
N GLN A 1262 9.58 -36.13 38.34
CA GLN A 1262 8.80 -37.07 39.11
C GLN A 1262 7.41 -36.48 39.31
N SER A 1263 6.38 -37.18 38.84
CA SER A 1263 5.00 -36.81 39.04
C SER A 1263 4.17 -38.09 39.12
N ALA A 1264 3.11 -38.05 39.93
CA ALA A 1264 2.11 -39.10 39.96
C ALA A 1264 0.74 -38.48 40.26
N PRO A 1265 -0.36 -39.01 39.70
CA PRO A 1265 -1.70 -38.52 40.01
C PRO A 1265 -1.96 -38.52 41.53
N GLY A 1266 -2.34 -37.36 42.05
CA GLY A 1266 -2.58 -37.06 43.47
C GLY A 1266 -1.36 -36.74 44.32
N ARG A 1267 -0.13 -36.62 43.77
CA ARG A 1267 1.11 -36.46 44.55
C ARG A 1267 2.02 -35.28 44.14
N GLY A 1268 1.49 -34.27 43.45
CA GLY A 1268 2.27 -33.11 43.00
C GLY A 1268 3.32 -33.45 41.93
N THR A 1269 4.07 -32.45 41.47
CA THR A 1269 5.18 -32.65 40.53
C THR A 1269 6.48 -32.11 41.10
N THR A 1270 7.57 -32.83 40.90
CA THR A 1270 8.93 -32.38 41.20
C THR A 1270 9.80 -32.44 39.94
N ILE A 1271 10.38 -31.30 39.57
CA ILE A 1271 11.32 -31.15 38.47
C ILE A 1271 12.69 -30.86 39.06
N LEU A 1272 13.63 -31.78 38.84
CA LEU A 1272 15.02 -31.68 39.26
C LEU A 1272 15.93 -31.49 38.04
N VAL A 1273 16.66 -30.39 38.03
CA VAL A 1273 17.60 -30.03 36.98
C VAL A 1273 19.00 -29.92 37.56
N GLN A 1274 19.98 -30.49 36.88
CA GLN A 1274 21.39 -30.31 37.18
C GLN A 1274 22.12 -29.84 35.93
N ALA A 1275 22.88 -28.76 36.02
CA ALA A 1275 23.70 -28.25 34.91
C ALA A 1275 25.15 -28.03 35.36
N PRO A 1276 26.15 -28.39 34.55
CA PRO A 1276 27.56 -28.14 34.87
C PRO A 1276 27.86 -26.65 34.87
N ILE A 1277 28.78 -26.21 35.74
CA ILE A 1277 29.16 -24.80 35.86
C ILE A 1277 30.40 -24.46 35.01
N ASN A 1278 31.18 -25.48 34.63
CA ASN A 1278 32.31 -25.35 33.71
C ASN A 1278 32.03 -26.15 32.42
N THR A 1279 31.87 -25.45 31.30
CA THR A 1279 31.94 -25.98 29.92
C THR A 1279 33.04 -25.27 29.16
#